data_AF-A0A1F1UV70-F1
#
_entry.id   AF-A0A1F1UV70-F1
#
_cell.length_a   1.000
_cell.length_b   1.000
_cell.length_c   1.000
_cell.angle_alpha   90.00
_cell.angle_beta   90.00
_cell.angle_gamma   90.00
#
_symmetry.space_group_name_H-M   'P 1'
#
loop_
_entity.id
_entity.type
_entity.pdbx_description
1 polymer ?
#
loop_
_entity_poly.entity_id
_entity_poly.type
_entity_poly.pdbx_seq_one_letter_code
_entity_poly.pdbx_strand_id
1 'polypeptide(L)'
;MVQAEPLPNPLLRSHLAPPERTLIDVLFASAEAHPGAAAIDDGEVITYAELVEEIEQRATAMRTQGVPYRGRVGIRMTSGTRELYLAILSTMRAGCAYVPVDADDPDERAETVFTEADVDAIWTDAGLRMVKAPVGGGVLGGELGALATVTPDDDCWIIFTSGSTGKPKGVAVTHRSAAAFVDAEARLFCQDEPLGPDDRVLAGLSVAFDASCEEMWLAWRHGACLVPAPRALVRSGQDLGPWLIRRDITVVSTVPTLAGLWPKEALDNIRLLIVGGEACSQELTDRLADGREMWNTYGPTEATVVASATRLFPGKPVTIGWPLDGWDLAIASDGEGEAGELIIGGVGLARYLDPEKDAEKYAPMGDWERAYRTGDHVRLTEDGLAFIGRADDQVKIGGRRIELGEVEANVAALEGVYNSAVAVQTLPAGDKVLVGYVSPDDGVSLDVQQMRERLAEVMPAALVPRIHVMDELPIRTSGKVDKKALPWPLPASVDAVGMTPTEQWVAEAWVAVLGLDVPGKDADFFELGGSSLAAASLIARLRERVPTIAVRDLYDHPRLETLASLIDDLTHTAKTSTRERSVAPVSGATRLAQTLLMVPVMTLKASAAVTWVAIVANVLGLTTLSWTWLAVAFAVLCTPLGRIPIGALGARAIRGRIAPGVYPRGGSQHLRLWAAERWLAASGAMNIASANAAKITARLLGNTVGKDVDMHAFAPVTGLATIGEGAAIEPGVDLGGTWLDGDELHVGTVVIGPDARVGARSTLMPGTEIREGAHVEAGSTVTGDKPVKKHARWAGSPARKKGRSKHRFPNERPPRRPMWALAYGLTSLVLSVLPALAVLGGAAATLGLARVFETRSVWGLLVFAPVGGVVYIGLGLALTWAGVRLAQLGVQPGVFPVRSLRGWSLWTVTRLMDDARTRYFPIYAGAATPVWLRLLGAHIGEHAEVSTAVMVPKLTEVREGAFLADDTLAGGYEIGGGWIRTDHAVVGKRSFVGNSGMVAPGRKLAKHSLVAVLSASPKKSKAHSNWWGSPPERMRRVEVESAGEATYEPTKGLVRRRGVVETMRLLAPMTQAVLATLFAACVVTLLERIGWWTYLLGGLTWMGVGVVAVASAVVAKWVLVGKHRAGEHPLYSWFVWLNELQDQFIEVIAAPWFFNWATGSGEMNLALRALGVHIGPGAWVESYWFPETDLCSVGAGATVGPGTVVQTHLFQDRVMSLDTVTIEASATLGAHSVSLPGSVIGAGATVGPGSLVMRGDEVPANTVWQGNPVEPR
;
A
#
# COMPACT_ATOMS: atom_id res chain seq x y z
N MET A 1 -66.62 8.38 15.54
CA MET A 1 -65.27 8.23 16.09
C MET A 1 -64.89 6.78 15.89
N VAL A 2 -63.84 6.50 15.10
CA VAL A 2 -63.20 5.18 15.10
C VAL A 2 -62.16 5.26 16.21
N GLN A 3 -62.17 4.33 17.17
CA GLN A 3 -61.04 4.19 18.08
C GLN A 3 -59.88 3.66 17.24
N ALA A 4 -58.79 4.41 17.13
CA ALA A 4 -57.54 3.84 16.69
C ALA A 4 -57.15 2.77 17.72
N GLU A 5 -56.81 1.57 17.26
CA GLU A 5 -56.18 0.58 18.14
C GLU A 5 -54.88 1.18 18.69
N PRO A 6 -54.55 0.96 19.97
CA PRO A 6 -53.29 1.42 20.52
C PRO A 6 -52.15 0.78 19.72
N LEU A 7 -51.16 1.58 19.33
CA LEU A 7 -49.95 1.05 18.68
C LEU A 7 -49.34 -0.02 19.59
N PRO A 8 -49.01 -1.22 19.08
CA PRO A 8 -48.42 -2.27 19.89
C PRO A 8 -47.10 -1.76 20.49
N ASN A 9 -46.89 -2.02 21.78
CA ASN A 9 -45.69 -1.58 22.48
C ASN A 9 -44.45 -2.19 21.78
N PRO A 10 -43.53 -1.37 21.22
CA PRO A 10 -42.38 -1.88 20.46
C PRO A 10 -41.37 -2.65 21.33
N LEU A 11 -41.51 -2.60 22.66
CA LEU A 11 -40.75 -3.43 23.60
C LEU A 11 -41.34 -4.84 23.79
N LEU A 12 -42.52 -5.15 23.24
CA LEU A 12 -43.19 -6.46 23.38
C LEU A 12 -43.27 -7.19 22.03
N ARG A 13 -42.37 -8.16 21.80
CA ARG A 13 -42.22 -8.91 20.53
C ARG A 13 -42.25 -10.42 20.70
N SER A 14 -42.60 -10.96 21.87
CA SER A 14 -42.84 -12.40 22.12
C SER A 14 -43.82 -13.02 21.12
N HIS A 15 -44.84 -12.28 20.70
CA HIS A 15 -45.81 -12.67 19.66
C HIS A 15 -45.23 -12.85 18.24
N LEU A 16 -43.96 -12.48 18.01
CA LEU A 16 -43.24 -12.63 16.72
C LEU A 16 -42.24 -13.80 16.73
N ALA A 17 -42.19 -14.58 17.83
CA ALA A 17 -41.27 -15.69 18.02
C ALA A 17 -41.19 -16.62 16.79
N PRO A 18 -39.98 -16.98 16.31
CA PRO A 18 -39.82 -17.88 15.18
C PRO A 18 -40.51 -19.25 15.35
N PRO A 19 -40.80 -19.96 14.25
CA PRO A 19 -41.38 -21.30 14.29
C PRO A 19 -40.61 -22.25 15.20
N GLU A 20 -41.33 -23.22 15.78
CA GLU A 20 -40.74 -24.21 16.66
C GLU A 20 -39.96 -25.27 15.85
N ARG A 21 -38.66 -25.38 16.15
CA ARG A 21 -37.73 -26.39 15.64
C ARG A 21 -36.53 -26.53 16.58
N THR A 22 -35.70 -27.54 16.38
CA THR A 22 -34.43 -27.66 17.09
C THR A 22 -33.32 -26.87 16.40
N LEU A 23 -32.22 -26.65 17.12
CA LEU A 23 -31.04 -26.00 16.56
C LEU A 23 -30.33 -26.88 15.51
N ILE A 24 -30.38 -28.22 15.62
CA ILE A 24 -29.75 -29.10 14.64
C ILE A 24 -30.53 -29.14 13.31
N ASP A 25 -31.86 -28.93 13.34
CA ASP A 25 -32.69 -28.72 12.14
C ASP A 25 -32.27 -27.47 11.34
N VAL A 26 -31.65 -26.48 12.01
CA VAL A 26 -31.07 -25.30 11.35
C VAL A 26 -29.90 -25.69 10.46
N LEU A 27 -28.96 -26.49 10.99
CA LEU A 27 -27.79 -26.98 10.25
C LEU A 27 -28.21 -27.88 9.09
N PHE A 28 -29.13 -28.82 9.33
CA PHE A 28 -29.57 -29.75 8.29
C PHE A 28 -30.27 -29.04 7.11
N ALA A 29 -31.14 -28.05 7.39
CA ALA A 29 -31.76 -27.25 6.32
C ALA A 29 -30.73 -26.51 5.45
N SER A 30 -29.67 -25.96 6.04
CA SER A 30 -28.56 -25.35 5.28
C SER A 30 -27.75 -26.38 4.50
N ALA A 31 -27.53 -27.57 5.07
CA ALA A 31 -26.77 -28.63 4.42
C ALA A 31 -27.50 -29.25 3.22
N GLU A 32 -28.83 -29.39 3.29
CA GLU A 32 -29.66 -29.79 2.15
C GLU A 32 -29.66 -28.73 1.03
N ALA A 33 -29.67 -27.44 1.39
CA ALA A 33 -29.63 -26.35 0.42
C ALA A 33 -28.26 -26.16 -0.25
N HIS A 34 -27.17 -26.40 0.48
CA HIS A 34 -25.80 -26.04 0.07
C HIS A 34 -24.76 -27.17 0.29
N PRO A 35 -25.03 -28.43 -0.11
CA PRO A 35 -24.22 -29.59 0.28
C PRO A 35 -22.75 -29.52 -0.15
N GLY A 36 -22.47 -28.89 -1.30
CA GLY A 36 -21.11 -28.70 -1.83
C GLY A 36 -20.45 -27.36 -1.46
N ALA A 37 -21.05 -26.55 -0.58
CA ALA A 37 -20.43 -25.34 -0.05
C ALA A 37 -19.46 -25.68 1.09
N ALA A 38 -18.49 -24.79 1.34
CA ALA A 38 -17.56 -24.91 2.47
C ALA A 38 -18.30 -24.64 3.79
N ALA A 39 -18.25 -25.57 4.74
CA ALA A 39 -18.89 -25.43 6.05
C ALA A 39 -17.89 -25.02 7.14
N ILE A 40 -16.67 -25.57 7.11
CA ILE A 40 -15.57 -25.18 7.99
C ILE A 40 -14.26 -25.15 7.18
N ASP A 41 -13.41 -24.15 7.43
CA ASP A 41 -12.06 -24.00 6.85
C ASP A 41 -11.02 -23.66 7.92
N ASP A 42 -10.26 -24.66 8.39
CA ASP A 42 -9.13 -24.47 9.30
C ASP A 42 -7.78 -24.36 8.57
N GLY A 43 -7.77 -24.40 7.24
CA GLY A 43 -6.58 -24.49 6.39
C GLY A 43 -6.76 -25.55 5.30
N GLU A 44 -7.57 -26.55 5.60
CA GLU A 44 -8.29 -27.40 4.65
C GLU A 44 -9.80 -27.15 4.82
N VAL A 45 -10.57 -27.51 3.79
CA VAL A 45 -12.03 -27.27 3.76
C VAL A 45 -12.77 -28.59 3.92
N ILE A 46 -13.81 -28.59 4.76
CA ILE A 46 -14.88 -29.60 4.78
C ILE A 46 -16.18 -28.98 4.27
N THR A 47 -16.91 -29.70 3.41
CA THR A 47 -18.20 -29.26 2.87
C THR A 47 -19.37 -29.56 3.81
N TYR A 48 -20.54 -28.96 3.57
CA TYR A 48 -21.74 -29.24 4.36
C TYR A 48 -22.19 -30.71 4.31
N ALA A 49 -22.02 -31.40 3.18
CA ALA A 49 -22.33 -32.82 3.07
C ALA A 49 -21.38 -33.68 3.92
N GLU A 50 -20.08 -33.42 3.83
CA GLU A 50 -19.04 -34.11 4.62
C GLU A 50 -19.18 -33.80 6.12
N LEU A 51 -19.56 -32.57 6.48
CA LEU A 51 -19.84 -32.16 7.86
C LEU A 51 -21.02 -32.96 8.45
N VAL A 52 -22.11 -33.13 7.70
CA VAL A 52 -23.27 -33.94 8.12
C VAL A 52 -22.87 -35.41 8.30
N GLU A 53 -22.06 -35.97 7.39
CA GLU A 53 -21.57 -37.34 7.51
C GLU A 53 -20.70 -37.54 8.76
N GLU A 54 -19.75 -36.65 9.03
CA GLU A 54 -18.89 -36.70 10.23
C GLU A 54 -19.69 -36.65 11.54
N ILE A 55 -20.66 -35.73 11.68
CA ILE A 55 -21.39 -35.58 12.94
C ILE A 55 -22.39 -36.72 13.19
N GLU A 56 -22.96 -37.32 12.15
CA GLU A 56 -23.78 -38.54 12.27
C GLU A 56 -22.95 -39.75 12.72
N GLN A 57 -21.76 -39.94 12.12
CA GLN A 57 -20.84 -41.01 12.50
C GLN A 57 -20.34 -40.84 13.96
N ARG A 58 -19.94 -39.61 14.33
CA ARG A 58 -19.44 -39.30 15.68
C ARG A 58 -20.54 -39.39 16.74
N ALA A 59 -21.75 -38.89 16.47
CA ALA A 59 -22.88 -39.05 17.39
C ALA A 59 -23.26 -40.54 17.60
N THR A 60 -23.24 -41.34 16.53
CA THR A 60 -23.44 -42.80 16.60
C THR A 60 -22.34 -43.49 17.43
N ALA A 61 -21.09 -43.03 17.31
CA ALA A 61 -19.99 -43.50 18.14
C ALA A 61 -20.16 -43.12 19.62
N MET A 62 -20.61 -41.89 19.93
CA MET A 62 -20.92 -41.45 21.31
C MET A 62 -21.98 -42.35 21.97
N ARG A 63 -23.05 -42.71 21.24
CA ARG A 63 -24.04 -43.69 21.70
C ARG A 63 -23.43 -45.07 21.95
N THR A 64 -22.60 -45.55 21.03
CA THR A 64 -21.96 -46.87 21.12
C THR A 64 -20.96 -46.94 22.29
N GLN A 65 -20.35 -45.82 22.68
CA GLN A 65 -19.47 -45.71 23.85
C GLN A 65 -20.21 -45.51 25.18
N GLY A 66 -21.54 -45.32 25.15
CA GLY A 66 -22.41 -45.29 26.34
C GLY A 66 -22.86 -43.90 26.80
N VAL A 67 -22.74 -42.85 25.98
CA VAL A 67 -23.26 -41.51 26.30
C VAL A 67 -24.81 -41.51 26.24
N PRO A 68 -25.52 -41.21 27.34
CA PRO A 68 -26.99 -41.29 27.39
C PRO A 68 -27.69 -40.18 26.59
N TYR A 69 -28.93 -40.43 26.17
CA TYR A 69 -29.80 -39.36 25.64
C TYR A 69 -30.17 -38.39 26.77
N ARG A 70 -30.20 -37.08 26.45
CA ARG A 70 -30.27 -35.98 27.44
C ARG A 70 -29.08 -35.95 28.43
N GLY A 71 -27.99 -36.62 28.06
CA GLY A 71 -26.71 -36.53 28.78
C GLY A 71 -26.04 -35.16 28.60
N ARG A 72 -25.00 -34.93 29.40
CA ARG A 72 -24.20 -33.69 29.41
C ARG A 72 -22.76 -34.03 29.08
N VAL A 73 -22.18 -33.38 28.09
CA VAL A 73 -20.82 -33.68 27.61
C VAL A 73 -19.95 -32.43 27.73
N GLY A 74 -18.89 -32.53 28.53
CA GLY A 74 -17.90 -31.47 28.65
C GLY A 74 -17.12 -31.29 27.35
N ILE A 75 -16.86 -30.05 26.93
CA ILE A 75 -15.98 -29.72 25.80
C ILE A 75 -14.80 -28.93 26.34
N ARG A 76 -13.58 -29.47 26.26
CA ARG A 76 -12.33 -28.75 26.57
C ARG A 76 -11.28 -29.12 25.53
N MET A 77 -11.33 -28.40 24.40
CA MET A 77 -10.52 -28.64 23.21
C MET A 77 -9.94 -27.33 22.69
N THR A 78 -8.74 -27.39 22.11
CA THR A 78 -8.02 -26.21 21.62
C THR A 78 -8.70 -25.63 20.37
N SER A 79 -9.09 -24.35 20.42
CA SER A 79 -9.73 -23.68 19.28
C SER A 79 -8.76 -23.39 18.13
N GLY A 80 -9.30 -23.24 16.92
CA GLY A 80 -8.51 -23.03 15.70
C GLY A 80 -8.41 -24.25 14.78
N THR A 81 -9.09 -25.36 15.11
CA THR A 81 -9.28 -26.54 14.24
C THR A 81 -10.77 -26.88 14.12
N ARG A 82 -11.17 -27.64 13.08
CA ARG A 82 -12.57 -28.08 12.92
C ARG A 82 -13.05 -29.06 14.00
N GLU A 83 -12.14 -29.78 14.67
CA GLU A 83 -12.44 -30.85 15.61
C GLU A 83 -13.27 -30.40 16.82
N LEU A 84 -13.01 -29.19 17.34
CA LEU A 84 -13.80 -28.56 18.40
C LEU A 84 -15.29 -28.42 17.99
N TYR A 85 -15.55 -27.95 16.77
CA TYR A 85 -16.90 -27.75 16.25
C TYR A 85 -17.58 -29.06 15.89
N LEU A 86 -16.82 -30.05 15.40
CA LEU A 86 -17.31 -31.41 15.20
C LEU A 86 -17.72 -32.04 16.54
N ALA A 87 -16.96 -31.86 17.63
CA ALA A 87 -17.33 -32.34 18.96
C ALA A 87 -18.62 -31.69 19.49
N ILE A 88 -18.77 -30.37 19.33
CA ILE A 88 -19.98 -29.61 19.70
C ILE A 88 -21.20 -30.08 18.90
N LEU A 89 -21.11 -30.13 17.57
CA LEU A 89 -22.20 -30.55 16.69
C LEU A 89 -22.58 -32.02 16.90
N SER A 90 -21.62 -32.92 17.08
CA SER A 90 -21.87 -34.34 17.38
C SER A 90 -22.57 -34.54 18.72
N THR A 91 -22.26 -33.70 19.71
CA THR A 91 -22.90 -33.72 21.03
C THR A 91 -24.37 -33.33 20.93
N MET A 92 -24.67 -32.20 20.27
CA MET A 92 -26.07 -31.79 20.00
C MET A 92 -26.80 -32.81 19.12
N ARG A 93 -26.14 -33.37 18.10
CA ARG A 93 -26.73 -34.40 17.24
C ARG A 93 -27.02 -35.71 17.98
N ALA A 94 -26.23 -36.02 19.00
CA ALA A 94 -26.49 -37.07 19.97
C ALA A 94 -27.58 -36.69 21.00
N GLY A 95 -28.29 -35.57 20.86
CA GLY A 95 -29.33 -35.15 21.81
C GLY A 95 -28.80 -35.03 23.23
N CYS A 96 -27.63 -34.41 23.35
CA CYS A 96 -26.91 -34.15 24.60
C CYS A 96 -26.56 -32.66 24.66
N ALA A 97 -26.57 -32.08 25.86
CA ALA A 97 -26.11 -30.71 26.06
C ALA A 97 -24.59 -30.66 26.08
N TYR A 98 -23.99 -29.72 25.35
CA TYR A 98 -22.55 -29.45 25.50
C TYR A 98 -22.28 -28.48 26.66
N VAL A 99 -21.22 -28.75 27.42
CA VAL A 99 -20.78 -27.95 28.57
C VAL A 99 -19.37 -27.45 28.27
N PRO A 100 -19.19 -26.24 27.74
CA PRO A 100 -17.89 -25.77 27.29
C PRO A 100 -17.04 -25.16 28.42
N VAL A 101 -15.75 -25.44 28.39
CA VAL A 101 -14.71 -24.80 29.19
C VAL A 101 -13.57 -24.43 28.24
N ASP A 102 -12.97 -23.24 28.40
CA ASP A 102 -11.84 -22.84 27.54
C ASP A 102 -10.67 -23.82 27.75
N ALA A 103 -9.96 -24.20 26.69
CA ALA A 103 -8.79 -25.08 26.84
C ALA A 103 -7.71 -24.42 27.71
N ASP A 104 -7.66 -23.09 27.67
CA ASP A 104 -6.76 -22.24 28.45
C ASP A 104 -7.27 -21.95 29.88
N ASP A 105 -8.49 -22.38 30.27
CA ASP A 105 -8.96 -22.25 31.66
C ASP A 105 -8.22 -23.26 32.57
N PRO A 106 -7.87 -22.91 33.82
CA PRO A 106 -7.19 -23.81 34.75
C PRO A 106 -7.94 -25.12 35.01
N ASP A 107 -7.20 -26.20 35.29
CA ASP A 107 -7.78 -27.53 35.57
C ASP A 107 -8.81 -27.50 36.71
N GLU A 108 -8.53 -26.77 37.80
CA GLU A 108 -9.45 -26.60 38.93
C GLU A 108 -10.81 -25.99 38.52
N ARG A 109 -10.80 -25.07 37.54
CA ARG A 109 -12.00 -24.43 37.00
C ARG A 109 -12.76 -25.41 36.10
N ALA A 110 -12.06 -26.20 35.29
CA ALA A 110 -12.66 -27.25 34.47
C ALA A 110 -13.29 -28.35 35.34
N GLU A 111 -12.60 -28.82 36.38
CA GLU A 111 -13.12 -29.80 37.34
C GLU A 111 -14.34 -29.26 38.09
N THR A 112 -14.30 -27.99 38.53
CA THR A 112 -15.45 -27.34 39.18
C THR A 112 -16.66 -27.28 38.25
N VAL A 113 -16.51 -26.79 37.01
CA VAL A 113 -17.61 -26.68 36.04
C VAL A 113 -18.17 -28.05 35.67
N PHE A 114 -17.32 -29.04 35.39
CA PHE A 114 -17.77 -30.39 35.03
C PHE A 114 -18.41 -31.16 36.19
N THR A 115 -18.05 -30.84 37.44
CA THR A 115 -18.69 -31.40 38.64
C THR A 115 -20.05 -30.76 38.90
N GLU A 116 -20.15 -29.43 38.90
CA GLU A 116 -21.43 -28.70 39.11
C GLU A 116 -22.41 -28.94 37.94
N ALA A 117 -21.91 -29.27 36.74
CA ALA A 117 -22.72 -29.68 35.60
C ALA A 117 -23.10 -31.18 35.60
N ASP A 118 -22.47 -32.04 36.41
CA ASP A 118 -22.61 -33.50 36.40
C ASP A 118 -22.44 -34.12 34.99
N VAL A 119 -21.29 -33.92 34.32
CA VAL A 119 -21.05 -34.42 32.95
C VAL A 119 -20.84 -35.94 32.88
N ASP A 120 -21.40 -36.58 31.86
CA ASP A 120 -21.30 -38.03 31.63
C ASP A 120 -19.98 -38.41 30.93
N ALA A 121 -19.49 -37.52 30.06
CA ALA A 121 -18.27 -37.66 29.26
C ALA A 121 -17.64 -36.28 28.97
N ILE A 122 -16.38 -36.25 28.53
CA ILE A 122 -15.65 -35.03 28.15
C ILE A 122 -14.93 -35.26 26.81
N TRP A 123 -15.14 -34.38 25.84
CA TRP A 123 -14.30 -34.25 24.64
C TRP A 123 -13.03 -33.45 24.95
N THR A 124 -11.89 -33.99 24.51
CA THR A 124 -10.55 -33.40 24.61
C THR A 124 -9.84 -33.49 23.26
N ASP A 125 -8.69 -32.84 23.09
CA ASP A 125 -7.88 -32.94 21.87
C ASP A 125 -7.37 -34.39 21.59
N ALA A 126 -7.44 -35.28 22.57
CA ALA A 126 -7.18 -36.72 22.43
C ALA A 126 -8.44 -37.56 22.12
N GLY A 127 -9.61 -36.92 21.92
CA GLY A 127 -10.90 -37.55 21.70
C GLY A 127 -11.82 -37.56 22.93
N LEU A 128 -12.89 -38.35 22.86
CA LEU A 128 -13.90 -38.49 23.90
C LEU A 128 -13.42 -39.41 25.03
N ARG A 129 -13.64 -38.97 26.28
CA ARG A 129 -13.39 -39.74 27.50
C ARG A 129 -14.66 -39.81 28.35
N MET A 130 -15.15 -41.01 28.64
CA MET A 130 -16.22 -41.21 29.60
C MET A 130 -15.78 -40.77 31.01
N VAL A 131 -16.67 -40.11 31.75
CA VAL A 131 -16.48 -39.71 33.15
C VAL A 131 -17.27 -40.64 34.07
N LYS A 132 -18.54 -40.89 33.73
CA LYS A 132 -19.38 -41.89 34.41
C LYS A 132 -19.22 -43.25 33.73
N ALA A 133 -19.42 -44.33 34.50
CA ALA A 133 -19.42 -45.68 33.95
C ALA A 133 -20.62 -45.87 32.98
N PRO A 134 -20.46 -46.56 31.83
CA PRO A 134 -21.56 -46.81 30.91
C PRO A 134 -22.75 -47.51 31.60
N VAL A 135 -23.96 -46.95 31.43
CA VAL A 135 -25.19 -47.44 32.10
C VAL A 135 -25.71 -48.70 31.40
N GLY A 136 -25.10 -49.84 31.72
CA GLY A 136 -25.42 -51.13 31.10
C GLY A 136 -26.50 -51.93 31.84
N GLY A 137 -27.71 -52.05 31.27
CA GLY A 137 -28.65 -53.09 31.69
C GLY A 137 -30.15 -52.87 31.41
N GLY A 138 -30.59 -53.12 30.16
CA GLY A 138 -32.01 -53.14 29.78
C GLY A 138 -32.53 -51.80 29.25
N VAL A 139 -33.27 -51.75 28.14
CA VAL A 139 -34.08 -52.82 27.50
C VAL A 139 -33.43 -53.39 26.23
N LEU A 140 -33.51 -54.71 26.08
CA LEU A 140 -33.26 -55.42 24.81
C LEU A 140 -34.49 -55.26 23.90
N GLY A 141 -34.34 -54.65 22.72
CA GLY A 141 -35.45 -54.57 21.75
C GLY A 141 -35.37 -53.54 20.62
N GLY A 142 -34.40 -52.61 20.64
CA GLY A 142 -34.15 -51.63 19.57
C GLY A 142 -32.73 -51.74 19.00
N GLU A 143 -32.49 -51.12 17.84
CA GLU A 143 -31.21 -51.21 17.12
C GLU A 143 -30.05 -50.56 17.89
N LEU A 144 -28.99 -51.33 18.13
CA LEU A 144 -27.77 -50.86 18.77
C LEU A 144 -27.10 -49.78 17.90
N GLY A 145 -27.02 -48.56 18.44
CA GLY A 145 -26.42 -47.40 17.77
C GLY A 145 -27.43 -46.41 17.18
N ALA A 146 -28.73 -46.72 17.14
CA ALA A 146 -29.73 -45.78 16.61
C ALA A 146 -29.78 -44.46 17.40
N LEU A 147 -29.66 -43.34 16.69
CA LEU A 147 -29.76 -42.00 17.26
C LEU A 147 -31.22 -41.62 17.49
N ALA A 148 -31.53 -41.17 18.71
CA ALA A 148 -32.84 -40.61 19.04
C ALA A 148 -33.09 -39.29 18.30
N THR A 149 -34.36 -38.98 18.03
CA THR A 149 -34.78 -37.68 17.53
C THR A 149 -34.61 -36.62 18.63
N VAL A 150 -33.92 -35.52 18.31
CA VAL A 150 -33.77 -34.36 19.20
C VAL A 150 -35.09 -33.58 19.22
N THR A 151 -35.44 -33.00 20.35
CA THR A 151 -36.69 -32.27 20.58
C THR A 151 -36.42 -30.81 21.01
N PRO A 152 -37.33 -29.85 20.78
CA PRO A 152 -37.09 -28.44 21.13
C PRO A 152 -36.87 -28.21 22.64
N ASP A 153 -37.46 -29.05 23.49
CA ASP A 153 -37.31 -29.03 24.95
C ASP A 153 -35.97 -29.61 25.47
N ASP A 154 -35.15 -30.23 24.61
CA ASP A 154 -33.85 -30.76 25.02
C ASP A 154 -32.86 -29.62 25.31
N ASP A 155 -32.06 -29.77 26.37
CA ASP A 155 -30.92 -28.88 26.67
C ASP A 155 -29.92 -28.92 25.50
N CYS A 156 -29.65 -27.76 24.89
CA CYS A 156 -28.73 -27.61 23.78
C CYS A 156 -27.29 -27.35 24.28
N TRP A 157 -27.15 -26.44 25.24
CA TRP A 157 -25.87 -26.13 25.90
C TRP A 157 -26.07 -25.67 27.35
N ILE A 158 -24.99 -25.76 28.14
CA ILE A 158 -24.94 -25.25 29.51
C ILE A 158 -23.65 -24.44 29.69
N ILE A 159 -23.76 -23.12 29.80
CA ILE A 159 -22.63 -22.18 29.91
C ILE A 159 -22.53 -21.63 31.34
N PHE A 160 -21.32 -21.46 31.87
CA PHE A 160 -21.10 -21.12 33.28
C PHE A 160 -20.65 -19.67 33.50
N THR A 161 -21.50 -18.86 34.13
CA THR A 161 -21.25 -17.44 34.44
C THR A 161 -20.67 -17.25 35.85
N SER A 162 -20.09 -16.09 36.13
CA SER A 162 -19.46 -15.77 37.42
C SER A 162 -20.51 -15.50 38.53
N GLY A 163 -20.15 -15.93 39.74
CA GLY A 163 -21.04 -15.85 40.91
C GLY A 163 -20.68 -14.73 41.88
N SER A 164 -21.68 -13.94 42.27
CA SER A 164 -21.60 -13.01 43.42
C SER A 164 -21.34 -13.71 44.76
N THR A 165 -21.46 -15.04 44.80
CA THR A 165 -21.15 -15.92 45.95
C THR A 165 -19.85 -16.73 45.75
N GLY A 166 -19.04 -16.42 44.73
CA GLY A 166 -17.79 -17.12 44.40
C GLY A 166 -17.96 -18.44 43.64
N LYS A 167 -19.12 -19.12 43.73
CA LYS A 167 -19.41 -20.32 42.92
C LYS A 167 -19.85 -19.96 41.49
N PRO A 168 -19.33 -20.63 40.44
CA PRO A 168 -19.86 -20.55 39.08
C PRO A 168 -21.34 -20.94 38.98
N LYS A 169 -22.08 -20.35 38.03
CA LYS A 169 -23.52 -20.61 37.80
C LYS A 169 -23.73 -21.23 36.41
N GLY A 170 -24.20 -22.47 36.33
CA GLY A 170 -24.57 -23.07 35.04
C GLY A 170 -25.92 -22.55 34.54
N VAL A 171 -25.93 -21.91 33.36
CA VAL A 171 -27.11 -21.46 32.62
C VAL A 171 -27.37 -22.46 31.48
N ALA A 172 -28.48 -23.19 31.54
CA ALA A 172 -28.92 -24.15 30.54
C ALA A 172 -29.89 -23.50 29.54
N VAL A 173 -29.61 -23.66 28.25
CA VAL A 173 -30.40 -23.15 27.13
C VAL A 173 -30.97 -24.32 26.34
N THR A 174 -32.26 -24.28 26.01
CA THR A 174 -32.94 -25.33 25.24
C THR A 174 -32.69 -25.17 23.73
N HIS A 175 -32.87 -26.26 22.98
CA HIS A 175 -32.87 -26.20 21.51
C HIS A 175 -33.91 -25.22 20.96
N ARG A 176 -35.05 -25.04 21.63
CA ARG A 176 -36.08 -24.05 21.29
C ARG A 176 -35.56 -22.62 21.37
N SER A 177 -34.99 -22.22 22.51
CA SER A 177 -34.50 -20.86 22.74
C SER A 177 -33.33 -20.53 21.80
N ALA A 178 -32.39 -21.47 21.62
CA ALA A 178 -31.27 -21.30 20.70
C ALA A 178 -31.72 -21.18 19.23
N ALA A 179 -32.64 -22.03 18.76
CA ALA A 179 -33.13 -21.95 17.38
C ALA A 179 -33.95 -20.66 17.12
N ALA A 180 -34.71 -20.19 18.12
CA ALA A 180 -35.43 -18.93 18.05
C ALA A 180 -34.48 -17.71 17.97
N PHE A 181 -33.37 -17.73 18.70
CA PHE A 181 -32.34 -16.69 18.64
C PHE A 181 -31.76 -16.60 17.21
N VAL A 182 -31.29 -17.73 16.67
CA VAL A 182 -30.69 -17.80 15.33
C VAL A 182 -31.67 -17.42 14.20
N ASP A 183 -32.96 -17.77 14.32
CA ASP A 183 -33.98 -17.37 13.34
C ASP A 183 -34.51 -15.94 13.51
N ALA A 184 -34.25 -15.27 14.64
CA ALA A 184 -34.52 -13.85 14.82
C ALA A 184 -33.39 -12.99 14.23
N GLU A 185 -32.13 -13.34 14.51
CA GLU A 185 -30.95 -12.65 13.97
C GLU A 185 -30.88 -12.69 12.44
N ALA A 186 -31.18 -13.85 11.84
CA ALA A 186 -31.21 -14.03 10.39
C ALA A 186 -32.23 -13.14 9.65
N ARG A 187 -33.14 -12.46 10.36
CA ARG A 187 -34.08 -11.44 9.84
C ARG A 187 -33.54 -10.01 9.96
N LEU A 188 -32.54 -9.76 10.79
CA LEU A 188 -31.95 -8.44 10.99
C LEU A 188 -30.85 -8.16 9.96
N PHE A 189 -29.90 -9.09 9.83
CA PHE A 189 -28.61 -8.78 9.23
C PHE A 189 -28.61 -8.88 7.70
N CYS A 190 -27.98 -7.89 7.04
CA CYS A 190 -27.67 -7.83 5.61
C CYS A 190 -28.84 -8.14 4.65
N GLN A 191 -30.08 -7.76 4.99
CA GLN A 191 -31.26 -8.13 4.21
C GLN A 191 -31.26 -7.59 2.75
N ASP A 192 -30.51 -6.51 2.46
CA ASP A 192 -30.30 -5.98 1.10
C ASP A 192 -29.40 -6.86 0.21
N GLU A 193 -28.49 -7.63 0.82
CA GLU A 193 -27.56 -8.57 0.17
C GLU A 193 -27.32 -9.74 1.13
N PRO A 194 -28.25 -10.72 1.24
CA PRO A 194 -28.21 -11.73 2.30
C PRO A 194 -26.90 -12.51 2.41
N LEU A 195 -26.58 -13.00 3.61
CA LEU A 195 -25.46 -13.92 3.84
C LEU A 195 -25.69 -15.26 3.13
N GLY A 196 -24.63 -15.86 2.59
CA GLY A 196 -24.72 -17.09 1.80
C GLY A 196 -23.39 -17.85 1.63
N PRO A 197 -23.33 -18.87 0.76
CA PRO A 197 -22.17 -19.77 0.59
C PRO A 197 -20.81 -19.15 0.18
N ASP A 198 -20.79 -17.91 -0.31
CA ASP A 198 -19.56 -17.17 -0.60
C ASP A 198 -19.01 -16.42 0.64
N ASP A 199 -19.77 -16.38 1.76
CA ASP A 199 -19.37 -15.74 3.01
C ASP A 199 -18.50 -16.62 3.91
N ARG A 200 -17.71 -15.94 4.75
CA ARG A 200 -16.69 -16.54 5.61
C ARG A 200 -16.74 -15.84 6.96
N VAL A 201 -17.12 -16.59 8.00
CA VAL A 201 -17.37 -16.08 9.35
C VAL A 201 -16.18 -16.41 10.24
N LEU A 202 -15.69 -15.43 11.01
CA LEU A 202 -14.73 -15.71 12.08
C LEU A 202 -15.36 -16.61 13.15
N ALA A 203 -14.62 -17.61 13.62
CA ALA A 203 -14.85 -18.22 14.93
C ALA A 203 -13.59 -18.02 15.79
N GLY A 204 -13.66 -17.13 16.78
CA GLY A 204 -12.53 -16.74 17.61
C GLY A 204 -12.85 -16.43 19.08
N LEU A 205 -14.12 -16.18 19.40
CA LEU A 205 -14.57 -16.10 20.78
C LEU A 205 -14.41 -17.47 21.46
N SER A 206 -14.31 -17.45 22.80
CA SER A 206 -14.21 -18.71 23.54
C SER A 206 -15.54 -19.44 23.50
N VAL A 207 -15.51 -20.76 23.29
CA VAL A 207 -16.73 -21.59 23.40
C VAL A 207 -17.33 -21.57 24.80
N ALA A 208 -16.57 -21.17 25.83
CA ALA A 208 -17.06 -20.95 27.20
C ALA A 208 -17.84 -19.62 27.37
N PHE A 209 -17.92 -18.79 26.33
CA PHE A 209 -18.76 -17.60 26.27
C PHE A 209 -19.86 -17.82 25.22
N ASP A 210 -21.08 -17.43 25.56
CA ASP A 210 -22.29 -17.61 24.75
C ASP A 210 -22.27 -16.88 23.40
N ALA A 211 -21.60 -15.73 23.31
CA ALA A 211 -21.35 -15.01 22.06
C ALA A 211 -20.60 -15.84 20.98
N SER A 212 -19.91 -16.93 21.33
CA SER A 212 -19.38 -17.88 20.34
C SER A 212 -20.49 -18.63 19.57
N CYS A 213 -21.70 -18.69 20.12
CA CYS A 213 -22.87 -19.25 19.44
C CYS A 213 -23.34 -18.33 18.30
N GLU A 214 -23.24 -17.00 18.48
CA GLU A 214 -23.45 -16.01 17.43
C GLU A 214 -22.50 -16.27 16.25
N GLU A 215 -21.17 -16.39 16.51
CA GLU A 215 -20.17 -16.74 15.49
C GLU A 215 -20.49 -18.05 14.74
N MET A 216 -20.78 -19.14 15.47
CA MET A 216 -21.08 -20.45 14.89
C MET A 216 -22.32 -20.42 13.99
N TRP A 217 -23.41 -19.81 14.47
CA TRP A 217 -24.69 -19.88 13.79
C TRP A 217 -24.87 -18.81 12.72
N LEU A 218 -24.16 -17.68 12.77
CA LEU A 218 -23.99 -16.77 11.62
C LEU A 218 -23.44 -17.50 10.38
N ALA A 219 -22.58 -18.50 10.56
CA ALA A 219 -22.14 -19.35 9.44
C ALA A 219 -23.23 -20.34 9.04
N TRP A 220 -23.60 -21.24 9.96
CA TRP A 220 -24.41 -22.41 9.65
C TRP A 220 -25.87 -22.10 9.33
N ARG A 221 -26.43 -20.97 9.77
CA ARG A 221 -27.78 -20.53 9.42
C ARG A 221 -27.92 -20.05 7.96
N HIS A 222 -26.80 -19.69 7.34
CA HIS A 222 -26.74 -19.07 6.01
C HIS A 222 -26.01 -19.93 4.97
N GLY A 223 -25.54 -21.13 5.34
CA GLY A 223 -24.74 -21.98 4.44
C GLY A 223 -23.35 -21.43 4.16
N ALA A 224 -22.88 -20.47 4.97
CA ALA A 224 -21.57 -19.83 4.86
C ALA A 224 -20.49 -20.68 5.55
N CYS A 225 -19.22 -20.34 5.30
CA CYS A 225 -18.09 -21.07 5.87
C CYS A 225 -17.68 -20.51 7.24
N LEU A 226 -17.65 -21.35 8.28
CA LEU A 226 -17.01 -21.02 9.55
C LEU A 226 -15.48 -21.12 9.39
N VAL A 227 -14.71 -20.18 9.94
CA VAL A 227 -13.24 -20.14 9.83
C VAL A 227 -12.61 -20.07 11.22
N PRO A 228 -12.18 -21.21 11.80
CA PRO A 228 -11.58 -21.27 13.13
C PRO A 228 -10.28 -20.46 13.25
N ALA A 229 -10.22 -19.59 14.25
CA ALA A 229 -9.03 -18.86 14.66
C ALA A 229 -8.47 -19.45 15.97
N PRO A 230 -7.14 -19.68 16.09
CA PRO A 230 -6.54 -20.09 17.36
C PRO A 230 -6.72 -19.03 18.47
N ARG A 231 -6.98 -19.45 19.72
CA ARG A 231 -7.23 -18.51 20.84
C ARG A 231 -6.09 -17.49 21.04
N ALA A 232 -4.84 -17.92 20.92
CA ALA A 232 -3.67 -17.04 21.00
C ALA A 232 -3.66 -15.93 19.92
N LEU A 233 -4.12 -16.24 18.70
CA LEU A 233 -4.28 -15.23 17.64
C LEU A 233 -5.36 -14.21 18.00
N VAL A 234 -6.51 -14.68 18.49
CA VAL A 234 -7.63 -13.80 18.83
C VAL A 234 -7.32 -12.92 20.05
N ARG A 235 -6.69 -13.49 21.08
CA ARG A 235 -6.26 -12.77 22.29
C ARG A 235 -5.23 -11.68 22.00
N SER A 236 -4.31 -11.90 21.05
CA SER A 236 -3.40 -10.83 20.61
C SER A 236 -4.17 -9.64 20.02
N GLY A 237 -5.31 -9.89 19.38
CA GLY A 237 -6.21 -8.91 18.75
C GLY A 237 -5.63 -8.20 17.52
N GLN A 238 -4.34 -7.91 17.55
CA GLN A 238 -3.56 -7.12 16.61
C GLN A 238 -3.26 -7.95 15.35
N ASP A 239 -2.65 -9.14 15.49
CA ASP A 239 -2.42 -10.10 14.40
C ASP A 239 -3.68 -10.70 13.79
N LEU A 240 -4.81 -10.65 14.52
CA LEU A 240 -6.09 -11.10 14.01
C LEU A 240 -6.47 -10.28 12.77
N GLY A 241 -6.30 -8.95 12.77
CA GLY A 241 -6.63 -8.11 11.61
C GLY A 241 -5.96 -8.54 10.28
N PRO A 242 -4.63 -8.73 10.24
CA PRO A 242 -3.92 -9.36 9.13
C PRO A 242 -4.38 -10.78 8.78
N TRP A 243 -4.84 -11.57 9.75
CA TRP A 243 -5.40 -12.90 9.51
C TRP A 243 -6.80 -12.84 8.88
N LEU A 244 -7.68 -11.92 9.32
CA LEU A 244 -9.00 -11.67 8.71
C LEU A 244 -8.85 -11.33 7.21
N ILE A 245 -7.83 -10.53 6.87
CA ILE A 245 -7.47 -10.24 5.47
C ILE A 245 -6.94 -11.50 4.75
N ARG A 246 -6.00 -12.24 5.34
CA ARG A 246 -5.38 -13.44 4.72
C ARG A 246 -6.36 -14.62 4.54
N ARG A 247 -7.41 -14.70 5.35
CA ARG A 247 -8.47 -15.70 5.29
C ARG A 247 -9.72 -15.24 4.54
N ASP A 248 -9.73 -14.04 3.97
CA ASP A 248 -10.87 -13.43 3.26
C ASP A 248 -12.20 -13.47 4.07
N ILE A 249 -12.15 -13.10 5.35
CA ILE A 249 -13.31 -13.08 6.27
C ILE A 249 -14.31 -11.96 5.89
N THR A 250 -15.60 -12.29 5.81
CA THR A 250 -16.70 -11.37 5.44
C THR A 250 -17.68 -11.07 6.56
N VAL A 251 -17.72 -11.87 7.63
CA VAL A 251 -18.60 -11.68 8.80
C VAL A 251 -17.81 -11.87 10.09
N VAL A 252 -18.04 -11.00 11.07
CA VAL A 252 -17.44 -11.07 12.41
C VAL A 252 -18.44 -10.58 13.45
N SER A 253 -18.61 -11.34 14.54
CA SER A 253 -19.05 -10.78 15.83
C SER A 253 -17.87 -10.72 16.81
N THR A 254 -17.93 -9.81 17.78
CA THR A 254 -16.83 -9.52 18.71
C THR A 254 -17.29 -8.60 19.86
N VAL A 255 -16.43 -8.39 20.85
CA VAL A 255 -16.62 -7.31 21.83
C VAL A 255 -16.10 -5.96 21.28
N PRO A 256 -16.74 -4.82 21.61
CA PRO A 256 -16.30 -3.47 21.22
C PRO A 256 -14.81 -3.17 21.45
N THR A 257 -14.21 -3.61 22.57
CA THR A 257 -12.80 -3.39 22.88
C THR A 257 -11.89 -4.05 21.85
N LEU A 258 -12.16 -5.31 21.49
CA LEU A 258 -11.40 -6.06 20.49
C LEU A 258 -11.61 -5.47 19.08
N ALA A 259 -12.83 -5.04 18.74
CA ALA A 259 -13.08 -4.25 17.53
C ALA A 259 -12.36 -2.88 17.54
N GLY A 260 -12.13 -2.32 18.73
CA GLY A 260 -11.36 -1.10 18.98
C GLY A 260 -9.88 -1.23 18.63
N LEU A 261 -9.28 -2.37 18.95
CA LEU A 261 -7.88 -2.69 18.60
C LEU A 261 -7.67 -2.78 17.09
N TRP A 262 -8.64 -3.28 16.34
CA TRP A 262 -8.47 -3.51 14.90
C TRP A 262 -8.31 -2.21 14.09
N PRO A 263 -7.33 -2.13 13.17
CA PRO A 263 -7.29 -1.07 12.16
C PRO A 263 -8.50 -1.21 11.22
N LYS A 264 -9.09 -0.09 10.79
CA LYS A 264 -10.32 -0.07 9.95
C LYS A 264 -10.15 -0.90 8.66
N GLU A 265 -8.91 -0.94 8.18
CA GLU A 265 -8.39 -1.65 7.01
C GLU A 265 -8.51 -3.18 7.13
N ALA A 266 -8.39 -3.74 8.33
CA ALA A 266 -8.59 -5.18 8.57
C ALA A 266 -10.02 -5.59 8.22
N LEU A 267 -10.97 -4.71 8.56
CA LEU A 267 -12.40 -4.97 8.44
C LEU A 267 -12.92 -4.66 7.03
N ASP A 268 -12.05 -4.32 6.07
CA ASP A 268 -12.43 -4.05 4.67
C ASP A 268 -13.12 -5.25 4.00
N ASN A 269 -12.74 -6.48 4.36
CA ASN A 269 -13.43 -7.68 3.85
C ASN A 269 -14.77 -7.95 4.53
N ILE A 270 -14.96 -7.41 5.74
CA ILE A 270 -16.16 -7.60 6.54
C ILE A 270 -17.30 -6.71 6.02
N ARG A 271 -18.41 -7.35 5.66
CA ARG A 271 -19.67 -6.71 5.27
C ARG A 271 -20.71 -6.69 6.39
N LEU A 272 -20.60 -7.58 7.37
CA LEU A 272 -21.35 -7.58 8.62
C LEU A 272 -20.40 -7.59 9.83
N LEU A 273 -20.38 -6.50 10.60
CA LEU A 273 -19.66 -6.39 11.87
C LEU A 273 -20.68 -6.26 13.01
N ILE A 274 -20.78 -7.28 13.84
CA ILE A 274 -21.57 -7.21 15.08
C ILE A 274 -20.61 -6.89 16.24
N VAL A 275 -21.07 -6.05 17.16
CA VAL A 275 -20.39 -5.79 18.44
C VAL A 275 -21.38 -5.96 19.58
N GLY A 276 -20.98 -6.67 20.64
CA GLY A 276 -21.84 -6.93 21.79
C GLY A 276 -21.05 -7.21 23.08
N GLY A 277 -21.76 -7.42 24.19
CA GLY A 277 -21.16 -7.76 25.50
C GLY A 277 -20.45 -6.61 26.25
N GLU A 278 -20.17 -5.48 25.59
CA GLU A 278 -19.63 -4.26 26.22
C GLU A 278 -20.35 -3.01 25.68
N ALA A 279 -20.13 -1.85 26.31
CA ALA A 279 -20.66 -0.58 25.80
C ALA A 279 -19.89 -0.09 24.56
N CYS A 280 -20.50 -0.23 23.38
CA CYS A 280 -19.94 0.34 22.14
C CYS A 280 -19.88 1.88 22.19
N SER A 281 -18.74 2.46 21.82
CA SER A 281 -18.57 3.92 21.83
C SER A 281 -19.00 4.57 20.52
N GLN A 282 -19.36 5.86 20.58
CA GLN A 282 -19.64 6.66 19.39
C GLN A 282 -18.41 6.76 18.48
N GLU A 283 -17.20 6.88 19.06
CA GLU A 283 -15.94 6.94 18.32
C GLU A 283 -15.69 5.64 17.54
N LEU A 284 -15.99 4.48 18.13
CA LEU A 284 -15.90 3.18 17.45
C LEU A 284 -16.92 3.06 16.33
N THR A 285 -18.16 3.50 16.58
CA THR A 285 -19.25 3.52 15.59
C THR A 285 -18.91 4.38 14.38
N ASP A 286 -18.50 5.63 14.60
CA ASP A 286 -18.17 6.58 13.55
C ASP A 286 -16.95 6.12 12.73
N ARG A 287 -16.00 5.42 13.37
CA ARG A 287 -14.83 4.81 12.73
C ARG A 287 -15.20 3.60 11.87
N LEU A 288 -16.02 2.68 12.39
CA LEU A 288 -16.19 1.33 11.83
C LEU A 288 -17.49 1.09 11.04
N ALA A 289 -18.55 1.88 11.21
CA ALA A 289 -19.80 1.68 10.47
C ALA A 289 -19.77 2.18 9.00
N ASP A 290 -18.79 3.00 8.60
CA ASP A 290 -18.63 3.42 7.20
C ASP A 290 -18.17 2.26 6.30
N GLY A 291 -19.03 1.87 5.37
CA GLY A 291 -18.72 0.92 4.28
C GLY A 291 -19.11 -0.53 4.53
N ARG A 292 -19.75 -0.83 5.66
CA ARG A 292 -20.27 -2.15 6.05
C ARG A 292 -21.58 -2.01 6.81
N GLU A 293 -22.27 -3.11 7.05
CA GLU A 293 -23.35 -3.16 8.01
C GLU A 293 -22.77 -3.40 9.41
N MET A 294 -23.13 -2.56 10.37
CA MET A 294 -22.66 -2.65 11.75
C MET A 294 -23.84 -2.68 12.72
N TRP A 295 -23.83 -3.59 13.69
CA TRP A 295 -24.88 -3.75 14.69
C TRP A 295 -24.30 -3.75 16.10
N ASN A 296 -25.05 -3.21 17.05
CA ASN A 296 -24.80 -3.36 18.48
C ASN A 296 -25.82 -4.37 19.03
N THR A 297 -25.37 -5.50 19.56
CA THR A 297 -26.19 -6.54 20.17
C THR A 297 -26.06 -6.53 21.70
N TYR A 298 -27.16 -6.78 22.39
CA TYR A 298 -27.21 -6.86 23.85
C TYR A 298 -28.07 -8.04 24.30
N GLY A 299 -27.53 -8.84 25.21
CA GLY A 299 -28.25 -9.83 25.97
C GLY A 299 -27.39 -10.37 27.12
N PRO A 300 -27.96 -10.67 28.29
CA PRO A 300 -27.33 -11.54 29.26
C PRO A 300 -27.45 -13.01 28.80
N THR A 301 -26.52 -13.87 29.24
CA THR A 301 -26.58 -15.32 28.96
C THR A 301 -27.89 -15.96 29.42
N GLU A 302 -28.46 -15.43 30.51
CA GLU A 302 -29.77 -15.77 31.05
C GLU A 302 -30.95 -15.52 30.09
N ALA A 303 -30.77 -14.76 29.00
CA ALA A 303 -31.76 -14.49 27.96
C ALA A 303 -31.37 -15.03 26.56
N THR A 304 -30.40 -15.96 26.50
CA THR A 304 -29.86 -16.60 25.29
C THR A 304 -29.18 -15.64 24.31
N VAL A 305 -27.92 -15.31 24.61
CA VAL A 305 -26.97 -14.53 23.78
C VAL A 305 -27.39 -13.07 23.51
N VAL A 306 -28.48 -12.85 22.77
CA VAL A 306 -28.96 -11.52 22.36
C VAL A 306 -30.46 -11.43 22.61
N ALA A 307 -30.87 -10.38 23.33
CA ALA A 307 -32.26 -10.03 23.60
C ALA A 307 -32.71 -8.77 22.85
N SER A 308 -31.79 -7.84 22.56
CA SER A 308 -32.06 -6.62 21.79
C SER A 308 -30.90 -6.26 20.86
N ALA A 309 -31.21 -5.54 19.78
CA ALA A 309 -30.21 -5.07 18.83
C ALA A 309 -30.57 -3.71 18.22
N THR A 310 -29.55 -2.95 17.80
CA THR A 310 -29.72 -1.78 16.91
C THR A 310 -28.67 -1.77 15.80
N ARG A 311 -29.03 -1.19 14.65
CA ARG A 311 -28.08 -0.95 13.56
C ARG A 311 -27.37 0.37 13.80
N LEU A 312 -26.04 0.31 13.83
CA LEU A 312 -25.18 1.46 14.08
C LEU A 312 -24.94 2.27 12.80
N PHE A 313 -24.92 3.60 12.94
CA PHE A 313 -24.68 4.56 11.85
C PHE A 313 -23.78 5.69 12.34
N PRO A 314 -22.80 6.15 11.54
CA PRO A 314 -21.95 7.28 11.92
C PRO A 314 -22.77 8.55 12.22
N GLY A 315 -22.50 9.19 13.35
CA GLY A 315 -23.19 10.39 13.82
C GLY A 315 -24.60 10.17 14.41
N LYS A 316 -25.09 8.93 14.52
CA LYS A 316 -26.25 8.58 15.34
C LYS A 316 -25.82 8.09 16.73
N PRO A 317 -26.55 8.42 17.82
CA PRO A 317 -26.29 7.88 19.15
C PRO A 317 -26.29 6.35 19.18
N VAL A 318 -25.37 5.76 19.93
CA VAL A 318 -25.37 4.32 20.23
C VAL A 318 -26.50 3.98 21.22
N THR A 319 -27.27 2.95 20.92
CA THR A 319 -28.31 2.37 21.79
C THR A 319 -28.12 0.85 21.87
N ILE A 320 -28.80 0.16 22.80
CA ILE A 320 -28.96 -1.31 22.77
C ILE A 320 -30.20 -1.73 21.97
N GLY A 321 -31.01 -0.75 21.53
CA GLY A 321 -31.99 -0.90 20.46
C GLY A 321 -33.35 -1.42 20.89
N TRP A 322 -33.87 -2.34 20.08
CA TRP A 322 -35.22 -2.91 20.20
C TRP A 322 -35.14 -4.44 20.42
N PRO A 323 -36.15 -5.08 21.04
CA PRO A 323 -36.12 -6.53 21.26
C PRO A 323 -36.00 -7.31 19.95
N LEU A 324 -35.44 -8.51 20.01
CA LEU A 324 -35.52 -9.50 18.94
C LEU A 324 -36.97 -10.01 18.75
N ASP A 325 -37.25 -10.60 17.57
CA ASP A 325 -38.51 -11.33 17.35
C ASP A 325 -38.61 -12.52 18.31
N GLY A 326 -39.54 -12.46 19.26
CA GLY A 326 -39.70 -13.47 20.32
C GLY A 326 -39.30 -13.02 21.73
N TRP A 327 -38.67 -11.85 21.88
CA TRP A 327 -38.27 -11.28 23.18
C TRP A 327 -39.19 -10.13 23.59
N ASP A 328 -39.38 -9.97 24.89
CA ASP A 328 -40.05 -8.81 25.49
C ASP A 328 -39.09 -8.09 26.44
N LEU A 329 -39.23 -6.77 26.57
CA LEU A 329 -38.42 -5.91 27.45
C LEU A 329 -39.32 -4.97 28.27
N ALA A 330 -38.94 -4.70 29.52
CA ALA A 330 -39.55 -3.67 30.37
C ALA A 330 -38.49 -2.90 31.18
N ILE A 331 -38.85 -1.71 31.64
CA ILE A 331 -38.03 -0.88 32.53
C ILE A 331 -38.73 -0.79 33.88
N ALA A 332 -38.08 -1.23 34.96
CA ALA A 332 -38.52 -0.96 36.32
C ALA A 332 -38.00 0.41 36.77
N SER A 333 -38.89 1.40 36.83
CA SER A 333 -38.63 2.77 37.29
C SER A 333 -39.69 3.18 38.31
N ASP A 334 -39.32 4.07 39.24
CA ASP A 334 -40.23 4.60 40.28
C ASP A 334 -41.11 5.76 39.77
N GLY A 335 -41.06 6.10 38.47
CA GLY A 335 -41.79 7.23 37.88
C GLY A 335 -41.84 7.22 36.34
N GLU A 336 -42.82 7.92 35.77
CA GLU A 336 -43.08 7.93 34.32
C GLU A 336 -41.95 8.62 33.52
N GLY A 337 -41.12 7.82 32.85
CA GLY A 337 -40.15 8.28 31.84
C GLY A 337 -38.71 8.48 32.33
N GLU A 338 -38.41 8.15 33.58
CA GLU A 338 -37.04 8.19 34.13
C GLU A 338 -36.29 6.86 33.91
N ALA A 339 -34.97 6.88 34.08
CA ALA A 339 -34.13 5.70 33.85
C ALA A 339 -34.33 4.64 34.95
N GLY A 340 -34.28 3.36 34.56
CA GLY A 340 -34.56 2.25 35.48
C GLY A 340 -33.93 0.93 35.06
N GLU A 341 -34.14 -0.12 35.86
CA GLU A 341 -33.56 -1.44 35.64
C GLU A 341 -34.25 -2.17 34.48
N LEU A 342 -33.47 -2.77 33.58
CA LEU A 342 -33.99 -3.59 32.48
C LEU A 342 -34.45 -4.97 32.97
N ILE A 343 -35.61 -5.40 32.45
CA ILE A 343 -36.22 -6.71 32.70
C ILE A 343 -36.59 -7.35 31.36
N ILE A 344 -36.34 -8.65 31.20
CA ILE A 344 -36.46 -9.40 29.94
C ILE A 344 -37.47 -10.54 30.09
N GLY A 345 -38.30 -10.75 29.06
CA GLY A 345 -39.23 -11.86 28.89
C GLY A 345 -39.13 -12.52 27.51
N GLY A 346 -39.90 -13.58 27.29
CA GLY A 346 -40.04 -14.22 25.97
C GLY A 346 -39.27 -15.52 25.77
N VAL A 347 -39.13 -15.95 24.51
CA VAL A 347 -38.69 -17.31 24.11
C VAL A 347 -37.21 -17.60 24.41
N GLY A 348 -36.39 -16.57 24.60
CA GLY A 348 -34.96 -16.70 24.92
C GLY A 348 -34.63 -16.96 26.39
N LEU A 349 -35.61 -16.95 27.30
CA LEU A 349 -35.32 -17.14 28.73
C LEU A 349 -34.73 -18.53 29.01
N ALA A 350 -33.50 -18.54 29.52
CA ALA A 350 -32.79 -19.73 29.96
C ALA A 350 -33.22 -20.15 31.38
N ARG A 351 -32.52 -21.13 31.95
CA ARG A 351 -32.66 -21.53 33.35
C ARG A 351 -31.32 -21.79 34.01
N TYR A 352 -31.20 -21.55 35.31
CA TYR A 352 -30.05 -22.04 36.06
C TYR A 352 -30.16 -23.55 36.33
N LEU A 353 -29.03 -24.22 36.54
CA LEU A 353 -29.00 -25.60 37.07
C LEU A 353 -29.39 -25.67 38.56
N ASP A 354 -29.20 -24.56 39.28
CA ASP A 354 -29.57 -24.35 40.68
C ASP A 354 -31.03 -23.88 40.77
N PRO A 355 -31.98 -24.70 41.27
CA PRO A 355 -33.41 -24.36 41.29
C PRO A 355 -33.78 -23.23 42.24
N GLU A 356 -33.00 -22.99 43.31
CA GLU A 356 -33.29 -21.91 44.26
C GLU A 356 -32.95 -20.55 43.65
N LYS A 357 -31.79 -20.46 43.00
CA LYS A 357 -31.40 -19.28 42.21
C LYS A 357 -32.27 -19.08 40.97
N ASP A 358 -32.72 -20.16 40.34
CA ASP A 358 -33.63 -20.09 39.21
C ASP A 358 -34.94 -19.38 39.59
N ALA A 359 -35.56 -19.78 40.71
CA ALA A 359 -36.74 -19.12 41.26
C ALA A 359 -36.47 -17.69 41.76
N GLU A 360 -35.26 -17.38 42.25
CA GLU A 360 -34.87 -16.03 42.69
C GLU A 360 -34.75 -15.04 41.52
N LYS A 361 -34.12 -15.46 40.40
CA LYS A 361 -33.76 -14.58 39.29
C LYS A 361 -34.75 -14.55 38.14
N TYR A 362 -35.54 -15.61 37.98
CA TYR A 362 -36.56 -15.73 36.93
C TYR A 362 -37.97 -15.78 37.52
N ALA A 363 -38.32 -14.79 38.34
CA ALA A 363 -39.63 -14.71 38.96
C ALA A 363 -40.74 -14.37 37.93
N PRO A 364 -42.01 -14.78 38.17
CA PRO A 364 -43.14 -14.27 37.39
C PRO A 364 -43.32 -12.77 37.59
N MET A 365 -43.65 -12.02 36.54
CA MET A 365 -43.84 -10.57 36.63
C MET A 365 -44.85 -10.05 35.59
N GLY A 366 -45.90 -9.37 36.06
CA GLY A 366 -46.99 -8.92 35.20
C GLY A 366 -47.72 -10.13 34.59
N ASP A 367 -47.91 -10.11 33.27
CA ASP A 367 -48.49 -11.23 32.51
C ASP A 367 -47.44 -12.30 32.12
N TRP A 368 -46.16 -12.11 32.42
CA TRP A 368 -45.13 -13.13 32.17
C TRP A 368 -45.06 -14.15 33.31
N GLU A 369 -45.25 -15.43 32.97
CA GLU A 369 -45.06 -16.56 33.90
C GLU A 369 -43.61 -16.65 34.44
N ARG A 370 -42.65 -16.02 33.75
CA ARG A 370 -41.22 -16.00 34.05
C ARG A 370 -40.57 -14.77 33.41
N ALA A 371 -39.77 -14.01 34.16
CA ALA A 371 -39.04 -12.83 33.65
C ALA A 371 -37.70 -12.63 34.39
N TYR A 372 -36.68 -12.14 33.69
CA TYR A 372 -35.31 -11.98 34.21
C TYR A 372 -34.95 -10.50 34.43
N ARG A 373 -34.48 -10.14 35.64
CA ARG A 373 -33.98 -8.79 35.97
C ARG A 373 -32.47 -8.72 35.75
N THR A 374 -31.97 -7.75 34.98
CA THR A 374 -30.56 -7.74 34.55
C THR A 374 -29.63 -6.95 35.48
N GLY A 375 -30.15 -6.00 36.27
CA GLY A 375 -29.35 -5.01 37.01
C GLY A 375 -28.82 -3.84 36.17
N ASP A 376 -29.06 -3.81 34.86
CA ASP A 376 -28.60 -2.73 33.97
C ASP A 376 -29.56 -1.55 33.96
N HIS A 377 -29.04 -0.33 34.09
CA HIS A 377 -29.83 0.89 33.98
C HIS A 377 -29.95 1.38 32.54
N VAL A 378 -31.19 1.48 32.06
CA VAL A 378 -31.54 1.89 30.70
C VAL A 378 -32.60 2.99 30.70
N ARG A 379 -32.74 3.66 29.55
CA ARG A 379 -33.78 4.66 29.29
C ARG A 379 -34.28 4.54 27.87
N LEU A 380 -35.59 4.62 27.68
CA LEU A 380 -36.21 4.62 26.35
C LEU A 380 -35.89 5.90 25.57
N THR A 381 -35.57 5.76 24.28
CA THR A 381 -35.32 6.86 23.34
C THR A 381 -36.01 6.58 22.00
N GLU A 382 -36.00 7.55 21.08
CA GLU A 382 -36.58 7.40 19.73
C GLU A 382 -35.89 6.30 18.90
N ASP A 383 -34.59 6.06 19.13
CA ASP A 383 -33.78 5.00 18.49
C ASP A 383 -33.63 3.76 19.40
N GLY A 384 -34.61 3.50 20.28
CA GLY A 384 -34.67 2.31 21.16
C GLY A 384 -34.15 2.56 22.58
N LEU A 385 -33.88 1.49 23.32
CA LEU A 385 -33.33 1.56 24.68
C LEU A 385 -31.87 2.03 24.65
N ALA A 386 -31.56 3.14 25.30
CA ALA A 386 -30.19 3.59 25.54
C ALA A 386 -29.68 3.05 26.88
N PHE A 387 -28.52 2.39 26.85
CA PHE A 387 -27.78 2.00 28.05
C PHE A 387 -27.14 3.25 28.67
N ILE A 388 -27.38 3.48 29.97
CA ILE A 388 -26.83 4.64 30.70
C ILE A 388 -25.51 4.29 31.41
N GLY A 389 -25.26 3.00 31.64
CA GLY A 389 -24.02 2.52 32.25
C GLY A 389 -23.99 2.69 33.77
N ARG A 390 -22.79 2.96 34.28
CA ARG A 390 -22.43 3.16 35.70
C ARG A 390 -21.49 4.40 35.74
N ALA A 391 -21.43 5.16 36.83
CA ALA A 391 -21.46 6.63 36.71
C ALA A 391 -20.19 7.46 37.08
N ASP A 392 -19.28 7.73 36.12
CA ASP A 392 -18.07 8.61 36.20
C ASP A 392 -17.74 9.32 34.82
N ASP A 393 -16.90 10.39 34.69
CA ASP A 393 -16.73 11.31 33.47
C ASP A 393 -15.35 11.27 32.72
N GLN A 394 -14.99 12.21 31.78
CA GLN A 394 -13.99 12.04 30.67
C GLN A 394 -13.32 13.33 30.03
N VAL A 395 -11.99 13.36 29.72
CA VAL A 395 -11.24 14.38 28.87
C VAL A 395 -10.56 13.76 27.63
N LYS A 396 -9.37 14.12 27.06
CA LYS A 396 -8.83 13.50 25.80
C LYS A 396 -7.29 13.31 25.70
N ILE A 397 -6.82 12.15 25.18
CA ILE A 397 -5.42 11.85 24.71
C ILE A 397 -5.46 10.89 23.50
N GLY A 398 -4.49 10.97 22.57
CA GLY A 398 -4.38 10.01 21.44
C GLY A 398 -5.59 10.00 20.50
N GLY A 399 -6.25 11.15 20.36
CA GLY A 399 -7.54 11.30 19.69
C GLY A 399 -8.75 10.87 20.53
N ARG A 400 -8.60 9.97 21.51
CA ARG A 400 -9.65 9.31 22.33
C ARG A 400 -10.13 10.15 23.52
N ARG A 401 -11.38 9.92 23.98
CA ARG A 401 -11.90 10.51 25.25
C ARG A 401 -11.51 9.61 26.43
N ILE A 402 -10.83 10.21 27.42
CA ILE A 402 -10.05 9.60 28.51
C ILE A 402 -10.02 10.62 29.65
N GLU A 403 -10.46 10.31 30.87
CA GLU A 403 -10.37 11.27 32.00
C GLU A 403 -8.95 11.35 32.58
N LEU A 404 -8.67 12.44 33.30
CA LEU A 404 -7.59 12.50 34.27
C LEU A 404 -8.11 12.28 35.69
N GLY A 405 -9.35 12.67 36.02
CA GLY A 405 -10.00 12.37 37.30
C GLY A 405 -10.11 10.88 37.61
N GLU A 406 -10.66 10.08 36.69
CA GLU A 406 -10.73 8.60 36.79
C GLU A 406 -9.33 7.99 36.99
N VAL A 407 -8.37 8.40 36.16
CA VAL A 407 -7.02 7.84 36.16
C VAL A 407 -6.22 8.28 37.39
N GLU A 408 -6.31 9.55 37.79
CA GLU A 408 -5.62 10.12 38.97
C GLU A 408 -6.26 9.62 40.27
N ALA A 409 -7.57 9.36 40.32
CA ALA A 409 -8.25 8.72 41.45
C ALA A 409 -7.88 7.24 41.59
N ASN A 410 -7.88 6.46 40.49
CA ASN A 410 -7.46 5.05 40.53
C ASN A 410 -5.98 4.90 40.90
N VAL A 411 -5.09 5.80 40.41
CA VAL A 411 -3.68 5.82 40.84
C VAL A 411 -3.53 6.26 42.31
N ALA A 412 -4.40 7.13 42.83
CA ALA A 412 -4.44 7.48 44.25
C ALA A 412 -5.05 6.38 45.15
N ALA A 413 -5.80 5.44 44.59
CA ALA A 413 -6.44 4.34 45.31
C ALA A 413 -5.56 3.08 45.42
N LEU A 414 -4.32 3.13 44.92
CA LEU A 414 -3.35 2.05 45.03
C LEU A 414 -2.79 1.94 46.46
N GLU A 415 -2.63 0.71 46.94
CA GLU A 415 -2.21 0.44 48.32
C GLU A 415 -0.77 0.93 48.58
N GLY A 416 -0.59 1.70 49.67
CA GLY A 416 0.69 2.28 50.08
C GLY A 416 1.09 3.60 49.38
N VAL A 417 0.24 4.17 48.50
CA VAL A 417 0.53 5.45 47.83
C VAL A 417 0.15 6.64 48.73
N TYR A 418 1.15 7.37 49.21
CA TYR A 418 0.98 8.55 50.06
C TYR A 418 0.60 9.81 49.26
N ASN A 419 1.18 9.99 48.07
CA ASN A 419 0.81 11.05 47.12
C ASN A 419 0.90 10.55 45.68
N SER A 420 0.03 11.06 44.81
CA SER A 420 0.01 10.74 43.38
C SER A 420 -0.19 11.98 42.48
N ALA A 421 0.23 11.88 41.22
CA ALA A 421 -0.01 12.86 40.18
C ALA A 421 0.08 12.25 38.76
N VAL A 422 -0.92 12.48 37.91
CA VAL A 422 -0.95 12.01 36.51
C VAL A 422 -0.66 13.15 35.53
N ALA A 423 0.20 12.91 34.54
CA ALA A 423 0.63 13.87 33.54
C ALA A 423 0.76 13.24 32.13
N VAL A 424 0.95 14.09 31.12
CA VAL A 424 1.10 13.68 29.71
C VAL A 424 2.49 14.10 29.21
N GLN A 425 3.24 13.15 28.63
CA GLN A 425 4.63 13.32 28.21
C GLN A 425 4.82 13.01 26.70
N THR A 426 6.03 13.14 26.16
CA THR A 426 6.34 12.97 24.72
C THR A 426 7.58 12.11 24.45
N LEU A 427 7.44 11.05 23.65
CA LEU A 427 8.45 10.03 23.36
C LEU A 427 9.56 10.51 22.40
N PRO A 428 10.72 9.83 22.33
CA PRO A 428 11.80 10.16 21.39
C PRO A 428 11.39 10.10 19.91
N ALA A 429 10.39 9.27 19.56
CA ALA A 429 9.83 9.17 18.21
C ALA A 429 8.85 10.32 17.85
N GLY A 430 8.32 11.04 18.86
CA GLY A 430 7.44 12.20 18.70
C GLY A 430 6.06 12.09 19.35
N ASP A 431 5.60 10.88 19.69
CA ASP A 431 4.24 10.60 20.16
C ASP A 431 4.00 10.90 21.65
N LYS A 432 2.73 10.95 22.10
CA LYS A 432 2.35 11.33 23.46
C LYS A 432 1.79 10.18 24.31
N VAL A 433 2.14 10.16 25.60
CA VAL A 433 1.80 9.08 26.55
C VAL A 433 1.36 9.60 27.92
N LEU A 434 0.62 8.78 28.69
CA LEU A 434 0.29 9.01 30.09
C LEU A 434 1.40 8.52 31.04
N VAL A 435 1.66 9.29 32.10
CA VAL A 435 2.59 8.92 33.17
C VAL A 435 1.98 9.28 34.52
N GLY A 436 1.92 8.30 35.42
CA GLY A 436 1.46 8.45 36.80
C GLY A 436 2.66 8.43 37.75
N TYR A 437 2.83 9.48 38.52
CA TYR A 437 3.93 9.63 39.47
C TYR A 437 3.38 9.40 40.87
N VAL A 438 4.02 8.55 41.66
CA VAL A 438 3.56 8.15 43.01
C VAL A 438 4.70 8.18 44.03
N SER A 439 4.40 8.40 45.30
CA SER A 439 5.36 8.25 46.41
C SER A 439 4.83 7.30 47.50
N PRO A 440 5.69 6.51 48.16
CA PRO A 440 5.30 5.58 49.22
C PRO A 440 4.84 6.29 50.51
N ASP A 441 4.05 5.58 51.31
CA ASP A 441 3.90 5.83 52.75
C ASP A 441 5.19 5.48 53.52
N ASP A 442 5.39 6.11 54.68
CA ASP A 442 6.59 5.95 55.53
C ASP A 442 6.84 4.47 55.89
N GLY A 443 7.87 3.88 55.27
CA GLY A 443 8.28 2.48 55.49
C GLY A 443 7.63 1.45 54.56
N VAL A 444 6.86 1.86 53.56
CA VAL A 444 6.24 0.97 52.56
C VAL A 444 7.06 0.94 51.26
N SER A 445 7.15 -0.22 50.61
CA SER A 445 7.76 -0.39 49.29
C SER A 445 6.69 -0.66 48.23
N LEU A 446 6.67 0.13 47.15
CA LEU A 446 5.66 0.03 46.09
C LEU A 446 6.15 -0.84 44.92
N ASP A 447 5.36 -1.84 44.54
CA ASP A 447 5.62 -2.68 43.38
C ASP A 447 4.91 -2.10 42.13
N VAL A 448 5.70 -1.64 41.16
CA VAL A 448 5.21 -1.00 39.93
C VAL A 448 4.41 -1.96 39.04
N GLN A 449 4.75 -3.26 39.03
CA GLN A 449 4.07 -4.24 38.22
C GLN A 449 2.73 -4.62 38.86
N GLN A 450 2.71 -4.88 40.17
CA GLN A 450 1.47 -5.12 40.91
C GLN A 450 0.52 -3.91 40.82
N MET A 451 1.06 -2.68 40.87
CA MET A 451 0.28 -1.46 40.66
C MET A 451 -0.27 -1.35 39.24
N ARG A 452 0.53 -1.69 38.21
CA ARG A 452 0.10 -1.67 36.81
C ARG A 452 -0.98 -2.72 36.53
N GLU A 453 -0.84 -3.92 37.09
CA GLU A 453 -1.84 -4.98 37.04
C GLU A 453 -3.12 -4.51 37.73
N ARG A 454 -3.03 -3.98 38.96
CA ARG A 454 -4.18 -3.45 39.70
C ARG A 454 -4.88 -2.28 39.01
N LEU A 455 -4.15 -1.47 38.23
CA LEU A 455 -4.75 -0.45 37.37
C LEU A 455 -5.43 -1.08 36.14
N ALA A 456 -4.79 -2.05 35.48
CA ALA A 456 -5.37 -2.76 34.34
C ALA A 456 -6.61 -3.61 34.70
N GLU A 457 -6.76 -4.01 35.96
CA GLU A 457 -7.99 -4.60 36.51
C GLU A 457 -9.16 -3.61 36.62
N VAL A 458 -8.91 -2.30 36.70
CA VAL A 458 -9.94 -1.28 36.98
C VAL A 458 -10.12 -0.21 35.90
N MET A 459 -9.19 -0.07 34.96
CA MET A 459 -9.32 0.85 33.81
C MET A 459 -8.80 0.22 32.49
N PRO A 460 -9.31 0.63 31.32
CA PRO A 460 -8.86 0.09 30.03
C PRO A 460 -7.36 0.31 29.79
N ALA A 461 -6.70 -0.66 29.15
CA ALA A 461 -5.24 -0.68 28.96
C ALA A 461 -4.63 0.56 28.26
N ALA A 462 -5.43 1.32 27.48
CA ALA A 462 -5.00 2.57 26.85
C ALA A 462 -5.09 3.81 27.77
N LEU A 463 -5.70 3.67 28.95
CA LEU A 463 -5.81 4.70 29.99
C LEU A 463 -4.81 4.44 31.12
N VAL A 464 -4.39 3.19 31.31
CA VAL A 464 -3.38 2.78 32.31
C VAL A 464 -2.11 3.63 32.16
N PRO A 465 -1.79 4.51 33.12
CA PRO A 465 -0.66 5.41 33.01
C PRO A 465 0.64 4.67 33.35
N ARG A 466 1.75 5.06 32.72
CA ARG A 466 3.07 4.52 33.07
C ARG A 466 3.44 4.95 34.49
N ILE A 467 3.53 4.01 35.43
CA ILE A 467 3.80 4.34 36.85
C ILE A 467 5.29 4.58 37.08
N HIS A 468 5.60 5.64 37.83
CA HIS A 468 6.94 5.98 38.30
C HIS A 468 6.91 6.32 39.79
N VAL A 469 7.61 5.51 40.59
CA VAL A 469 7.79 5.73 42.02
C VAL A 469 8.91 6.75 42.26
N MET A 470 8.67 7.70 43.17
CA MET A 470 9.62 8.71 43.63
C MET A 470 9.59 8.80 45.16
N ASP A 471 10.72 9.08 45.80
CA ASP A 471 10.79 9.20 47.28
C ASP A 471 9.87 10.32 47.81
N GLU A 472 9.87 11.48 47.15
CA GLU A 472 8.90 12.56 47.34
C GLU A 472 8.46 13.13 45.98
N LEU A 473 7.18 13.53 45.84
CA LEU A 473 6.71 14.31 44.69
C LEU A 473 7.01 15.80 44.90
N PRO A 474 7.56 16.52 43.91
CA PRO A 474 7.87 17.94 44.04
C PRO A 474 6.58 18.77 44.20
N ILE A 475 6.40 19.43 45.33
CA ILE A 475 5.20 20.25 45.64
C ILE A 475 5.46 21.76 45.53
N ARG A 476 4.45 22.50 45.10
CA ARG A 476 4.42 23.97 45.14
C ARG A 476 4.08 24.48 46.54
N THR A 477 4.41 25.75 46.81
CA THR A 477 3.99 26.51 48.00
C THR A 477 2.47 26.60 48.24
N SER A 478 1.65 26.09 47.32
CA SER A 478 0.19 25.94 47.47
C SER A 478 -0.26 24.53 47.89
N GLY A 479 0.65 23.64 48.29
CA GLY A 479 0.32 22.25 48.69
C GLY A 479 -0.22 21.38 47.54
N LYS A 480 0.27 21.59 46.32
CA LYS A 480 -0.09 20.78 45.13
C LYS A 480 1.16 20.38 44.35
N VAL A 481 1.17 19.17 43.79
CA VAL A 481 2.30 18.65 42.99
C VAL A 481 2.59 19.54 41.78
N ASP A 482 3.87 19.89 41.60
CA ASP A 482 4.34 20.64 40.44
C ASP A 482 4.58 19.70 39.26
N LYS A 483 3.54 19.47 38.46
CA LYS A 483 3.59 18.64 37.25
C LYS A 483 4.61 19.12 36.18
N LYS A 484 5.35 20.22 36.38
CA LYS A 484 6.48 20.66 35.53
C LYS A 484 7.87 20.25 36.05
N ALA A 485 7.97 19.81 37.30
CA ALA A 485 9.24 19.37 37.92
C ALA A 485 9.42 17.84 37.93
N LEU A 486 8.45 17.11 37.39
CA LEU A 486 8.45 15.65 37.31
C LEU A 486 9.43 15.14 36.22
N PRO A 487 10.17 14.05 36.47
CA PRO A 487 11.23 13.58 35.57
C PRO A 487 10.69 13.01 34.24
N TRP A 488 11.43 13.30 33.17
CA TRP A 488 11.22 12.75 31.82
C TRP A 488 12.51 12.92 30.96
N PRO A 489 12.89 11.95 30.11
CA PRO A 489 12.31 10.62 29.95
C PRO A 489 12.59 9.73 31.18
N LEU A 490 11.72 8.75 31.40
CA LEU A 490 11.91 7.76 32.46
C LEU A 490 12.81 6.61 31.98
N PRO A 491 13.55 5.93 32.89
CA PRO A 491 14.20 4.65 32.58
C PRO A 491 13.18 3.67 32.02
N ALA A 492 13.56 2.86 31.02
CA ALA A 492 12.73 1.82 30.43
C ALA A 492 13.47 0.49 30.46
N SER A 493 12.74 -0.60 30.66
CA SER A 493 13.30 -1.92 30.96
C SER A 493 12.63 -3.02 30.14
N VAL A 494 13.39 -4.07 29.85
CA VAL A 494 12.86 -5.36 29.38
C VAL A 494 12.69 -6.25 30.60
N ASP A 495 11.46 -6.73 30.82
CA ASP A 495 11.23 -7.79 31.80
C ASP A 495 11.61 -9.14 31.17
N ALA A 496 12.82 -9.61 31.47
CA ALA A 496 13.45 -10.73 30.77
C ALA A 496 12.96 -12.12 31.25
N VAL A 497 11.93 -12.20 32.11
CA VAL A 497 11.44 -13.45 32.69
C VAL A 497 10.83 -14.35 31.61
N GLY A 498 11.53 -15.45 31.29
CA GLY A 498 11.07 -16.46 30.33
C GLY A 498 11.34 -16.16 28.86
N MET A 499 11.97 -15.02 28.53
CA MET A 499 12.40 -14.70 27.16
C MET A 499 13.60 -15.55 26.71
N THR A 500 13.69 -15.84 25.42
CA THR A 500 14.94 -16.33 24.82
C THR A 500 16.00 -15.21 24.78
N PRO A 501 17.31 -15.53 24.68
CA PRO A 501 18.36 -14.52 24.51
C PRO A 501 18.17 -13.63 23.27
N THR A 502 17.46 -14.15 22.26
CA THR A 502 17.11 -13.43 21.05
C THR A 502 15.91 -12.50 21.29
N GLU A 503 14.84 -12.99 21.91
CA GLU A 503 13.68 -12.17 22.31
C GLU A 503 14.10 -11.01 23.21
N GLN A 504 14.93 -11.25 24.23
CA GLN A 504 15.42 -10.19 25.12
C GLN A 504 16.18 -9.11 24.34
N TRP A 505 17.10 -9.49 23.44
CA TRP A 505 17.86 -8.52 22.63
C TRP A 505 16.96 -7.72 21.67
N VAL A 506 16.00 -8.38 21.02
CA VAL A 506 15.07 -7.71 20.12
C VAL A 506 14.16 -6.77 20.93
N ALA A 507 13.72 -7.15 22.13
CA ALA A 507 13.02 -6.27 23.06
C ALA A 507 13.86 -5.04 23.46
N GLU A 508 15.14 -5.22 23.81
CA GLU A 508 16.07 -4.11 24.11
C GLU A 508 16.18 -3.14 22.91
N ALA A 509 16.20 -3.66 21.68
CA ALA A 509 16.20 -2.85 20.47
C ALA A 509 14.86 -2.11 20.24
N TRP A 510 13.72 -2.69 20.61
CA TRP A 510 12.40 -2.05 20.57
C TRP A 510 12.28 -0.93 21.60
N VAL A 511 12.68 -1.17 22.86
CA VAL A 511 12.75 -0.15 23.93
C VAL A 511 13.58 1.05 23.44
N ALA A 512 14.73 0.78 22.80
CA ALA A 512 15.63 1.82 22.27
C ALA A 512 15.14 2.54 21.00
N VAL A 513 14.00 2.16 20.42
CA VAL A 513 13.37 2.81 19.25
C VAL A 513 12.06 3.49 19.61
N LEU A 514 11.20 2.80 20.38
CA LEU A 514 9.86 3.28 20.75
C LEU A 514 9.86 4.09 22.05
N GLY A 515 10.83 3.87 22.96
CA GLY A 515 10.87 4.52 24.27
C GLY A 515 9.83 3.99 25.26
N LEU A 516 9.26 2.81 24.98
CA LEU A 516 8.25 2.11 25.78
C LEU A 516 8.84 0.82 26.36
N ASP A 517 8.37 0.42 27.53
CA ASP A 517 8.66 -0.91 28.11
C ASP A 517 7.99 -1.99 27.26
N VAL A 518 8.74 -3.03 26.89
CA VAL A 518 8.22 -4.15 26.12
C VAL A 518 7.62 -5.18 27.10
N PRO A 519 6.30 -5.42 27.08
CA PRO A 519 5.60 -6.11 28.17
C PRO A 519 5.77 -7.63 28.18
N GLY A 520 6.26 -8.21 27.08
CA GLY A 520 6.30 -9.65 26.87
C GLY A 520 6.68 -9.96 25.42
N LYS A 521 6.95 -11.25 25.14
CA LYS A 521 7.36 -11.72 23.80
C LYS A 521 6.25 -11.66 22.74
N ASP A 522 5.00 -11.45 23.14
CA ASP A 522 3.82 -11.44 22.28
C ASP A 522 3.48 -10.05 21.69
N ALA A 523 4.14 -8.97 22.12
CA ALA A 523 3.86 -7.61 21.66
C ALA A 523 4.09 -7.41 20.14
N ASP A 524 3.20 -6.70 19.44
CA ASP A 524 3.35 -6.21 18.04
C ASP A 524 4.05 -4.84 18.03
N PHE A 525 5.04 -4.67 17.15
CA PHE A 525 5.81 -3.45 16.98
C PHE A 525 4.97 -2.23 16.57
N PHE A 526 3.98 -2.42 15.70
CA PHE A 526 3.19 -1.33 15.11
C PHE A 526 2.13 -0.82 16.08
N GLU A 527 1.49 -1.68 16.87
CA GLU A 527 0.57 -1.27 17.92
C GLU A 527 1.25 -0.70 19.17
N LEU A 528 2.54 -0.98 19.41
CA LEU A 528 3.39 -0.19 20.31
C LEU A 528 3.83 1.17 19.71
N GLY A 529 3.15 1.67 18.67
CA GLY A 529 3.41 2.97 18.04
C GLY A 529 4.44 2.94 16.91
N GLY A 530 4.88 1.76 16.47
CA GLY A 530 5.83 1.61 15.37
C GLY A 530 5.36 2.23 14.07
N SER A 531 5.93 3.37 13.70
CA SER A 531 5.76 3.98 12.37
C SER A 531 6.69 3.32 11.34
N SER A 532 6.49 3.59 10.04
CA SER A 532 7.41 3.11 8.99
C SER A 532 8.86 3.61 9.15
N LEU A 533 9.08 4.72 9.85
CA LEU A 533 10.42 5.23 10.18
C LEU A 533 11.00 4.47 11.38
N ALA A 534 10.21 4.26 12.44
CA ALA A 534 10.62 3.43 13.57
C ALA A 534 10.93 1.99 13.14
N ALA A 535 10.15 1.43 12.24
CA ALA A 535 10.36 0.10 11.64
C ALA A 535 11.73 -0.01 10.96
N ALA A 536 12.14 1.03 10.23
CA ALA A 536 13.44 1.08 9.59
C ALA A 536 14.58 1.29 10.61
N SER A 537 14.39 2.15 11.62
CA SER A 537 15.34 2.33 12.73
C SER A 537 15.55 1.07 13.58
N LEU A 538 14.49 0.27 13.79
CA LEU A 538 14.60 -1.04 14.43
C LEU A 538 15.41 -2.00 13.53
N ILE A 539 15.04 -2.12 12.26
CA ILE A 539 15.69 -3.05 11.34
C ILE A 539 17.18 -2.71 11.12
N ALA A 540 17.56 -1.43 11.13
CA ALA A 540 18.95 -1.00 11.15
C ALA A 540 19.72 -1.56 12.36
N ARG A 541 19.16 -1.45 13.58
CA ARG A 541 19.75 -2.03 14.81
C ARG A 541 19.81 -3.56 14.75
N LEU A 542 18.78 -4.22 14.24
CA LEU A 542 18.75 -5.69 14.13
C LEU A 542 19.80 -6.21 13.13
N ARG A 543 20.12 -5.43 12.09
CA ARG A 543 21.17 -5.75 11.12
C ARG A 543 22.59 -5.78 11.69
N GLU A 544 22.82 -5.25 12.90
CA GLU A 544 24.10 -5.40 13.62
C GLU A 544 24.44 -6.86 13.92
N ARG A 545 23.42 -7.71 14.20
CA ARG A 545 23.59 -9.16 14.41
C ARG A 545 23.06 -10.01 13.25
N VAL A 546 22.03 -9.54 12.54
CA VAL A 546 21.40 -10.26 11.42
C VAL A 546 21.42 -9.41 10.14
N PRO A 547 22.55 -9.31 9.41
CA PRO A 547 22.67 -8.45 8.23
C PRO A 547 21.70 -8.78 7.07
N THR A 548 20.97 -9.88 7.17
CA THR A 548 20.00 -10.39 6.18
C THR A 548 18.53 -10.15 6.56
N ILE A 549 18.22 -9.39 7.62
CA ILE A 549 16.82 -9.06 7.96
C ILE A 549 16.32 -7.85 7.14
N ALA A 550 15.25 -8.05 6.38
CA ALA A 550 14.65 -7.04 5.53
C ALA A 550 13.65 -6.14 6.29
N VAL A 551 13.41 -4.91 5.81
CA VAL A 551 12.30 -4.09 6.34
C VAL A 551 10.96 -4.84 6.14
N ARG A 552 10.83 -5.60 5.05
CA ARG A 552 9.68 -6.49 4.78
C ARG A 552 9.42 -7.44 5.94
N ASP A 553 10.47 -8.05 6.49
CA ASP A 553 10.36 -9.12 7.48
C ASP A 553 9.61 -8.65 8.73
N LEU A 554 9.79 -7.39 9.13
CA LEU A 554 9.03 -6.78 10.23
C LEU A 554 7.55 -6.53 9.90
N TYR A 555 7.19 -6.26 8.64
CA TYR A 555 5.77 -6.13 8.25
C TYR A 555 5.07 -7.49 8.12
N ASP A 556 5.81 -8.53 7.74
CA ASP A 556 5.30 -9.91 7.62
C ASP A 556 5.34 -10.66 8.99
N HIS A 557 6.27 -10.30 9.89
CA HIS A 557 6.50 -10.85 11.25
C HIS A 557 6.66 -9.72 12.31
N PRO A 558 5.57 -9.03 12.68
CA PRO A 558 5.64 -7.81 13.49
C PRO A 558 5.67 -8.04 15.01
N ARG A 559 5.33 -9.25 15.49
CA ARG A 559 5.43 -9.60 16.91
C ARG A 559 6.83 -10.01 17.32
N LEU A 560 7.24 -9.64 18.53
CA LEU A 560 8.57 -9.90 19.09
C LEU A 560 8.99 -11.38 18.98
N GLU A 561 8.18 -12.34 19.45
CA GLU A 561 8.44 -13.79 19.34
C GLU A 561 8.57 -14.24 17.88
N THR A 562 7.69 -13.75 16.99
CA THR A 562 7.73 -14.13 15.56
C THR A 562 8.93 -13.55 14.82
N LEU A 563 9.39 -12.38 15.25
CA LEU A 563 10.58 -11.70 14.72
C LEU A 563 11.86 -12.32 15.28
N ALA A 564 11.88 -12.70 16.56
CA ALA A 564 12.96 -13.43 17.21
C ALA A 564 13.12 -14.84 16.64
N SER A 565 12.03 -15.59 16.45
CA SER A 565 12.06 -16.90 15.80
C SER A 565 12.56 -16.82 14.35
N LEU A 566 12.17 -15.78 13.59
CA LEU A 566 12.71 -15.54 12.25
C LEU A 566 14.20 -15.17 12.29
N ILE A 567 14.63 -14.38 13.28
CA ILE A 567 16.03 -14.05 13.54
C ILE A 567 16.85 -15.29 13.87
N ASP A 568 16.33 -16.22 14.68
CA ASP A 568 17.00 -17.47 15.03
C ASP A 568 17.10 -18.39 13.80
N ASP A 569 16.03 -18.54 13.01
CA ASP A 569 16.05 -19.26 11.72
C ASP A 569 17.06 -18.65 10.73
N LEU A 570 17.07 -17.32 10.58
CA LEU A 570 18.04 -16.61 9.77
C LEU A 570 19.46 -16.83 10.30
N THR A 571 19.69 -16.77 11.61
CA THR A 571 21.01 -16.96 12.23
C THR A 571 21.50 -18.40 12.10
N HIS A 572 20.62 -19.39 12.20
CA HIS A 572 20.94 -20.81 11.99
C HIS A 572 21.19 -21.16 10.51
N THR A 573 20.53 -20.47 9.58
CA THR A 573 20.74 -20.68 8.13
C THR A 573 21.83 -19.79 7.51
N ALA A 574 22.25 -18.72 8.21
CA ALA A 574 23.22 -17.72 7.75
C ALA A 574 24.64 -18.27 7.53
N LYS A 575 24.90 -18.77 6.32
CA LYS A 575 26.26 -18.75 5.72
C LYS A 575 26.55 -17.42 5.05
N THR A 576 26.31 -16.32 5.77
CA THR A 576 26.46 -14.94 5.29
C THR A 576 27.94 -14.59 5.18
N SER A 577 28.55 -14.87 4.03
CA SER A 577 29.92 -14.45 3.73
C SER A 577 29.94 -12.98 3.31
N THR A 578 30.00 -12.06 4.28
CA THR A 578 30.34 -10.66 4.00
C THR A 578 31.76 -10.62 3.43
N ARG A 579 31.87 -10.20 2.16
CA ARG A 579 33.17 -10.03 1.49
C ARG A 579 33.38 -8.56 1.23
N GLU A 580 34.41 -7.99 1.85
CA GLU A 580 34.79 -6.59 1.62
C GLU A 580 34.94 -6.31 0.11
N ARG A 581 34.15 -5.35 -0.38
CA ARG A 581 34.01 -5.03 -1.79
C ARG A 581 34.56 -3.64 -2.08
N SER A 582 35.88 -3.56 -2.19
CA SER A 582 36.57 -2.37 -2.69
C SER A 582 36.35 -2.24 -4.20
N VAL A 583 35.58 -1.23 -4.62
CA VAL A 583 35.28 -0.92 -6.03
C VAL A 583 36.22 0.16 -6.54
N ALA A 584 36.92 -0.09 -7.64
CA ALA A 584 37.90 0.84 -8.18
C ALA A 584 37.25 2.16 -8.63
N PRO A 585 37.65 3.33 -8.11
CA PRO A 585 37.15 4.62 -8.57
C PRO A 585 37.43 4.84 -10.07
N VAL A 586 36.49 5.44 -10.80
CA VAL A 586 36.65 5.79 -12.22
C VAL A 586 37.95 6.57 -12.43
N SER A 587 38.81 6.09 -13.33
CA SER A 587 40.14 6.66 -13.52
C SER A 587 40.11 8.04 -14.20
N GLY A 588 41.18 8.83 -14.03
CA GLY A 588 41.34 10.09 -14.76
C GLY A 588 41.40 9.91 -16.28
N ALA A 589 42.05 8.83 -16.75
CA ALA A 589 42.11 8.47 -18.16
C ALA A 589 40.73 8.08 -18.71
N THR A 590 39.90 7.37 -17.92
CA THR A 590 38.51 7.04 -18.28
C THR A 590 37.68 8.31 -18.48
N ARG A 591 37.75 9.27 -17.53
CA ARG A 591 37.03 10.56 -17.68
C ARG A 591 37.48 11.32 -18.92
N LEU A 592 38.79 11.44 -19.15
CA LEU A 592 39.31 12.11 -20.35
C LEU A 592 38.85 11.43 -21.64
N ALA A 593 38.83 10.09 -21.66
CA ALA A 593 38.29 9.33 -22.79
C ALA A 593 36.79 9.60 -23.01
N GLN A 594 35.99 9.72 -21.93
CA GLN A 594 34.58 10.12 -22.02
C GLN A 594 34.43 11.52 -22.62
N THR A 595 35.18 12.52 -22.13
CA THR A 595 35.19 13.89 -22.69
C THR A 595 35.51 13.89 -24.19
N LEU A 596 36.55 13.16 -24.60
CA LEU A 596 36.99 13.07 -25.99
C LEU A 596 35.98 12.32 -26.88
N LEU A 597 35.32 11.28 -26.36
CA LEU A 597 34.24 10.55 -27.05
C LEU A 597 32.95 11.39 -27.13
N MET A 598 32.71 12.31 -26.20
CA MET A 598 31.57 13.22 -26.24
C MET A 598 31.68 14.27 -27.35
N VAL A 599 32.88 14.70 -27.77
CA VAL A 599 33.03 15.66 -28.87
C VAL A 599 32.35 15.20 -30.17
N PRO A 600 32.65 14.03 -30.77
CA PRO A 600 31.98 13.58 -31.99
C PRO A 600 30.48 13.27 -31.78
N VAL A 601 30.07 12.83 -30.59
CA VAL A 601 28.65 12.62 -30.23
C VAL A 601 27.90 13.96 -30.19
N MET A 602 28.50 15.00 -29.62
CA MET A 602 27.94 16.36 -29.58
C MET A 602 27.99 17.03 -30.95
N THR A 603 29.00 16.77 -31.77
CA THR A 603 29.03 17.16 -33.18
C THR A 603 27.85 16.55 -33.95
N LEU A 604 27.55 15.25 -33.77
CA LEU A 604 26.36 14.62 -34.37
C LEU A 604 25.05 15.24 -33.85
N LYS A 605 24.91 15.41 -32.53
CA LYS A 605 23.75 16.07 -31.89
C LYS A 605 23.52 17.48 -32.44
N ALA A 606 24.58 18.27 -32.54
CA ALA A 606 24.55 19.65 -32.98
C ALA A 606 24.31 19.76 -34.49
N SER A 607 24.82 18.84 -35.31
CA SER A 607 24.76 18.92 -36.77
C SER A 607 23.34 19.12 -37.32
N ALA A 608 22.33 18.46 -36.73
CA ALA A 608 20.93 18.65 -37.10
C ALA A 608 20.39 20.04 -36.70
N ALA A 609 20.81 20.60 -35.56
CA ALA A 609 20.46 21.96 -35.17
C ALA A 609 21.17 23.00 -36.05
N VAL A 610 22.44 22.76 -36.40
CA VAL A 610 23.20 23.57 -37.37
C VAL A 610 22.51 23.57 -38.74
N THR A 611 21.97 22.43 -39.21
CA THR A 611 21.18 22.38 -40.45
C THR A 611 19.92 23.26 -40.39
N TRP A 612 19.15 23.20 -39.30
CA TRP A 612 17.98 24.07 -39.14
C TRP A 612 18.35 25.56 -39.08
N VAL A 613 19.39 25.92 -38.32
CA VAL A 613 19.89 27.32 -38.27
C VAL A 613 20.39 27.77 -39.63
N ALA A 614 21.14 26.93 -40.35
CA ALA A 614 21.65 27.24 -41.69
C ALA A 614 20.50 27.46 -42.70
N ILE A 615 19.45 26.64 -42.67
CA ILE A 615 18.25 26.84 -43.52
C ILE A 615 17.60 28.19 -43.20
N VAL A 616 17.35 28.50 -41.92
CA VAL A 616 16.72 29.77 -41.51
C VAL A 616 17.59 30.97 -41.88
N ALA A 617 18.90 30.90 -41.67
CA ALA A 617 19.85 31.95 -42.07
C ALA A 617 19.87 32.18 -43.60
N ASN A 618 19.73 31.12 -44.40
CA ASN A 618 19.66 31.21 -45.86
C ASN A 618 18.32 31.78 -46.34
N VAL A 619 17.19 31.46 -45.69
CA VAL A 619 15.88 32.11 -45.94
C VAL A 619 15.94 33.62 -45.62
N LEU A 620 16.64 33.99 -44.55
CA LEU A 620 16.76 35.38 -44.09
C LEU A 620 17.82 36.20 -44.83
N GLY A 621 18.57 35.61 -45.76
CA GLY A 621 19.65 36.29 -46.49
C GLY A 621 20.90 36.60 -45.66
N LEU A 622 21.05 35.96 -44.49
CA LEU A 622 22.23 36.09 -43.61
C LEU A 622 23.41 35.24 -44.11
N THR A 623 23.13 34.19 -44.88
CA THR A 623 24.14 33.32 -45.51
C THR A 623 23.78 33.03 -46.96
N THR A 624 24.76 32.61 -47.76
CA THR A 624 24.63 32.31 -49.20
C THR A 624 24.96 30.83 -49.51
N LEU A 625 24.46 29.93 -48.67
CA LEU A 625 24.67 28.48 -48.78
C LEU A 625 23.81 27.87 -49.91
N SER A 626 24.34 26.82 -50.54
CA SER A 626 23.63 26.12 -51.62
C SER A 626 22.38 25.40 -51.10
N TRP A 627 21.22 25.72 -51.71
CA TRP A 627 19.95 25.05 -51.42
C TRP A 627 19.97 23.54 -51.67
N THR A 628 20.71 23.06 -52.68
CA THR A 628 20.83 21.61 -52.94
C THR A 628 21.58 20.91 -51.82
N TRP A 629 22.64 21.54 -51.29
CA TRP A 629 23.38 21.02 -50.15
C TRP A 629 22.58 21.09 -48.85
N LEU A 630 21.84 22.19 -48.60
CA LEU A 630 20.94 22.29 -47.44
C LEU A 630 19.84 21.21 -47.49
N ALA A 631 19.28 20.90 -48.66
CA ALA A 631 18.31 19.84 -48.83
C ALA A 631 18.90 18.44 -48.55
N VAL A 632 20.13 18.17 -48.99
CA VAL A 632 20.84 16.92 -48.68
C VAL A 632 21.17 16.82 -47.18
N ALA A 633 21.72 17.88 -46.59
CA ALA A 633 22.01 17.93 -45.15
C ALA A 633 20.73 17.71 -44.32
N PHE A 634 19.60 18.32 -44.73
CA PHE A 634 18.30 18.10 -44.11
C PHE A 634 17.83 16.64 -44.23
N ALA A 635 17.86 16.06 -45.43
CA ALA A 635 17.47 14.67 -45.66
C ALA A 635 18.28 13.70 -44.77
N VAL A 636 19.59 13.93 -44.65
CA VAL A 636 20.52 13.07 -43.92
C VAL A 636 20.48 13.29 -42.39
N LEU A 637 20.41 14.53 -41.91
CA LEU A 637 20.61 14.88 -40.50
C LEU A 637 19.30 15.23 -39.76
N CYS A 638 18.25 15.64 -40.48
CA CYS A 638 16.97 16.03 -39.88
C CYS A 638 15.87 14.96 -40.01
N THR A 639 15.88 14.13 -41.06
CA THR A 639 14.84 13.11 -41.28
C THR A 639 15.22 11.72 -40.73
N PRO A 640 14.24 10.83 -40.44
CA PRO A 640 14.52 9.44 -40.05
C PRO A 640 15.35 8.65 -41.07
N LEU A 641 15.27 9.00 -42.37
CA LEU A 641 15.93 8.27 -43.46
C LEU A 641 17.46 8.24 -43.30
N GLY A 642 18.07 9.33 -42.82
CA GLY A 642 19.49 9.37 -42.48
C GLY A 642 19.78 9.13 -41.00
N ARG A 643 18.93 9.65 -40.09
CA ARG A 643 19.13 9.48 -38.64
C ARG A 643 19.19 8.03 -38.19
N ILE A 644 18.28 7.18 -38.69
CA ILE A 644 18.22 5.76 -38.30
C ILE A 644 19.50 5.00 -38.71
N PRO A 645 19.97 5.02 -39.98
CA PRO A 645 21.22 4.36 -40.34
C PRO A 645 22.45 5.00 -39.69
N ILE A 646 22.55 6.34 -39.59
CA ILE A 646 23.69 7.01 -38.92
C ILE A 646 23.76 6.59 -37.44
N GLY A 647 22.64 6.63 -36.73
CA GLY A 647 22.55 6.19 -35.34
C GLY A 647 22.88 4.71 -35.18
N ALA A 648 22.15 3.82 -35.85
CA ALA A 648 22.24 2.38 -35.62
C ALA A 648 23.54 1.75 -36.17
N LEU A 649 24.00 2.15 -37.37
CA LEU A 649 25.23 1.62 -37.95
C LEU A 649 26.47 2.26 -37.30
N GLY A 650 26.41 3.54 -36.94
CA GLY A 650 27.47 4.21 -36.19
C GLY A 650 27.63 3.62 -34.78
N ALA A 651 26.54 3.45 -34.02
CA ALA A 651 26.56 2.78 -32.73
C ALA A 651 27.12 1.34 -32.84
N ARG A 652 26.69 0.57 -33.85
CA ARG A 652 27.20 -0.77 -34.14
C ARG A 652 28.70 -0.78 -34.48
N ALA A 653 29.21 0.23 -35.18
CA ALA A 653 30.64 0.36 -35.50
C ALA A 653 31.46 0.74 -34.25
N ILE A 654 31.01 1.73 -33.48
CA ILE A 654 31.64 2.19 -32.23
C ILE A 654 31.74 1.02 -31.24
N ARG A 655 30.61 0.36 -30.93
CA ARG A 655 30.56 -0.85 -30.08
C ARG A 655 31.38 -1.99 -30.65
N GLY A 656 31.26 -2.27 -31.95
CA GLY A 656 31.90 -3.40 -32.62
C GLY A 656 31.28 -4.75 -32.23
N ARG A 657 32.14 -5.74 -31.96
CA ARG A 657 31.74 -7.05 -31.41
C ARG A 657 31.86 -6.99 -29.88
N ILE A 658 30.77 -7.36 -29.20
CA ILE A 658 30.73 -7.59 -27.75
C ILE A 658 30.09 -8.97 -27.54
N ALA A 659 30.47 -9.67 -26.47
CA ALA A 659 29.94 -10.98 -26.11
C ALA A 659 29.19 -10.87 -24.77
N PRO A 660 28.35 -11.87 -24.42
CA PRO A 660 27.92 -12.05 -23.03
C PRO A 660 29.14 -12.28 -22.13
N GLY A 661 29.14 -11.67 -20.95
CA GLY A 661 30.26 -11.72 -20.00
C GLY A 661 30.30 -10.52 -19.07
N VAL A 662 31.37 -10.41 -18.29
CA VAL A 662 31.63 -9.29 -17.37
C VAL A 662 32.83 -8.49 -17.87
N TYR A 663 32.75 -7.16 -17.83
CA TYR A 663 33.78 -6.24 -18.32
C TYR A 663 34.08 -5.15 -17.28
N PRO A 664 35.34 -4.71 -17.10
CA PRO A 664 35.67 -3.70 -16.09
C PRO A 664 35.11 -2.31 -16.43
N ARG A 665 34.62 -1.58 -15.41
CA ARG A 665 34.05 -0.23 -15.51
C ARG A 665 35.10 0.76 -16.03
N GLY A 666 34.76 1.47 -17.11
CA GLY A 666 35.71 2.36 -17.79
C GLY A 666 36.75 1.64 -18.64
N GLY A 667 36.72 0.31 -18.75
CA GLY A 667 37.49 -0.47 -19.70
C GLY A 667 37.00 -0.28 -21.14
N SER A 668 37.78 -0.75 -22.12
CA SER A 668 37.54 -0.43 -23.55
C SER A 668 36.17 -0.88 -24.06
N GLN A 669 35.65 -2.01 -23.58
CA GLN A 669 34.37 -2.57 -23.97
C GLN A 669 33.21 -1.75 -23.40
N HIS A 670 33.29 -1.34 -22.13
CA HIS A 670 32.30 -0.45 -21.52
C HIS A 670 32.32 0.92 -22.20
N LEU A 671 33.48 1.59 -22.33
CA LEU A 671 33.56 2.91 -22.99
C LEU A 671 33.02 2.90 -24.42
N ARG A 672 33.22 1.81 -25.17
CA ARG A 672 32.67 1.65 -26.53
C ARG A 672 31.16 1.42 -26.54
N LEU A 673 30.60 0.70 -25.56
CA LEU A 673 29.16 0.51 -25.45
C LEU A 673 28.47 1.82 -25.02
N TRP A 674 28.98 2.46 -23.97
CA TRP A 674 28.55 3.77 -23.48
C TRP A 674 28.55 4.83 -24.60
N ALA A 675 29.65 4.96 -25.34
CA ALA A 675 29.74 5.89 -26.47
C ALA A 675 28.78 5.53 -27.62
N ALA A 676 28.52 4.24 -27.86
CA ALA A 676 27.55 3.80 -28.86
C ALA A 676 26.09 4.13 -28.46
N GLU A 677 25.77 4.07 -27.16
CA GLU A 677 24.46 4.50 -26.63
C GLU A 677 24.29 6.02 -26.72
N ARG A 678 25.27 6.81 -26.25
CA ARG A 678 25.22 8.27 -26.37
C ARG A 678 25.17 8.70 -27.84
N TRP A 679 25.87 8.01 -28.76
CA TRP A 679 25.76 8.21 -30.22
C TRP A 679 24.35 7.91 -30.76
N LEU A 680 23.74 6.79 -30.37
CA LEU A 680 22.39 6.43 -30.80
C LEU A 680 21.36 7.47 -30.32
N ALA A 681 21.49 7.96 -29.09
CA ALA A 681 20.66 9.05 -28.57
C ALA A 681 20.88 10.37 -29.33
N ALA A 682 22.14 10.79 -29.51
CA ALA A 682 22.51 12.02 -30.21
C ALA A 682 22.01 12.07 -31.67
N SER A 683 21.97 10.92 -32.36
CA SER A 683 21.44 10.80 -33.72
C SER A 683 19.94 11.11 -33.86
N GLY A 684 19.18 11.06 -32.77
CA GLY A 684 17.71 11.12 -32.81
C GLY A 684 17.02 9.88 -33.39
N ALA A 685 17.75 8.77 -33.58
CA ALA A 685 17.18 7.49 -34.05
C ALA A 685 16.17 6.85 -33.08
N MET A 686 16.11 7.32 -31.83
CA MET A 686 15.14 6.89 -30.81
C MET A 686 13.98 7.88 -30.59
N ASN A 687 13.95 9.00 -31.32
CA ASN A 687 12.87 10.00 -31.19
C ASN A 687 11.56 9.51 -31.82
N ILE A 688 10.43 10.17 -31.52
CA ILE A 688 9.09 9.87 -32.09
C ILE A 688 9.08 9.74 -33.61
N ALA A 689 9.88 10.55 -34.33
CA ALA A 689 10.07 10.48 -35.78
C ALA A 689 10.45 9.07 -36.29
N SER A 690 11.12 8.29 -35.44
CA SER A 690 11.69 6.98 -35.70
C SER A 690 10.95 5.84 -34.97
N ALA A 691 9.90 6.14 -34.20
CA ALA A 691 9.26 5.17 -33.31
C ALA A 691 8.63 3.97 -34.06
N ASN A 692 7.94 4.21 -35.19
CA ASN A 692 7.44 3.12 -36.05
C ASN A 692 8.58 2.28 -36.70
N ALA A 693 9.81 2.79 -36.69
CA ALA A 693 10.99 2.13 -37.25
C ALA A 693 11.83 1.36 -36.20
N ALA A 694 11.39 1.23 -34.95
CA ALA A 694 12.13 0.53 -33.88
C ALA A 694 12.64 -0.87 -34.30
N LYS A 695 11.84 -1.64 -35.05
CA LYS A 695 12.21 -2.97 -35.60
C LYS A 695 13.27 -2.92 -36.71
N ILE A 696 13.43 -1.78 -37.39
CA ILE A 696 14.50 -1.55 -38.37
C ILE A 696 15.78 -1.18 -37.61
N THR A 697 15.71 -0.21 -36.69
CA THR A 697 16.81 0.20 -35.81
C THR A 697 17.40 -1.01 -35.07
N ALA A 698 16.55 -1.87 -34.50
CA ALA A 698 16.94 -3.10 -33.80
C ALA A 698 17.82 -4.04 -34.66
N ARG A 699 17.39 -4.30 -35.90
CA ARG A 699 18.11 -5.18 -36.85
C ARG A 699 19.40 -4.53 -37.36
N LEU A 700 19.41 -3.21 -37.56
CA LEU A 700 20.63 -2.47 -37.93
C LEU A 700 21.68 -2.52 -36.81
N LEU A 701 21.29 -2.39 -35.55
CA LEU A 701 22.16 -2.59 -34.37
C LEU A 701 22.72 -4.03 -34.27
N GLY A 702 22.00 -5.01 -34.84
CA GLY A 702 22.41 -6.41 -34.93
C GLY A 702 21.49 -7.40 -34.20
N ASN A 703 20.43 -6.93 -33.54
CA ASN A 703 19.50 -7.77 -32.80
C ASN A 703 18.61 -8.61 -33.74
N THR A 704 18.24 -9.82 -33.30
CA THR A 704 17.33 -10.69 -34.04
C THR A 704 15.89 -10.34 -33.71
N VAL A 705 15.07 -10.04 -34.73
CA VAL A 705 13.65 -9.68 -34.56
C VAL A 705 12.81 -10.44 -35.57
N GLY A 706 11.88 -11.26 -35.09
CA GLY A 706 10.99 -12.12 -35.89
C GLY A 706 9.94 -11.39 -36.72
N LYS A 707 8.99 -12.15 -37.27
CA LYS A 707 7.82 -11.61 -37.99
C LYS A 707 6.73 -11.21 -37.00
N ASP A 708 5.87 -10.28 -37.40
CA ASP A 708 4.69 -9.79 -36.65
C ASP A 708 4.92 -9.41 -35.17
N VAL A 709 6.16 -9.14 -34.76
CA VAL A 709 6.48 -8.55 -33.45
C VAL A 709 5.83 -7.17 -33.35
N ASP A 710 5.14 -6.89 -32.26
CA ASP A 710 4.65 -5.54 -31.92
C ASP A 710 5.52 -4.96 -30.81
N MET A 711 6.25 -3.89 -31.14
CA MET A 711 7.41 -3.43 -30.37
C MET A 711 7.32 -1.93 -30.14
N HIS A 712 6.98 -1.53 -28.92
CA HIS A 712 6.82 -0.13 -28.51
C HIS A 712 7.95 0.39 -27.59
N ALA A 713 8.98 -0.43 -27.35
CA ALA A 713 10.28 -0.07 -26.76
C ALA A 713 11.41 -0.22 -27.81
N PHE A 714 12.61 0.30 -27.52
CA PHE A 714 13.79 0.17 -28.40
C PHE A 714 14.67 -1.02 -27.99
N ALA A 715 15.30 -1.66 -28.98
CA ALA A 715 16.22 -2.78 -28.76
C ALA A 715 17.58 -2.31 -28.22
N PRO A 716 18.33 -3.14 -27.49
CA PRO A 716 19.59 -2.75 -26.90
C PRO A 716 20.67 -2.47 -27.95
N VAL A 717 21.59 -1.58 -27.57
CA VAL A 717 22.78 -1.27 -28.37
C VAL A 717 23.75 -2.44 -28.42
N THR A 718 23.73 -3.35 -27.43
CA THR A 718 24.57 -4.56 -27.38
C THR A 718 24.49 -5.41 -28.66
N GLY A 719 23.32 -5.48 -29.30
CA GLY A 719 23.06 -6.40 -30.41
C GLY A 719 22.74 -7.83 -29.98
N LEU A 720 22.54 -8.08 -28.67
CA LEU A 720 22.39 -9.41 -28.07
C LEU A 720 20.92 -9.80 -27.75
N ALA A 721 19.94 -9.00 -28.20
CA ALA A 721 18.53 -9.35 -28.06
C ALA A 721 18.03 -10.26 -29.20
N THR A 722 17.19 -11.24 -28.84
CA THR A 722 16.46 -12.10 -29.77
C THR A 722 14.97 -12.05 -29.42
N ILE A 723 14.16 -11.53 -30.34
CA ILE A 723 12.71 -11.34 -30.18
C ILE A 723 11.97 -12.25 -31.17
N GLY A 724 11.26 -13.24 -30.66
CA GLY A 724 10.53 -14.27 -31.40
C GLY A 724 9.32 -13.78 -32.17
N GLU A 725 8.79 -14.61 -33.07
CA GLU A 725 7.62 -14.28 -33.91
C GLU A 725 6.37 -14.02 -33.05
N GLY A 726 5.64 -12.93 -33.33
CA GLY A 726 4.43 -12.54 -32.58
C GLY A 726 4.63 -11.97 -31.18
N ALA A 727 5.87 -11.86 -30.70
CA ALA A 727 6.14 -11.28 -29.37
C ALA A 727 5.66 -9.81 -29.27
N ALA A 728 5.19 -9.42 -28.09
CA ALA A 728 4.66 -8.09 -27.81
C ALA A 728 5.43 -7.42 -26.66
N ILE A 729 5.92 -6.21 -26.90
CA ILE A 729 6.75 -5.44 -25.96
C ILE A 729 6.17 -4.04 -25.79
N GLU A 730 5.66 -3.76 -24.58
CA GLU A 730 4.98 -2.52 -24.24
C GLU A 730 5.92 -1.31 -24.05
N PRO A 731 5.38 -0.07 -23.94
CA PRO A 731 6.18 1.12 -23.70
C PRO A 731 6.98 1.06 -22.38
N GLY A 732 8.17 1.67 -22.38
CA GLY A 732 9.00 1.78 -21.18
C GLY A 732 9.66 0.48 -20.71
N VAL A 733 9.51 -0.64 -21.44
CA VAL A 733 10.28 -1.86 -21.15
C VAL A 733 11.76 -1.62 -21.44
N ASP A 734 12.63 -1.88 -20.46
CA ASP A 734 14.07 -1.89 -20.68
C ASP A 734 14.52 -3.24 -21.25
N LEU A 735 15.10 -3.20 -22.45
CA LEU A 735 15.65 -4.35 -23.17
C LEU A 735 17.19 -4.37 -23.14
N GLY A 736 17.84 -3.50 -22.35
CA GLY A 736 19.28 -3.25 -22.32
C GLY A 736 20.15 -4.51 -22.32
N GLY A 737 19.77 -5.50 -21.50
CA GLY A 737 20.56 -6.71 -21.32
C GLY A 737 21.92 -6.44 -20.68
N THR A 738 22.03 -5.31 -19.97
CA THR A 738 23.22 -4.80 -19.30
C THR A 738 22.90 -4.44 -17.86
N TRP A 739 23.89 -4.55 -16.99
CA TRP A 739 23.82 -4.09 -15.60
C TRP A 739 25.23 -3.71 -15.17
N LEU A 740 25.38 -2.52 -14.61
CA LEU A 740 26.63 -2.06 -14.02
C LEU A 740 26.52 -2.20 -12.51
N ASP A 741 27.38 -3.03 -11.93
CA ASP A 741 27.48 -3.24 -10.49
C ASP A 741 28.90 -2.93 -10.02
N GLY A 742 29.07 -1.92 -9.16
CA GLY A 742 30.39 -1.48 -8.70
C GLY A 742 31.29 -1.09 -9.88
N ASP A 743 32.35 -1.86 -10.11
CA ASP A 743 33.25 -1.78 -11.25
C ASP A 743 33.11 -2.94 -12.27
N GLU A 744 32.05 -3.73 -12.18
CA GLU A 744 31.69 -4.80 -13.12
C GLU A 744 30.50 -4.43 -14.02
N LEU A 745 30.73 -4.34 -15.33
CA LEU A 745 29.67 -4.27 -16.35
C LEU A 745 29.30 -5.68 -16.80
N HIS A 746 28.18 -6.18 -16.29
CA HIS A 746 27.55 -7.41 -16.77
C HIS A 746 26.83 -7.15 -18.10
N VAL A 747 27.11 -7.96 -19.10
CA VAL A 747 26.49 -7.93 -20.43
C VAL A 747 25.93 -9.31 -20.74
N GLY A 748 24.67 -9.39 -21.16
CA GLY A 748 23.99 -10.65 -21.42
C GLY A 748 23.15 -10.64 -22.69
N THR A 749 22.64 -11.82 -23.04
CA THR A 749 21.56 -11.96 -24.02
C THR A 749 20.21 -11.61 -23.38
N VAL A 750 19.27 -11.17 -24.22
CA VAL A 750 17.85 -11.02 -23.84
C VAL A 750 17.03 -11.79 -24.85
N VAL A 751 16.42 -12.90 -24.43
CA VAL A 751 15.66 -13.80 -25.29
C VAL A 751 14.19 -13.69 -24.93
N ILE A 752 13.37 -13.28 -25.91
CA ILE A 752 11.91 -13.21 -25.80
C ILE A 752 11.32 -14.19 -26.82
N GLY A 753 10.65 -15.23 -26.35
CA GLY A 753 10.12 -16.32 -27.18
C GLY A 753 8.89 -15.94 -28.02
N PRO A 754 8.42 -16.86 -28.89
CA PRO A 754 7.23 -16.63 -29.73
C PRO A 754 5.98 -16.33 -28.91
N ASP A 755 5.16 -15.38 -29.38
CA ASP A 755 3.91 -14.90 -28.76
C ASP A 755 4.02 -14.54 -27.25
N ALA A 756 5.24 -14.33 -26.74
CA ALA A 756 5.47 -13.86 -25.38
C ALA A 756 5.15 -12.37 -25.23
N ARG A 757 4.71 -11.96 -24.05
CA ARG A 757 4.27 -10.59 -23.73
C ARG A 757 5.09 -10.03 -22.56
N VAL A 758 5.62 -8.82 -22.74
CA VAL A 758 6.34 -8.07 -21.70
C VAL A 758 5.61 -6.75 -21.45
N GLY A 759 5.02 -6.61 -20.26
CA GLY A 759 4.22 -5.47 -19.86
C GLY A 759 5.03 -4.21 -19.59
N ALA A 760 4.38 -3.04 -19.68
CA ALA A 760 5.02 -1.72 -19.57
C ALA A 760 5.94 -1.56 -18.35
N ARG A 761 7.00 -0.76 -18.46
CA ARG A 761 7.99 -0.50 -17.37
C ARG A 761 8.67 -1.74 -16.77
N SER A 762 8.69 -2.87 -17.47
CA SER A 762 9.45 -4.05 -17.01
C SER A 762 10.94 -3.93 -17.35
N THR A 763 11.81 -4.40 -16.47
CA THR A 763 13.28 -4.38 -16.65
C THR A 763 13.80 -5.78 -16.95
N LEU A 764 14.52 -5.98 -18.06
CA LEU A 764 15.09 -7.28 -18.44
C LEU A 764 16.61 -7.30 -18.25
N MET A 765 17.07 -7.97 -17.18
CA MET A 765 18.49 -8.05 -16.80
C MET A 765 19.32 -8.92 -17.77
N PRO A 766 20.67 -8.81 -17.76
CA PRO A 766 21.56 -9.75 -18.44
C PRO A 766 21.17 -11.22 -18.27
N GLY A 767 21.03 -11.95 -19.38
CA GLY A 767 20.72 -13.39 -19.38
C GLY A 767 19.23 -13.74 -19.34
N THR A 768 18.33 -12.73 -19.37
CA THR A 768 16.87 -12.94 -19.39
C THR A 768 16.43 -13.91 -20.50
N GLU A 769 15.75 -14.99 -20.12
CA GLU A 769 15.08 -15.93 -21.04
C GLU A 769 13.56 -15.97 -20.74
N ILE A 770 12.75 -15.39 -21.63
CA ILE A 770 11.28 -15.42 -21.58
C ILE A 770 10.76 -16.43 -22.59
N ARG A 771 10.12 -17.51 -22.15
CA ARG A 771 9.66 -18.59 -23.05
C ARG A 771 8.32 -18.28 -23.73
N GLU A 772 8.04 -19.07 -24.75
CA GLU A 772 6.84 -19.08 -25.59
C GLU A 772 5.52 -18.87 -24.81
N GLY A 773 4.70 -17.91 -25.28
CA GLY A 773 3.38 -17.60 -24.74
C GLY A 773 3.34 -17.09 -23.28
N ALA A 774 4.50 -16.83 -22.66
CA ALA A 774 4.57 -16.29 -21.31
C ALA A 774 4.08 -14.83 -21.25
N HIS A 775 3.76 -14.37 -20.04
CA HIS A 775 3.31 -13.01 -19.77
C HIS A 775 4.00 -12.48 -18.52
N VAL A 776 4.86 -11.48 -18.71
CA VAL A 776 5.44 -10.66 -17.63
C VAL A 776 4.53 -9.45 -17.44
N GLU A 777 3.97 -9.27 -16.25
CA GLU A 777 3.08 -8.12 -15.95
C GLU A 777 3.90 -6.82 -15.77
N ALA A 778 3.25 -5.66 -15.94
CA ALA A 778 3.93 -4.35 -15.91
C ALA A 778 4.70 -4.07 -14.61
N GLY A 779 5.84 -3.39 -14.72
CA GLY A 779 6.71 -3.05 -13.59
C GLY A 779 7.46 -4.23 -12.97
N SER A 780 7.73 -5.30 -13.74
CA SER A 780 8.45 -6.47 -13.24
C SER A 780 9.93 -6.46 -13.62
N THR A 781 10.81 -6.93 -12.74
CA THR A 781 12.24 -7.11 -13.03
C THR A 781 12.55 -8.58 -13.27
N VAL A 782 12.88 -8.95 -14.50
CA VAL A 782 13.25 -10.33 -14.85
C VAL A 782 14.76 -10.49 -14.71
N THR A 783 15.19 -11.41 -13.84
CA THR A 783 16.61 -11.76 -13.67
C THR A 783 17.04 -12.84 -14.66
N GLY A 784 18.35 -12.97 -14.91
CA GLY A 784 18.92 -14.03 -15.75
C GLY A 784 18.95 -15.42 -15.10
N ASP A 785 18.63 -15.53 -13.81
CA ASP A 785 18.91 -16.72 -13.00
C ASP A 785 18.00 -17.91 -13.36
N LYS A 786 16.75 -17.63 -13.73
CA LYS A 786 15.70 -18.65 -13.93
C LYS A 786 14.77 -18.26 -15.10
N PRO A 787 14.60 -19.11 -16.11
CA PRO A 787 13.81 -18.78 -17.30
C PRO A 787 12.30 -18.72 -17.00
N VAL A 788 11.63 -17.70 -17.56
CA VAL A 788 10.18 -17.53 -17.44
C VAL A 788 9.49 -18.66 -18.19
N LYS A 789 8.85 -19.58 -17.46
CA LYS A 789 8.28 -20.83 -18.00
C LYS A 789 7.21 -20.59 -19.09
N LYS A 790 7.13 -21.49 -20.08
CA LYS A 790 6.13 -21.43 -21.17
C LYS A 790 4.71 -21.25 -20.63
N HIS A 791 3.94 -20.37 -21.28
CA HIS A 791 2.55 -20.03 -20.90
C HIS A 791 2.34 -19.69 -19.41
N ALA A 792 3.38 -19.25 -18.69
CA ALA A 792 3.26 -18.79 -17.31
C ALA A 792 3.00 -17.28 -17.22
N ARG A 793 2.43 -16.86 -16.09
CA ARG A 793 2.26 -15.45 -15.71
C ARG A 793 3.25 -15.12 -14.60
N TRP A 794 4.11 -14.14 -14.81
CA TRP A 794 5.12 -13.71 -13.85
C TRP A 794 4.94 -12.24 -13.52
N ALA A 795 5.16 -11.89 -12.26
CA ALA A 795 5.19 -10.53 -11.77
C ALA A 795 6.09 -10.47 -10.52
N GLY A 796 6.68 -9.32 -10.24
CA GLY A 796 7.61 -9.12 -9.12
C GLY A 796 8.84 -8.32 -9.53
N SER A 797 9.50 -7.72 -8.55
CA SER A 797 10.94 -7.43 -8.60
C SER A 797 11.56 -8.14 -7.39
N PRO A 798 12.39 -9.19 -7.57
CA PRO A 798 12.54 -10.01 -8.77
C PRO A 798 11.21 -10.66 -9.23
N ALA A 799 11.04 -10.88 -10.53
CA ALA A 799 9.82 -11.47 -11.09
C ALA A 799 9.68 -12.95 -10.68
N ARG A 800 8.53 -13.32 -10.09
CA ARG A 800 8.22 -14.70 -9.69
C ARG A 800 6.93 -15.19 -10.37
N LYS A 801 6.75 -16.51 -10.51
CA LYS A 801 5.57 -17.13 -11.15
C LYS A 801 4.31 -16.90 -10.29
N LYS A 802 3.37 -16.09 -10.76
CA LYS A 802 2.07 -15.80 -10.12
C LYS A 802 0.87 -16.40 -10.91
N GLY A 803 1.08 -17.53 -11.61
CA GLY A 803 0.00 -18.35 -12.23
C GLY A 803 0.24 -18.80 -13.69
N ARG A 804 -0.84 -19.21 -14.38
CA ARG A 804 -0.88 -19.42 -15.85
C ARG A 804 -1.09 -18.09 -16.58
N SER A 805 -0.55 -17.96 -17.80
CA SER A 805 -0.72 -16.81 -18.70
C SER A 805 -2.21 -16.65 -19.03
N LYS A 806 -2.86 -15.62 -18.50
CA LYS A 806 -4.28 -15.37 -18.79
C LYS A 806 -4.39 -14.79 -20.21
N HIS A 807 -5.12 -15.48 -21.08
CA HIS A 807 -5.46 -14.95 -22.40
C HIS A 807 -6.51 -13.85 -22.22
N ARG A 808 -6.28 -12.68 -22.82
CA ARG A 808 -7.14 -11.47 -22.72
C ARG A 808 -7.43 -10.84 -24.09
N PHE A 809 -6.99 -11.52 -25.15
CA PHE A 809 -7.09 -11.13 -26.55
C PHE A 809 -7.82 -12.26 -27.29
N PRO A 810 -8.33 -12.03 -28.51
CA PRO A 810 -8.83 -13.12 -29.37
C PRO A 810 -7.73 -14.14 -29.73
N ASN A 811 -8.14 -15.39 -29.95
CA ASN A 811 -7.24 -16.49 -30.35
C ASN A 811 -6.60 -16.24 -31.74
N GLU A 812 -7.36 -15.67 -32.68
CA GLU A 812 -6.91 -15.39 -34.03
C GLU A 812 -6.15 -14.06 -34.10
N ARG A 813 -5.02 -14.02 -34.83
CA ARG A 813 -4.34 -12.75 -35.13
C ARG A 813 -5.15 -11.94 -36.16
N PRO A 814 -5.26 -10.61 -36.03
CA PRO A 814 -6.04 -9.80 -36.95
C PRO A 814 -5.35 -9.70 -38.33
N PRO A 815 -6.12 -9.55 -39.44
CA PRO A 815 -5.56 -9.56 -40.79
C PRO A 815 -4.56 -8.42 -41.01
N ARG A 816 -3.43 -8.72 -41.64
CA ARG A 816 -2.36 -7.74 -41.94
C ARG A 816 -2.87 -6.65 -42.88
N ARG A 817 -3.10 -5.43 -42.35
CA ARG A 817 -3.48 -4.23 -43.13
C ARG A 817 -2.26 -3.33 -43.35
N PRO A 818 -1.58 -3.36 -44.52
CA PRO A 818 -0.32 -2.62 -44.73
C PRO A 818 -0.49 -1.10 -44.72
N MET A 819 -1.67 -0.59 -45.13
CA MET A 819 -1.99 0.84 -45.09
C MET A 819 -1.81 1.47 -43.69
N TRP A 820 -2.05 0.71 -42.62
CA TRP A 820 -1.81 1.21 -41.25
C TRP A 820 -0.32 1.32 -40.91
N ALA A 821 0.55 0.47 -41.47
CA ALA A 821 2.00 0.64 -41.28
C ALA A 821 2.51 1.93 -41.94
N LEU A 822 1.94 2.31 -43.09
CA LEU A 822 2.17 3.61 -43.74
C LEU A 822 1.59 4.75 -42.89
N ALA A 823 0.35 4.63 -42.40
CA ALA A 823 -0.29 5.65 -41.56
C ALA A 823 0.53 5.96 -40.29
N TYR A 824 0.97 4.94 -39.54
CA TYR A 824 1.86 5.11 -38.39
C TYR A 824 3.19 5.79 -38.77
N GLY A 825 3.74 5.51 -39.95
CA GLY A 825 4.96 6.15 -40.46
C GLY A 825 4.74 7.64 -40.76
N LEU A 826 3.68 7.97 -41.50
CA LEU A 826 3.30 9.36 -41.80
C LEU A 826 2.98 10.13 -40.52
N THR A 827 2.27 9.53 -39.56
CA THR A 827 2.01 10.16 -38.26
C THR A 827 3.29 10.36 -37.44
N SER A 828 4.23 9.40 -37.46
CA SER A 828 5.55 9.59 -36.82
C SER A 828 6.27 10.84 -37.37
N LEU A 829 6.22 11.05 -38.69
CA LEU A 829 6.77 12.23 -39.35
C LEU A 829 6.01 13.51 -38.95
N VAL A 830 4.67 13.52 -39.03
CA VAL A 830 3.84 14.69 -38.66
C VAL A 830 4.07 15.10 -37.20
N LEU A 831 4.06 14.14 -36.26
CA LEU A 831 4.34 14.39 -34.85
C LEU A 831 5.73 15.01 -34.65
N SER A 832 6.74 14.57 -35.40
CA SER A 832 8.10 15.14 -35.33
C SER A 832 8.22 16.57 -35.84
N VAL A 833 7.24 17.06 -36.61
CA VAL A 833 7.18 18.43 -37.13
C VAL A 833 6.50 19.39 -36.14
N LEU A 834 5.62 18.92 -35.24
CA LEU A 834 4.91 19.80 -34.30
C LEU A 834 5.84 20.63 -33.39
N PRO A 835 6.91 20.06 -32.77
CA PRO A 835 7.87 20.86 -32.00
C PRO A 835 8.68 21.82 -32.87
N ALA A 836 8.95 21.46 -34.14
CA ALA A 836 9.66 22.34 -35.06
C ALA A 836 8.80 23.56 -35.46
N LEU A 837 7.48 23.37 -35.65
CA LEU A 837 6.54 24.48 -35.87
C LEU A 837 6.46 25.40 -34.65
N ALA A 838 6.47 24.85 -33.43
CA ALA A 838 6.54 25.66 -32.20
C ALA A 838 7.83 26.50 -32.13
N VAL A 839 8.99 25.90 -32.46
CA VAL A 839 10.28 26.61 -32.50
C VAL A 839 10.29 27.69 -33.59
N LEU A 840 9.76 27.40 -34.78
CA LEU A 840 9.65 28.37 -35.87
C LEU A 840 8.73 29.54 -35.52
N GLY A 841 7.61 29.29 -34.81
CA GLY A 841 6.73 30.34 -34.28
C GLY A 841 7.42 31.24 -33.26
N GLY A 842 8.16 30.65 -32.31
CA GLY A 842 8.97 31.40 -31.34
C GLY A 842 10.05 32.25 -32.02
N ALA A 843 10.81 31.66 -32.96
CA ALA A 843 11.82 32.37 -33.73
C ALA A 843 11.22 33.50 -34.58
N ALA A 844 10.06 33.28 -35.21
CA ALA A 844 9.35 34.30 -35.97
C ALA A 844 8.88 35.48 -35.10
N ALA A 845 8.45 35.23 -33.86
CA ALA A 845 8.10 36.29 -32.92
C ALA A 845 9.33 37.13 -32.53
N THR A 846 10.45 36.49 -32.17
CA THR A 846 11.72 37.18 -31.85
C THR A 846 12.25 38.00 -33.03
N LEU A 847 12.26 37.42 -34.24
CA LEU A 847 12.68 38.11 -35.47
C LEU A 847 11.72 39.24 -35.87
N GLY A 848 10.42 39.07 -35.63
CA GLY A 848 9.40 40.09 -35.87
C GLY A 848 9.61 41.31 -34.97
N LEU A 849 9.78 41.09 -33.66
CA LEU A 849 10.08 42.17 -32.71
C LEU A 849 11.40 42.86 -33.02
N ALA A 850 12.47 42.11 -33.33
CA ALA A 850 13.76 42.68 -33.71
C ALA A 850 13.66 43.59 -34.95
N ARG A 851 12.81 43.24 -35.93
CA ARG A 851 12.50 44.10 -37.09
C ARG A 851 11.69 45.34 -36.71
N VAL A 852 10.68 45.22 -35.85
CA VAL A 852 9.84 46.35 -35.39
C VAL A 852 10.65 47.39 -34.60
N PHE A 853 11.63 46.96 -33.81
CA PHE A 853 12.57 47.83 -33.09
C PHE A 853 13.89 48.07 -33.86
N GLU A 854 13.89 47.84 -35.18
CA GLU A 854 14.99 48.05 -36.15
C GLU A 854 16.37 47.45 -35.81
N THR A 855 16.44 46.59 -34.78
CA THR A 855 17.71 46.07 -34.27
C THR A 855 18.21 44.86 -35.07
N ARG A 856 19.43 45.00 -35.61
CA ARG A 856 20.13 43.95 -36.37
C ARG A 856 21.27 43.30 -35.59
N SER A 857 21.45 43.66 -34.32
CA SER A 857 22.52 43.10 -33.48
C SER A 857 22.09 41.79 -32.81
N VAL A 858 23.06 40.91 -32.52
CA VAL A 858 22.83 39.69 -31.73
C VAL A 858 22.23 40.04 -30.36
N TRP A 859 22.66 41.13 -29.74
CA TRP A 859 22.09 41.65 -28.50
C TRP A 859 20.59 41.98 -28.62
N GLY A 860 20.17 42.59 -29.73
CA GLY A 860 18.75 42.83 -30.01
C GLY A 860 17.93 41.55 -30.12
N LEU A 861 18.47 40.52 -30.78
CA LEU A 861 17.81 39.21 -30.85
C LEU A 861 17.70 38.54 -29.47
N LEU A 862 18.75 38.62 -28.64
CA LEU A 862 18.75 38.08 -27.28
C LEU A 862 17.74 38.79 -26.36
N VAL A 863 17.51 40.10 -26.54
CA VAL A 863 16.49 40.86 -25.79
C VAL A 863 15.06 40.42 -26.14
N PHE A 864 14.78 40.04 -27.38
CA PHE A 864 13.44 39.59 -27.81
C PHE A 864 13.26 38.05 -27.80
N ALA A 865 14.32 37.28 -27.57
CA ALA A 865 14.27 35.82 -27.43
C ALA A 865 13.30 35.33 -26.33
N PRO A 866 13.17 35.98 -25.15
CA PRO A 866 12.20 35.60 -24.13
C PRO A 866 10.75 35.53 -24.63
N VAL A 867 10.32 36.49 -25.46
CA VAL A 867 8.96 36.48 -26.03
C VAL A 867 8.78 35.31 -27.00
N GLY A 868 9.82 34.98 -27.77
CA GLY A 868 9.87 33.77 -28.58
C GLY A 868 9.73 32.48 -27.76
N GLY A 869 10.28 32.44 -26.54
CA GLY A 869 10.11 31.34 -25.59
C GLY A 869 8.66 31.15 -25.13
N VAL A 870 7.97 32.25 -24.83
CA VAL A 870 6.53 32.24 -24.47
C VAL A 870 5.66 31.80 -25.66
N VAL A 871 5.96 32.27 -26.87
CA VAL A 871 5.28 31.84 -28.10
C VAL A 871 5.54 30.36 -28.41
N TYR A 872 6.77 29.87 -28.21
CA TYR A 872 7.13 28.46 -28.37
C TYR A 872 6.28 27.55 -27.47
N ILE A 873 6.20 27.83 -26.17
CA ILE A 873 5.42 26.97 -25.25
C ILE A 873 3.92 27.07 -25.53
N GLY A 874 3.38 28.27 -25.76
CA GLY A 874 1.96 28.45 -26.08
C GLY A 874 1.53 27.73 -27.38
N LEU A 875 2.32 27.87 -28.45
CA LEU A 875 2.04 27.19 -29.72
C LEU A 875 2.25 25.67 -29.63
N GLY A 876 3.29 25.23 -28.90
CA GLY A 876 3.55 23.81 -28.65
C GLY A 876 2.41 23.12 -27.91
N LEU A 877 1.86 23.77 -26.88
CA LEU A 877 0.68 23.31 -26.15
C LEU A 877 -0.57 23.29 -27.04
N ALA A 878 -0.82 24.34 -27.83
CA ALA A 878 -1.97 24.38 -28.74
C ALA A 878 -1.92 23.27 -29.81
N LEU A 879 -0.76 23.02 -30.41
CA LEU A 879 -0.55 21.94 -31.38
C LEU A 879 -0.70 20.55 -30.74
N THR A 880 -0.17 20.36 -29.53
CA THR A 880 -0.30 19.11 -28.76
C THR A 880 -1.75 18.83 -28.40
N TRP A 881 -2.47 19.84 -27.91
CA TRP A 881 -3.89 19.77 -27.58
C TRP A 881 -4.73 19.38 -28.82
N ALA A 882 -4.53 20.08 -29.94
CA ALA A 882 -5.23 19.76 -31.18
C ALA A 882 -4.95 18.33 -31.65
N GLY A 883 -3.68 17.89 -31.60
CA GLY A 883 -3.28 16.52 -31.95
C GLY A 883 -3.92 15.45 -31.05
N VAL A 884 -3.91 15.66 -29.73
CA VAL A 884 -4.51 14.72 -28.77
C VAL A 884 -6.03 14.65 -28.94
N ARG A 885 -6.71 15.80 -29.06
CA ARG A 885 -8.18 15.85 -29.21
C ARG A 885 -8.65 15.26 -30.55
N LEU A 886 -7.91 15.48 -31.62
CA LEU A 886 -8.18 14.85 -32.93
C LEU A 886 -7.98 13.33 -32.87
N ALA A 887 -6.86 12.86 -32.31
CA ALA A 887 -6.58 11.43 -32.18
C ALA A 887 -7.59 10.73 -31.24
N GLN A 888 -8.07 11.42 -30.19
CA GLN A 888 -9.08 10.91 -29.25
C GLN A 888 -10.43 10.59 -29.86
N LEU A 889 -10.77 11.09 -31.05
CA LEU A 889 -12.00 10.71 -31.74
C LEU A 889 -12.07 9.18 -31.95
N GLY A 890 -10.95 8.55 -32.28
CA GLY A 890 -10.82 7.10 -32.44
C GLY A 890 -10.54 6.31 -31.15
N VAL A 891 -10.35 6.95 -29.99
CA VAL A 891 -10.11 6.24 -28.71
C VAL A 891 -11.44 5.75 -28.11
N GLN A 892 -11.52 4.46 -27.80
CA GLN A 892 -12.64 3.79 -27.11
C GLN A 892 -12.07 2.67 -26.22
N PRO A 893 -12.73 2.29 -25.09
CA PRO A 893 -12.35 1.11 -24.32
C PRO A 893 -12.66 -0.18 -25.09
N GLY A 894 -11.90 -1.24 -24.85
CA GLY A 894 -12.06 -2.56 -25.48
C GLY A 894 -10.77 -3.14 -26.07
N VAL A 895 -10.92 -4.15 -26.93
CA VAL A 895 -9.81 -4.86 -27.59
C VAL A 895 -9.93 -4.72 -29.11
N PHE A 896 -8.86 -4.27 -29.76
CA PHE A 896 -8.84 -3.93 -31.19
C PHE A 896 -7.54 -4.40 -31.85
N PRO A 897 -7.46 -4.51 -33.18
CA PRO A 897 -6.18 -4.74 -33.86
C PRO A 897 -5.24 -3.56 -33.63
N VAL A 898 -3.95 -3.81 -33.36
CA VAL A 898 -2.91 -2.77 -33.30
C VAL A 898 -2.95 -1.93 -34.58
N ARG A 899 -3.00 -2.60 -35.74
CA ARG A 899 -3.10 -1.98 -37.07
C ARG A 899 -4.55 -1.63 -37.43
N SER A 900 -5.15 -0.73 -36.65
CA SER A 900 -6.49 -0.16 -36.86
C SER A 900 -6.55 1.32 -36.47
N LEU A 901 -7.64 2.01 -36.80
CA LEU A 901 -7.88 3.40 -36.37
C LEU A 901 -7.80 3.55 -34.85
N ARG A 902 -8.38 2.62 -34.09
CA ARG A 902 -8.40 2.67 -32.61
C ARG A 902 -7.00 2.47 -32.03
N GLY A 903 -6.23 1.51 -32.56
CA GLY A 903 -4.84 1.29 -32.15
C GLY A 903 -3.92 2.45 -32.51
N TRP A 904 -4.08 3.01 -33.72
CA TRP A 904 -3.36 4.20 -34.18
C TRP A 904 -3.66 5.43 -33.30
N SER A 905 -4.93 5.65 -32.97
CA SER A 905 -5.37 6.71 -32.06
C SER A 905 -4.73 6.57 -30.67
N LEU A 906 -4.73 5.37 -30.07
CA LEU A 906 -4.12 5.11 -28.77
C LEU A 906 -2.61 5.34 -28.78
N TRP A 907 -1.91 4.82 -29.78
CA TRP A 907 -0.48 5.04 -29.96
C TRP A 907 -0.14 6.53 -30.13
N THR A 908 -0.92 7.24 -30.95
CA THR A 908 -0.73 8.68 -31.24
C THR A 908 -0.95 9.54 -29.99
N VAL A 909 -2.05 9.31 -29.25
CA VAL A 909 -2.31 9.99 -27.97
C VAL A 909 -1.19 9.73 -26.98
N THR A 910 -0.78 8.48 -26.79
CA THR A 910 0.26 8.11 -25.82
C THR A 910 1.59 8.79 -26.16
N ARG A 911 1.98 8.86 -27.44
CA ARG A 911 3.22 9.52 -27.86
C ARG A 911 3.18 11.04 -27.77
N LEU A 912 2.01 11.66 -27.99
CA LEU A 912 1.84 13.09 -27.71
C LEU A 912 1.93 13.40 -26.21
N MET A 913 1.31 12.59 -25.35
CA MET A 913 1.36 12.78 -23.89
C MET A 913 2.77 12.62 -23.31
N ASP A 914 3.51 11.62 -23.80
CA ASP A 914 4.91 11.33 -23.42
C ASP A 914 5.86 12.48 -23.80
N ASP A 915 5.77 12.98 -25.05
CA ASP A 915 6.56 14.12 -25.53
C ASP A 915 6.19 15.45 -24.83
N ALA A 916 4.90 15.65 -24.54
CA ALA A 916 4.40 16.86 -23.90
C ALA A 916 4.89 17.01 -22.46
N ARG A 917 4.92 15.91 -21.71
CA ARG A 917 5.44 15.86 -20.33
C ARG A 917 6.88 16.37 -20.25
N THR A 918 7.73 15.95 -21.18
CA THR A 918 9.15 16.38 -21.21
C THR A 918 9.33 17.77 -21.84
N ARG A 919 8.64 18.12 -22.94
CA ARG A 919 8.84 19.42 -23.61
C ARG A 919 8.21 20.61 -22.91
N TYR A 920 7.11 20.39 -22.21
CA TYR A 920 6.27 21.42 -21.63
C TYR A 920 6.17 21.29 -20.11
N PHE A 921 7.22 20.75 -19.47
CA PHE A 921 7.37 20.62 -18.02
C PHE A 921 6.91 21.85 -17.19
N PRO A 922 7.05 23.12 -17.64
CA PRO A 922 6.50 24.29 -16.93
C PRO A 922 5.00 24.33 -16.66
N ILE A 923 4.19 23.49 -17.32
CA ILE A 923 2.76 23.33 -17.02
C ILE A 923 2.42 22.03 -16.28
N TYR A 924 3.43 21.20 -15.98
CA TYR A 924 3.36 20.05 -15.08
C TYR A 924 3.79 20.48 -13.67
N ALA A 925 3.52 19.65 -12.65
CA ALA A 925 3.83 19.96 -11.25
C ALA A 925 3.30 21.32 -10.75
N GLY A 926 2.10 21.75 -11.15
CA GLY A 926 1.55 23.06 -10.75
C GLY A 926 0.03 23.19 -10.91
N ALA A 927 -0.55 24.30 -10.47
CA ALA A 927 -2.01 24.52 -10.52
C ALA A 927 -2.58 24.57 -11.96
N ALA A 928 -1.73 24.79 -12.97
CA ALA A 928 -2.10 24.65 -14.37
C ALA A 928 -2.33 23.18 -14.82
N THR A 929 -1.68 22.20 -14.20
CA THR A 929 -1.68 20.80 -14.67
C THR A 929 -3.08 20.15 -14.65
N PRO A 930 -3.91 20.31 -13.59
CA PRO A 930 -5.29 19.83 -13.58
C PRO A 930 -6.18 20.49 -14.65
N VAL A 931 -5.88 21.71 -15.10
CA VAL A 931 -6.62 22.40 -16.16
C VAL A 931 -6.17 21.88 -17.54
N TRP A 932 -4.86 21.75 -17.76
CA TRP A 932 -4.29 21.17 -18.97
C TRP A 932 -4.82 19.76 -19.26
N LEU A 933 -4.81 18.88 -18.27
CA LEU A 933 -5.31 17.52 -18.40
C LEU A 933 -6.82 17.47 -18.69
N ARG A 934 -7.61 18.39 -18.14
CA ARG A 934 -9.04 18.57 -18.50
C ARG A 934 -9.23 19.06 -19.94
N LEU A 935 -8.44 20.03 -20.39
CA LEU A 935 -8.46 20.48 -21.80
C LEU A 935 -8.10 19.36 -22.77
N LEU A 936 -7.14 18.50 -22.40
CA LEU A 936 -6.79 17.28 -23.13
C LEU A 936 -7.86 16.18 -23.05
N GLY A 937 -8.87 16.31 -22.18
CA GLY A 937 -10.02 15.40 -22.10
C GLY A 937 -9.97 14.33 -21.00
N ALA A 938 -9.13 14.49 -19.97
CA ALA A 938 -9.23 13.70 -18.73
C ALA A 938 -10.30 14.28 -17.80
N HIS A 939 -10.93 13.42 -17.01
CA HIS A 939 -11.76 13.86 -15.90
C HIS A 939 -10.89 14.06 -14.65
N ILE A 940 -10.49 15.30 -14.37
CA ILE A 940 -9.76 15.67 -13.16
C ILE A 940 -10.70 16.43 -12.21
N GLY A 941 -10.88 15.90 -11.00
CA GLY A 941 -11.75 16.47 -9.97
C GLY A 941 -11.20 17.73 -9.30
N GLU A 942 -12.02 18.33 -8.43
CA GLU A 942 -11.64 19.54 -7.68
C GLU A 942 -10.60 19.24 -6.61
N HIS A 943 -9.69 20.18 -6.35
CA HIS A 943 -8.51 20.03 -5.49
C HIS A 943 -7.62 18.80 -5.78
N ALA A 944 -7.79 18.12 -6.91
CA ALA A 944 -6.93 17.02 -7.33
C ALA A 944 -5.64 17.56 -7.94
N GLU A 945 -4.51 17.00 -7.54
CA GLU A 945 -3.18 17.42 -7.95
C GLU A 945 -2.46 16.31 -8.71
N VAL A 946 -1.69 16.71 -9.71
CA VAL A 946 -0.95 15.80 -10.60
C VAL A 946 0.38 16.47 -10.90
N SER A 947 1.49 15.82 -10.53
CA SER A 947 2.83 16.32 -10.85
C SER A 947 3.18 16.02 -12.31
N THR A 948 3.77 14.87 -12.59
CA THR A 948 4.01 14.39 -13.95
C THR A 948 3.34 13.04 -14.19
N ALA A 949 2.42 12.97 -15.14
CA ALA A 949 1.66 11.77 -15.44
C ALA A 949 1.54 11.50 -16.95
N VAL A 950 1.76 10.24 -17.34
CA VAL A 950 1.45 9.72 -18.69
C VAL A 950 0.11 8.99 -18.62
N MET A 951 -0.83 9.36 -19.49
CA MET A 951 -2.18 8.81 -19.45
C MET A 951 -2.84 8.77 -20.82
N VAL A 952 -4.01 8.14 -20.92
CA VAL A 952 -4.92 8.22 -22.08
C VAL A 952 -6.12 9.06 -21.64
N PRO A 953 -6.11 10.41 -21.83
CA PRO A 953 -6.97 11.29 -21.05
C PRO A 953 -8.46 10.92 -21.10
N LYS A 954 -9.00 10.66 -22.30
CA LYS A 954 -10.40 10.24 -22.54
C LYS A 954 -10.87 9.02 -21.71
N LEU A 955 -9.96 8.18 -21.21
CA LEU A 955 -10.25 6.97 -20.43
C LEU A 955 -9.76 7.06 -18.97
N THR A 956 -9.20 8.20 -18.56
CA THR A 956 -8.59 8.39 -17.24
C THR A 956 -9.42 9.34 -16.37
N GLU A 957 -9.79 8.85 -15.19
CA GLU A 957 -10.55 9.59 -14.17
C GLU A 957 -9.67 9.76 -12.92
N VAL A 958 -9.36 11.00 -12.55
CA VAL A 958 -8.71 11.35 -11.28
C VAL A 958 -9.73 12.11 -10.45
N ARG A 959 -10.14 11.56 -9.30
CA ARG A 959 -11.21 12.13 -8.48
C ARG A 959 -10.70 13.24 -7.56
N GLU A 960 -11.67 13.97 -7.01
CA GLU A 960 -11.51 15.08 -6.06
C GLU A 960 -10.48 14.79 -4.96
N GLY A 961 -9.60 15.75 -4.71
CA GLY A 961 -8.58 15.69 -3.67
C GLY A 961 -7.44 14.67 -3.88
N ALA A 962 -7.47 13.85 -4.94
CA ALA A 962 -6.42 12.87 -5.22
C ALA A 962 -5.06 13.52 -5.54
N PHE A 963 -3.98 12.77 -5.36
CA PHE A 963 -2.62 13.20 -5.65
C PHE A 963 -1.90 12.15 -6.51
N LEU A 964 -1.43 12.55 -7.69
CA LEU A 964 -0.55 11.75 -8.54
C LEU A 964 0.84 12.39 -8.52
N ALA A 965 1.83 11.66 -8.01
CA ALA A 965 3.21 12.11 -7.93
C ALA A 965 3.94 11.94 -9.28
N ASP A 966 5.28 11.93 -9.27
CA ASP A 966 6.09 12.00 -10.49
C ASP A 966 6.17 10.71 -11.29
N ASP A 967 6.34 10.87 -12.61
CA ASP A 967 6.35 9.80 -13.62
C ASP A 967 5.19 8.79 -13.45
N THR A 968 4.02 9.20 -12.98
CA THR A 968 2.90 8.26 -12.77
C THR A 968 2.28 7.80 -14.11
N LEU A 969 1.83 6.54 -14.16
CA LEU A 969 1.19 5.95 -15.35
C LEU A 969 -0.29 5.66 -15.05
N ALA A 970 -1.20 6.44 -15.64
CA ALA A 970 -2.64 6.31 -15.40
C ALA A 970 -3.38 5.93 -16.70
N GLY A 971 -3.78 4.67 -16.83
CA GLY A 971 -4.32 4.08 -18.05
C GLY A 971 -3.23 3.53 -18.96
N GLY A 972 -3.28 3.86 -20.25
CA GLY A 972 -2.41 3.28 -21.29
C GLY A 972 -3.09 2.15 -22.06
N TYR A 973 -2.33 1.10 -22.39
CA TYR A 973 -2.84 -0.07 -23.11
C TYR A 973 -1.97 -1.32 -22.86
N GLU A 974 -2.58 -2.51 -22.96
CA GLU A 974 -1.88 -3.81 -23.00
C GLU A 974 -1.79 -4.30 -24.47
N ILE A 975 -0.76 -5.05 -24.88
CA ILE A 975 -0.67 -5.65 -26.23
C ILE A 975 -0.37 -7.16 -26.26
N GLY A 976 -0.78 -7.83 -27.34
CA GLY A 976 -0.49 -9.24 -27.59
C GLY A 976 -1.14 -9.80 -28.86
N GLY A 977 -0.42 -10.61 -29.62
CA GLY A 977 -0.98 -11.34 -30.78
C GLY A 977 -1.52 -10.45 -31.90
N GLY A 978 -1.00 -9.24 -32.09
CA GLY A 978 -1.53 -8.25 -33.04
C GLY A 978 -2.71 -7.42 -32.51
N TRP A 979 -3.14 -7.65 -31.26
CA TRP A 979 -4.21 -6.91 -30.59
C TRP A 979 -3.67 -5.92 -29.55
N ILE A 980 -4.43 -4.86 -29.34
CA ILE A 980 -4.24 -3.81 -28.32
C ILE A 980 -5.52 -3.72 -27.48
N ARG A 981 -5.37 -3.74 -26.15
CA ARG A 981 -6.45 -3.53 -25.17
C ARG A 981 -6.25 -2.19 -24.49
N THR A 982 -7.31 -1.40 -24.39
CA THR A 982 -7.37 -0.25 -23.47
C THR A 982 -8.70 -0.28 -22.73
N ASP A 983 -8.78 0.38 -21.59
CA ASP A 983 -9.90 0.29 -20.67
C ASP A 983 -9.81 1.46 -19.67
N HIS A 984 -10.89 1.74 -18.94
CA HIS A 984 -10.92 2.89 -18.02
C HIS A 984 -9.97 2.71 -16.84
N ALA A 985 -9.30 3.80 -16.43
CA ALA A 985 -8.44 3.85 -15.25
C ALA A 985 -8.93 4.93 -14.30
N VAL A 986 -9.16 4.57 -13.03
CA VAL A 986 -9.80 5.45 -12.04
C VAL A 986 -8.94 5.57 -10.78
N VAL A 987 -8.62 6.81 -10.39
CA VAL A 987 -8.00 7.16 -9.11
C VAL A 987 -9.09 7.71 -8.17
N GLY A 988 -9.15 7.14 -6.95
CA GLY A 988 -10.20 7.45 -5.96
C GLY A 988 -10.15 8.86 -5.39
N LYS A 989 -11.21 9.28 -4.68
CA LYS A 989 -11.19 10.56 -3.94
C LYS A 989 -10.08 10.53 -2.88
N ARG A 990 -9.37 11.65 -2.67
CA ARG A 990 -8.30 11.80 -1.66
C ARG A 990 -7.29 10.63 -1.66
N SER A 991 -7.00 10.07 -2.83
CA SER A 991 -6.15 8.88 -3.01
C SER A 991 -4.79 9.24 -3.58
N PHE A 992 -3.75 8.50 -3.19
CA PHE A 992 -2.36 8.82 -3.51
C PHE A 992 -1.75 7.79 -4.47
N VAL A 993 -1.01 8.25 -5.47
CA VAL A 993 -0.18 7.40 -6.34
C VAL A 993 1.24 7.97 -6.32
N GLY A 994 2.17 7.25 -5.70
CA GLY A 994 3.56 7.66 -5.52
C GLY A 994 4.40 7.61 -6.80
N ASN A 995 5.66 8.08 -6.69
CA ASN A 995 6.57 8.23 -7.81
C ASN A 995 6.75 6.93 -8.61
N SER A 996 6.74 7.04 -9.94
CA SER A 996 6.70 5.95 -10.93
C SER A 996 5.50 4.98 -10.82
N GLY A 997 4.55 5.24 -9.92
CA GLY A 997 3.41 4.38 -9.62
C GLY A 997 2.40 4.23 -10.77
N MET A 998 1.68 3.10 -10.79
CA MET A 998 0.91 2.66 -11.97
C MET A 998 -0.56 2.27 -11.68
N VAL A 999 -1.48 2.98 -12.34
CA VAL A 999 -2.90 2.65 -12.43
C VAL A 999 -3.22 2.17 -13.85
N ALA A 1000 -2.94 0.89 -14.12
CA ALA A 1000 -3.07 0.28 -15.44
C ALA A 1000 -4.52 0.31 -16.00
N PRO A 1001 -4.75 0.01 -17.30
CA PRO A 1001 -6.10 -0.01 -17.88
C PRO A 1001 -7.00 -1.05 -17.18
N GLY A 1002 -8.22 -0.64 -16.83
CA GLY A 1002 -9.20 -1.50 -16.16
C GLY A 1002 -8.92 -1.68 -14.67
N ARG A 1003 -8.17 -0.74 -14.05
CA ARG A 1003 -7.91 -0.67 -12.61
C ARG A 1003 -8.71 0.48 -12.00
N LYS A 1004 -9.26 0.25 -10.81
CA LYS A 1004 -9.94 1.28 -9.99
C LYS A 1004 -9.34 1.29 -8.58
N LEU A 1005 -8.68 2.39 -8.26
CA LEU A 1005 -8.30 2.75 -6.90
C LEU A 1005 -9.52 3.42 -6.22
N ALA A 1006 -9.82 3.02 -4.99
CA ALA A 1006 -10.97 3.48 -4.19
C ALA A 1006 -10.62 4.71 -3.33
N LYS A 1007 -11.60 5.25 -2.57
CA LYS A 1007 -11.41 6.45 -1.74
C LYS A 1007 -10.28 6.25 -0.71
N HIS A 1008 -9.51 7.30 -0.40
CA HIS A 1008 -8.42 7.30 0.60
C HIS A 1008 -7.33 6.22 0.41
N SER A 1009 -7.23 5.59 -0.75
CA SER A 1009 -6.28 4.49 -0.98
C SER A 1009 -4.91 5.02 -1.45
N LEU A 1010 -3.83 4.33 -1.09
CA LEU A 1010 -2.46 4.66 -1.50
C LEU A 1010 -1.85 3.56 -2.39
N VAL A 1011 -1.18 3.98 -3.46
CA VAL A 1011 -0.21 3.16 -4.21
C VAL A 1011 1.17 3.75 -3.97
N ALA A 1012 2.10 2.95 -3.44
CA ALA A 1012 3.43 3.39 -3.06
C ALA A 1012 4.32 3.71 -4.28
N VAL A 1013 5.53 4.20 -4.00
CA VAL A 1013 6.57 4.45 -5.00
C VAL A 1013 6.93 3.15 -5.74
N LEU A 1014 7.24 3.25 -7.03
CA LEU A 1014 7.57 2.14 -7.93
C LEU A 1014 6.48 1.03 -8.04
N SER A 1015 5.28 1.26 -7.52
CA SER A 1015 4.27 0.21 -7.27
C SER A 1015 3.08 0.24 -8.23
N ALA A 1016 2.38 -0.88 -8.36
CA ALA A 1016 1.19 -1.02 -9.18
C ALA A 1016 -0.10 -1.08 -8.34
N SER A 1017 -1.22 -0.64 -8.89
CA SER A 1017 -2.54 -0.73 -8.24
C SER A 1017 -3.20 -2.12 -8.38
N PRO A 1018 -4.01 -2.56 -7.40
CA PRO A 1018 -4.85 -3.77 -7.51
C PRO A 1018 -5.97 -3.61 -8.55
N LYS A 1019 -6.65 -4.70 -8.90
CA LYS A 1019 -7.76 -4.66 -9.89
C LYS A 1019 -8.95 -3.82 -9.41
N LYS A 1020 -9.38 -4.12 -8.19
CA LYS A 1020 -10.26 -3.32 -7.35
C LYS A 1020 -9.49 -3.13 -6.04
N SER A 1021 -9.51 -1.95 -5.46
CA SER A 1021 -9.13 -1.73 -4.06
C SER A 1021 -10.38 -1.43 -3.22
N LYS A 1022 -10.25 -1.47 -1.90
CA LYS A 1022 -11.26 -1.00 -0.94
C LYS A 1022 -10.84 0.35 -0.36
N ALA A 1023 -11.74 1.03 0.34
CA ALA A 1023 -11.44 2.35 0.90
C ALA A 1023 -10.24 2.26 1.87
N HIS A 1024 -9.45 3.33 2.02
CA HIS A 1024 -8.28 3.39 2.93
C HIS A 1024 -7.17 2.34 2.69
N SER A 1025 -7.30 1.45 1.69
CA SER A 1025 -6.33 0.38 1.43
C SER A 1025 -5.03 0.88 0.78
N ASN A 1026 -3.90 0.44 1.31
CA ASN A 1026 -2.55 0.87 0.92
C ASN A 1026 -1.80 -0.30 0.26
N TRP A 1027 -1.04 -0.02 -0.80
CA TRP A 1027 -0.49 -1.03 -1.71
C TRP A 1027 0.94 -0.72 -2.13
N TRP A 1028 1.83 -1.71 -2.06
CA TRP A 1028 3.21 -1.63 -2.55
C TRP A 1028 3.55 -2.77 -3.53
N GLY A 1029 4.69 -2.64 -4.22
CA GLY A 1029 5.21 -3.61 -5.17
C GLY A 1029 4.48 -3.65 -6.52
N SER A 1030 5.02 -4.45 -7.45
CA SER A 1030 4.29 -4.98 -8.60
C SER A 1030 4.60 -6.48 -8.69
N PRO A 1031 3.67 -7.39 -8.38
CA PRO A 1031 2.24 -7.16 -8.19
C PRO A 1031 1.93 -6.39 -6.89
N PRO A 1032 0.77 -5.71 -6.83
CA PRO A 1032 0.27 -5.08 -5.61
C PRO A 1032 0.13 -6.10 -4.48
N GLU A 1033 0.83 -5.84 -3.38
CA GLU A 1033 0.69 -6.51 -2.08
C GLU A 1033 0.26 -5.45 -1.05
N ARG A 1034 -0.55 -5.82 -0.04
CA ARG A 1034 -1.18 -4.86 0.87
C ARG A 1034 -0.20 -4.43 1.96
N MET A 1035 -0.17 -3.14 2.29
CA MET A 1035 0.69 -2.56 3.33
C MET A 1035 -0.16 -2.07 4.53
N ARG A 1036 0.28 -2.31 5.78
CA ARG A 1036 -0.25 -1.60 6.96
C ARG A 1036 0.18 -0.12 6.86
N ARG A 1037 -0.71 0.82 7.16
CA ARG A 1037 -0.40 2.27 7.25
C ARG A 1037 -0.78 2.76 8.63
N VAL A 1038 0.14 3.47 9.29
CA VAL A 1038 -0.21 4.42 10.35
C VAL A 1038 -0.64 5.72 9.66
N GLU A 1039 -1.91 6.14 9.81
CA GLU A 1039 -2.34 7.45 9.34
C GLU A 1039 -1.78 8.52 10.28
N VAL A 1040 -0.89 9.39 9.76
CA VAL A 1040 -0.27 10.47 10.52
C VAL A 1040 -1.15 11.71 10.32
N GLU A 1041 -2.01 12.02 11.30
CA GLU A 1041 -2.87 13.21 11.24
C GLU A 1041 -2.05 14.50 11.33
N SER A 1042 -1.57 15.00 10.18
CA SER A 1042 -0.82 16.26 10.13
C SER A 1042 -1.74 17.45 10.43
N ALA A 1043 -1.51 18.15 11.55
CA ALA A 1043 -2.27 19.32 11.94
C ALA A 1043 -2.01 20.52 11.00
N GLY A 1044 -2.94 20.83 10.09
CA GLY A 1044 -2.81 21.99 9.21
C GLY A 1044 -4.00 22.25 8.28
N GLU A 1045 -4.91 23.14 8.68
CA GLU A 1045 -6.06 23.59 7.86
C GLU A 1045 -5.63 24.10 6.46
N ALA A 1046 -4.49 24.80 6.40
CA ALA A 1046 -3.93 25.39 5.17
C ALA A 1046 -3.48 24.36 4.11
N THR A 1047 -3.36 23.07 4.48
CA THR A 1047 -2.90 21.98 3.61
C THR A 1047 -4.02 21.45 2.70
N TYR A 1048 -5.27 21.50 3.19
CA TYR A 1048 -6.47 21.05 2.45
C TYR A 1048 -7.29 22.22 1.91
N GLU A 1049 -7.45 23.30 2.68
CA GLU A 1049 -8.22 24.49 2.30
C GLU A 1049 -7.34 25.75 2.27
N PRO A 1050 -6.42 25.87 1.29
CA PRO A 1050 -5.47 26.98 1.22
C PRO A 1050 -6.21 28.30 0.97
N THR A 1051 -5.94 29.30 1.82
CA THR A 1051 -6.59 30.61 1.71
C THR A 1051 -6.39 31.24 0.33
N LYS A 1052 -7.37 32.04 -0.13
CA LYS A 1052 -7.30 32.77 -1.41
C LYS A 1052 -6.06 33.68 -1.53
N GLY A 1053 -5.43 34.05 -0.42
CA GLY A 1053 -4.14 34.75 -0.38
C GLY A 1053 -2.95 33.84 -0.72
N LEU A 1054 -2.89 32.62 -0.15
CA LEU A 1054 -1.85 31.63 -0.46
C LEU A 1054 -1.93 31.18 -1.93
N VAL A 1055 -3.13 30.89 -2.43
CA VAL A 1055 -3.35 30.50 -3.84
C VAL A 1055 -2.85 31.59 -4.81
N ARG A 1056 -3.09 32.87 -4.50
CA ARG A 1056 -2.55 33.99 -5.29
C ARG A 1056 -1.03 34.07 -5.24
N ARG A 1057 -0.38 33.80 -4.09
CA ARG A 1057 1.08 33.80 -3.95
C ARG A 1057 1.72 32.64 -4.73
N ARG A 1058 1.15 31.42 -4.64
CA ARG A 1058 1.55 30.26 -5.46
C ARG A 1058 1.49 30.62 -6.95
N GLY A 1059 0.38 31.20 -7.41
CA GLY A 1059 0.20 31.63 -8.80
C GLY A 1059 1.23 32.65 -9.31
N VAL A 1060 1.78 33.52 -8.46
CA VAL A 1060 2.85 34.46 -8.85
C VAL A 1060 4.15 33.72 -9.17
N VAL A 1061 4.56 32.75 -8.34
CA VAL A 1061 5.78 31.96 -8.59
C VAL A 1061 5.57 30.89 -9.66
N GLU A 1062 4.37 30.30 -9.79
CA GLU A 1062 4.03 29.48 -10.96
C GLU A 1062 4.11 30.29 -12.26
N THR A 1063 3.75 31.58 -12.26
CA THR A 1063 3.96 32.46 -13.42
C THR A 1063 5.45 32.68 -13.72
N MET A 1064 6.31 32.71 -12.69
CA MET A 1064 7.78 32.78 -12.86
C MET A 1064 8.37 31.53 -13.52
N ARG A 1065 7.66 30.39 -13.59
CA ARG A 1065 8.14 29.21 -14.34
C ARG A 1065 8.33 29.49 -15.83
N LEU A 1066 7.70 30.53 -16.38
CA LEU A 1066 7.94 31.01 -17.74
C LEU A 1066 9.37 31.53 -17.96
N LEU A 1067 10.11 31.90 -16.90
CA LEU A 1067 11.52 32.29 -16.98
C LEU A 1067 12.41 31.15 -17.53
N ALA A 1068 12.01 29.89 -17.34
CA ALA A 1068 12.74 28.74 -17.87
C ALA A 1068 12.65 28.63 -19.41
N PRO A 1069 11.46 28.56 -20.06
CA PRO A 1069 11.37 28.59 -21.52
C PRO A 1069 11.82 29.94 -22.12
N MET A 1070 11.73 31.06 -21.39
CA MET A 1070 12.32 32.33 -21.80
C MET A 1070 13.85 32.25 -21.89
N THR A 1071 14.53 31.75 -20.85
CA THR A 1071 15.98 31.53 -20.85
C THR A 1071 16.40 30.48 -21.88
N GLN A 1072 15.60 29.43 -22.06
CA GLN A 1072 15.84 28.41 -23.08
C GLN A 1072 15.82 28.97 -24.50
N ALA A 1073 14.94 29.95 -24.78
CA ALA A 1073 14.94 30.67 -26.05
C ALA A 1073 16.17 31.58 -26.20
N VAL A 1074 16.61 32.26 -25.14
CA VAL A 1074 17.87 33.04 -25.14
C VAL A 1074 19.07 32.14 -25.48
N LEU A 1075 19.18 30.95 -24.87
CA LEU A 1075 20.26 29.98 -25.16
C LEU A 1075 20.19 29.44 -26.59
N ALA A 1076 18.99 29.15 -27.10
CA ALA A 1076 18.79 28.75 -28.50
C ALA A 1076 19.18 29.87 -29.49
N THR A 1077 18.85 31.13 -29.17
CA THR A 1077 19.26 32.31 -29.94
C THR A 1077 20.78 32.54 -29.89
N LEU A 1078 21.42 32.33 -28.74
CA LEU A 1078 22.87 32.39 -28.59
C LEU A 1078 23.57 31.31 -29.45
N PHE A 1079 23.12 30.05 -29.36
CA PHE A 1079 23.61 28.96 -30.20
C PHE A 1079 23.46 29.30 -31.70
N ALA A 1080 22.27 29.78 -32.10
CA ALA A 1080 22.01 30.17 -33.49
C ALA A 1080 22.93 31.31 -33.96
N ALA A 1081 23.15 32.35 -33.14
CA ALA A 1081 24.04 33.46 -33.47
C ALA A 1081 25.50 33.02 -33.61
N CYS A 1082 26.00 32.14 -32.72
CA CYS A 1082 27.31 31.53 -32.85
C CYS A 1082 27.43 30.69 -34.13
N VAL A 1083 26.42 29.89 -34.45
CA VAL A 1083 26.39 29.07 -35.66
C VAL A 1083 26.37 29.93 -36.94
N VAL A 1084 25.54 30.98 -37.01
CA VAL A 1084 25.54 31.91 -38.17
C VAL A 1084 26.91 32.58 -38.33
N THR A 1085 27.50 33.08 -37.23
CA THR A 1085 28.85 33.68 -37.24
C THR A 1085 29.92 32.71 -37.75
N LEU A 1086 29.80 31.41 -37.46
CA LEU A 1086 30.71 30.39 -37.98
C LEU A 1086 30.42 30.06 -39.45
N LEU A 1087 29.14 29.96 -39.87
CA LEU A 1087 28.76 29.72 -41.26
C LEU A 1087 29.26 30.84 -42.19
N GLU A 1088 29.20 32.10 -41.74
CA GLU A 1088 29.78 33.25 -42.46
C GLU A 1088 31.31 33.15 -42.60
N ARG A 1089 32.02 32.73 -41.55
CA ARG A 1089 33.50 32.76 -41.50
C ARG A 1089 34.19 31.53 -42.10
N ILE A 1090 33.60 30.35 -41.94
CA ILE A 1090 34.21 29.06 -42.32
C ILE A 1090 33.25 28.12 -43.07
N GLY A 1091 32.00 28.55 -43.33
CA GLY A 1091 31.04 27.77 -44.10
C GLY A 1091 30.74 26.40 -43.48
N TRP A 1092 30.77 25.36 -44.32
CA TRP A 1092 30.42 23.98 -43.95
C TRP A 1092 31.28 23.39 -42.81
N TRP A 1093 32.50 23.88 -42.58
CA TRP A 1093 33.34 23.46 -41.44
C TRP A 1093 32.70 23.73 -40.07
N THR A 1094 31.72 24.64 -40.00
CA THR A 1094 30.87 24.88 -38.82
C THR A 1094 30.25 23.60 -38.27
N TYR A 1095 29.99 22.59 -39.10
CA TYR A 1095 29.39 21.33 -38.65
C TYR A 1095 30.30 20.57 -37.68
N LEU A 1096 31.64 20.65 -37.84
CA LEU A 1096 32.57 20.04 -36.89
C LEU A 1096 32.59 20.79 -35.57
N LEU A 1097 32.67 22.13 -35.62
CA LEU A 1097 32.75 22.98 -34.43
C LEU A 1097 31.42 23.11 -33.68
N GLY A 1098 30.28 22.87 -34.34
CA GLY A 1098 28.94 22.99 -33.75
C GLY A 1098 28.74 22.12 -32.50
N GLY A 1099 29.45 20.99 -32.40
CA GLY A 1099 29.47 20.18 -31.18
C GLY A 1099 30.10 20.90 -29.99
N LEU A 1100 31.22 21.59 -30.22
CA LEU A 1100 31.88 22.43 -29.19
C LEU A 1100 31.02 23.66 -28.85
N THR A 1101 30.34 24.25 -29.84
CA THR A 1101 29.36 25.33 -29.61
C THR A 1101 28.19 24.84 -28.75
N TRP A 1102 27.67 23.64 -29.00
CA TRP A 1102 26.60 23.03 -28.20
C TRP A 1102 27.06 22.76 -26.76
N MET A 1103 28.26 22.19 -26.58
CA MET A 1103 28.86 21.97 -25.26
C MET A 1103 29.08 23.29 -24.49
N GLY A 1104 29.54 24.35 -25.17
CA GLY A 1104 29.71 25.68 -24.58
C GLY A 1104 28.39 26.29 -24.10
N VAL A 1105 27.32 26.19 -24.91
CA VAL A 1105 25.97 26.63 -24.49
C VAL A 1105 25.43 25.73 -23.37
N GLY A 1106 25.77 24.44 -23.35
CA GLY A 1106 25.46 23.52 -22.24
C GLY A 1106 26.11 23.90 -20.91
N VAL A 1107 27.34 24.44 -20.91
CA VAL A 1107 27.97 24.99 -19.70
C VAL A 1107 27.21 26.22 -19.20
N VAL A 1108 26.75 27.11 -20.09
CA VAL A 1108 25.91 28.27 -19.70
C VAL A 1108 24.54 27.80 -19.18
N ALA A 1109 23.96 26.75 -19.78
CA ALA A 1109 22.71 26.14 -19.33
C ALA A 1109 22.82 25.60 -17.89
N VAL A 1110 23.85 24.79 -17.60
CA VAL A 1110 24.15 24.30 -16.24
C VAL A 1110 24.41 25.47 -15.27
N ALA A 1111 25.20 26.46 -15.68
CA ALA A 1111 25.46 27.64 -14.84
C ALA A 1111 24.17 28.41 -14.50
N SER A 1112 23.21 28.50 -15.44
CA SER A 1112 21.91 29.14 -15.16
C SER A 1112 21.06 28.37 -14.15
N ALA A 1113 21.09 27.04 -14.16
CA ALA A 1113 20.40 26.21 -13.17
C ALA A 1113 21.08 26.26 -11.80
N VAL A 1114 22.42 26.27 -11.75
CA VAL A 1114 23.20 26.51 -10.53
C VAL A 1114 22.87 27.86 -9.92
N VAL A 1115 22.81 28.94 -10.72
CA VAL A 1115 22.39 30.26 -10.23
C VAL A 1115 20.94 30.23 -9.73
N ALA A 1116 20.01 29.60 -10.46
CA ALA A 1116 18.61 29.48 -10.04
C ALA A 1116 18.50 28.77 -8.68
N LYS A 1117 19.15 27.61 -8.50
CA LYS A 1117 19.17 26.85 -7.25
C LYS A 1117 19.66 27.72 -6.08
N TRP A 1118 20.84 28.33 -6.20
CA TRP A 1118 21.46 29.07 -5.09
C TRP A 1118 20.78 30.41 -4.80
N VAL A 1119 20.06 31.01 -5.75
CA VAL A 1119 19.31 32.27 -5.56
C VAL A 1119 17.87 32.03 -5.07
N LEU A 1120 17.19 30.97 -5.53
CA LEU A 1120 15.79 30.71 -5.18
C LEU A 1120 15.62 29.90 -3.88
N VAL A 1121 16.50 28.91 -3.65
CA VAL A 1121 16.40 27.97 -2.50
C VAL A 1121 17.62 28.03 -1.59
N GLY A 1122 18.82 28.27 -2.15
CA GLY A 1122 20.06 28.31 -1.37
C GLY A 1122 20.58 26.92 -1.05
N LYS A 1123 20.65 26.55 0.24
CA LYS A 1123 21.02 25.20 0.69
C LYS A 1123 19.79 24.48 1.24
N HIS A 1124 19.45 23.33 0.66
CA HIS A 1124 18.40 22.45 1.17
C HIS A 1124 18.71 21.95 2.59
N ARG A 1125 17.66 21.63 3.34
CA ARG A 1125 17.70 21.11 4.72
C ARG A 1125 16.59 20.06 4.87
N ALA A 1126 16.84 19.04 5.69
CA ALA A 1126 15.80 18.12 6.13
C ALA A 1126 14.78 18.87 7.01
N GLY A 1127 13.53 18.38 7.04
CA GLY A 1127 12.41 19.01 7.73
C GLY A 1127 11.09 18.86 7.00
N GLU A 1128 10.02 19.42 7.56
CA GLU A 1128 8.66 19.27 7.03
C GLU A 1128 8.09 20.58 6.50
N HIS A 1129 7.54 20.53 5.30
CA HIS A 1129 7.09 21.69 4.55
C HIS A 1129 5.68 21.44 4.00
N PRO A 1130 4.64 22.14 4.47
CA PRO A 1130 3.32 22.09 3.85
C PRO A 1130 3.41 22.45 2.36
N LEU A 1131 2.67 21.74 1.51
CA LEU A 1131 2.62 21.99 0.06
C LEU A 1131 2.36 23.47 -0.29
N TYR A 1132 1.55 24.17 0.50
CA TYR A 1132 1.28 25.60 0.34
C TYR A 1132 2.31 26.50 1.06
N SER A 1133 3.60 26.23 0.90
CA SER A 1133 4.71 27.01 1.47
C SER A 1133 5.68 27.57 0.43
N TRP A 1134 6.42 28.63 0.79
CA TRP A 1134 7.38 29.27 -0.12
C TRP A 1134 8.49 28.32 -0.60
N PHE A 1135 8.96 27.43 0.28
CA PHE A 1135 10.01 26.47 -0.03
C PHE A 1135 9.61 25.56 -1.20
N VAL A 1136 8.43 24.95 -1.12
CA VAL A 1136 7.93 24.05 -2.17
C VAL A 1136 7.84 24.78 -3.51
N TRP A 1137 7.19 25.95 -3.57
CA TRP A 1137 6.98 26.66 -4.83
C TRP A 1137 8.28 27.20 -5.45
N LEU A 1138 9.28 27.56 -4.63
CA LEU A 1138 10.60 27.98 -5.09
C LEU A 1138 11.50 26.81 -5.49
N ASN A 1139 11.32 25.63 -4.88
CA ASN A 1139 11.97 24.39 -5.29
C ASN A 1139 11.43 23.91 -6.65
N GLU A 1140 10.11 23.77 -6.79
CA GLU A 1140 9.46 23.44 -8.07
C GLU A 1140 9.82 24.43 -9.20
N LEU A 1141 10.22 25.66 -8.86
CA LEU A 1141 10.72 26.69 -9.79
C LEU A 1141 12.20 26.49 -10.16
N GLN A 1142 13.09 26.08 -9.24
CA GLN A 1142 14.48 25.76 -9.59
C GLN A 1142 14.57 24.51 -10.49
N ASP A 1143 13.68 23.53 -10.26
CA ASP A 1143 13.60 22.31 -11.06
C ASP A 1143 13.25 22.59 -12.53
N GLN A 1144 12.52 23.68 -12.82
CA GLN A 1144 12.30 24.12 -14.20
C GLN A 1144 13.61 24.49 -14.92
N PHE A 1145 14.61 25.01 -14.21
CA PHE A 1145 15.92 25.30 -14.80
C PHE A 1145 16.75 24.03 -14.98
N ILE A 1146 16.53 23.00 -14.16
CA ILE A 1146 17.12 21.68 -14.37
C ILE A 1146 16.48 21.03 -15.62
N GLU A 1147 15.16 20.86 -15.65
CA GLU A 1147 14.44 20.13 -16.70
C GLU A 1147 14.37 20.83 -18.06
N VAL A 1148 14.17 22.15 -18.10
CA VAL A 1148 13.91 22.87 -19.36
C VAL A 1148 15.21 23.41 -19.98
N ILE A 1149 16.26 23.59 -19.17
CA ILE A 1149 17.52 24.22 -19.59
C ILE A 1149 18.71 23.28 -19.42
N ALA A 1150 19.06 22.85 -18.20
CA ALA A 1150 20.28 22.05 -18.00
C ALA A 1150 20.17 20.65 -18.63
N ALA A 1151 19.04 19.97 -18.53
CA ALA A 1151 18.86 18.64 -19.08
C ALA A 1151 18.87 18.59 -20.62
N PRO A 1152 18.15 19.45 -21.36
CA PRO A 1152 18.09 19.37 -22.83
C PRO A 1152 19.41 19.77 -23.51
N TRP A 1153 20.22 20.64 -22.90
CA TRP A 1153 21.54 21.02 -23.41
C TRP A 1153 22.68 20.13 -22.90
N PHE A 1154 22.62 19.63 -21.65
CA PHE A 1154 23.73 18.96 -20.97
C PHE A 1154 23.37 17.59 -20.36
N PHE A 1155 22.50 17.50 -19.35
CA PHE A 1155 22.37 16.26 -18.55
C PHE A 1155 21.90 15.03 -19.34
N ASN A 1156 20.99 15.19 -20.31
CA ASN A 1156 20.52 14.10 -21.19
C ASN A 1156 21.61 13.55 -22.14
N TRP A 1157 22.81 14.14 -22.13
CA TRP A 1157 23.95 13.73 -22.96
C TRP A 1157 25.15 13.31 -22.11
N ALA A 1158 25.36 13.95 -20.95
CA ALA A 1158 26.47 13.68 -20.03
C ALA A 1158 26.28 12.44 -19.12
N THR A 1159 25.18 11.68 -19.29
CA THR A 1159 24.87 10.44 -18.57
C THR A 1159 26.08 9.52 -18.42
N GLY A 1160 26.56 9.30 -17.20
CA GLY A 1160 27.70 8.43 -16.85
C GLY A 1160 29.08 9.07 -16.94
N SER A 1161 29.17 10.36 -17.30
CA SER A 1161 30.44 11.05 -17.55
C SER A 1161 31.01 11.75 -16.30
N GLY A 1162 32.30 12.12 -16.35
CA GLY A 1162 32.94 12.87 -15.27
C GLY A 1162 32.38 14.29 -15.09
N GLU A 1163 31.86 14.88 -16.17
CA GLU A 1163 31.27 16.22 -16.23
C GLU A 1163 29.90 16.28 -15.56
N MET A 1164 29.10 15.20 -15.65
CA MET A 1164 27.86 15.02 -14.88
C MET A 1164 28.11 15.24 -13.38
N ASN A 1165 29.11 14.55 -12.83
CA ASN A 1165 29.48 14.65 -11.42
C ASN A 1165 29.94 16.07 -11.02
N LEU A 1166 30.54 16.84 -11.94
CA LEU A 1166 30.93 18.23 -11.68
C LEU A 1166 29.72 19.17 -11.64
N ALA A 1167 28.76 18.99 -12.56
CA ALA A 1167 27.53 19.77 -12.60
C ALA A 1167 26.62 19.50 -11.38
N LEU A 1168 26.45 18.23 -10.99
CA LEU A 1168 25.68 17.85 -9.80
C LEU A 1168 26.31 18.40 -8.49
N ARG A 1169 27.64 18.37 -8.37
CA ARG A 1169 28.35 19.03 -7.25
C ARG A 1169 28.13 20.55 -7.22
N ALA A 1170 28.08 21.21 -8.37
CA ALA A 1170 27.82 22.65 -8.45
C ALA A 1170 26.37 23.00 -8.04
N LEU A 1171 25.42 22.10 -8.26
CA LEU A 1171 24.06 22.22 -7.73
C LEU A 1171 23.98 21.90 -6.23
N GLY A 1172 24.83 21.03 -5.68
CA GLY A 1172 24.95 20.79 -4.24
C GLY A 1172 25.21 19.34 -3.82
N VAL A 1173 25.09 18.37 -4.74
CA VAL A 1173 25.22 16.93 -4.43
C VAL A 1173 26.64 16.61 -3.95
N HIS A 1174 26.76 15.95 -2.80
CA HIS A 1174 28.04 15.40 -2.38
C HIS A 1174 28.38 14.18 -3.25
N ILE A 1175 29.35 14.30 -4.15
CA ILE A 1175 29.80 13.18 -4.99
C ILE A 1175 31.28 12.94 -4.77
N GLY A 1176 31.64 11.74 -4.31
CA GLY A 1176 33.00 11.31 -4.03
C GLY A 1176 33.90 11.17 -5.27
N PRO A 1177 35.21 10.92 -5.07
CA PRO A 1177 36.13 10.72 -6.18
C PRO A 1177 35.76 9.46 -6.98
N GLY A 1178 35.63 9.62 -8.30
CA GLY A 1178 35.47 8.50 -9.23
C GLY A 1178 34.17 7.69 -9.10
N ALA A 1179 33.09 8.27 -8.55
CA ALA A 1179 31.74 7.70 -8.69
C ALA A 1179 31.27 7.67 -10.16
N TRP A 1180 30.35 6.77 -10.51
CA TRP A 1180 29.71 6.65 -11.81
C TRP A 1180 28.21 6.92 -11.69
N VAL A 1181 27.69 7.93 -12.38
CA VAL A 1181 26.32 8.44 -12.17
C VAL A 1181 25.57 8.57 -13.49
N GLU A 1182 24.53 7.76 -13.69
CA GLU A 1182 23.69 7.71 -14.90
C GLU A 1182 22.24 8.17 -14.70
N SER A 1183 21.88 8.64 -13.51
CA SER A 1183 20.71 9.52 -13.30
C SER A 1183 21.19 10.91 -12.88
N TYR A 1184 20.51 11.97 -13.33
CA TYR A 1184 20.71 13.33 -12.83
C TYR A 1184 19.60 13.76 -11.86
N TRP A 1185 18.64 12.87 -11.57
CA TRP A 1185 17.47 13.18 -10.75
C TRP A 1185 17.79 13.08 -9.25
N PHE A 1186 18.38 14.17 -8.74
CA PHE A 1186 18.65 14.44 -7.33
C PHE A 1186 17.91 15.74 -6.96
N PRO A 1187 16.66 15.70 -6.45
CA PRO A 1187 15.83 16.90 -6.30
C PRO A 1187 16.42 17.91 -5.31
N GLU A 1188 16.49 17.56 -4.02
CA GLU A 1188 17.06 18.44 -3.00
C GLU A 1188 18.55 18.14 -2.84
N THR A 1189 19.32 18.66 -3.80
CA THR A 1189 20.72 18.29 -4.05
C THR A 1189 21.64 18.28 -2.83
N ASP A 1190 21.51 19.22 -1.89
CA ASP A 1190 22.38 19.28 -0.69
C ASP A 1190 22.07 18.19 0.36
N LEU A 1191 20.99 17.42 0.18
CA LEU A 1191 20.60 16.27 1.00
C LEU A 1191 21.06 14.94 0.39
N CYS A 1192 21.64 14.97 -0.81
CA CYS A 1192 22.09 13.78 -1.54
C CYS A 1192 23.60 13.55 -1.38
N SER A 1193 23.99 12.32 -1.02
CA SER A 1193 25.39 11.89 -0.91
C SER A 1193 25.66 10.62 -1.73
N VAL A 1194 26.76 10.61 -2.48
CA VAL A 1194 27.26 9.50 -3.31
C VAL A 1194 28.76 9.34 -3.07
N GLY A 1195 29.20 8.18 -2.59
CA GLY A 1195 30.56 7.96 -2.09
C GLY A 1195 31.65 7.81 -3.16
N ALA A 1196 32.87 7.54 -2.72
CA ALA A 1196 34.00 7.25 -3.60
C ALA A 1196 33.75 5.94 -4.37
N GLY A 1197 33.97 5.93 -5.69
CA GLY A 1197 33.80 4.73 -6.54
C GLY A 1197 32.36 4.19 -6.70
N ALA A 1198 31.37 4.75 -6.00
CA ALA A 1198 29.98 4.29 -6.00
C ALA A 1198 29.32 4.42 -7.39
N THR A 1199 28.26 3.64 -7.61
CA THR A 1199 27.56 3.53 -8.90
C THR A 1199 26.06 3.82 -8.73
N VAL A 1200 25.54 4.77 -9.51
CA VAL A 1200 24.12 5.12 -9.59
C VAL A 1200 23.64 4.90 -11.02
N GLY A 1201 22.76 3.91 -11.23
CA GLY A 1201 22.32 3.47 -12.56
C GLY A 1201 21.38 4.44 -13.29
N PRO A 1202 21.12 4.21 -14.59
CA PRO A 1202 20.14 4.98 -15.36
C PRO A 1202 18.71 4.76 -14.83
N GLY A 1203 17.88 5.80 -14.94
CA GLY A 1203 16.47 5.76 -14.52
C GLY A 1203 16.25 5.65 -13.01
N THR A 1204 17.29 5.78 -12.19
CA THR A 1204 17.17 5.78 -10.73
C THR A 1204 16.66 7.12 -10.20
N VAL A 1205 15.91 7.08 -9.10
CA VAL A 1205 15.43 8.26 -8.39
C VAL A 1205 16.05 8.27 -6.99
N VAL A 1206 16.86 9.29 -6.69
CA VAL A 1206 17.40 9.51 -5.34
C VAL A 1206 16.45 10.49 -4.66
N GLN A 1207 15.44 9.94 -3.98
CA GLN A 1207 14.25 10.68 -3.55
C GLN A 1207 14.40 11.19 -2.11
N THR A 1208 14.81 12.45 -1.99
CA THR A 1208 15.02 13.19 -0.74
C THR A 1208 13.74 13.70 -0.07
N HIS A 1209 12.58 13.60 -0.71
CA HIS A 1209 11.29 13.98 -0.12
C HIS A 1209 10.18 12.94 -0.32
N LEU A 1210 9.23 12.88 0.61
CA LEU A 1210 7.96 12.18 0.46
C LEU A 1210 6.79 13.12 0.75
N PHE A 1211 5.72 13.02 -0.04
CA PHE A 1211 4.45 13.66 0.28
C PHE A 1211 3.60 12.72 1.14
N GLN A 1212 3.43 13.06 2.40
CA GLN A 1212 2.49 12.41 3.33
C GLN A 1212 1.37 13.41 3.60
N ASP A 1213 0.15 13.08 3.17
CA ASP A 1213 -1.05 13.90 3.37
C ASP A 1213 -0.91 15.38 2.96
N ARG A 1214 -0.11 15.61 1.90
CA ARG A 1214 0.28 16.92 1.32
C ARG A 1214 1.22 17.77 2.18
N VAL A 1215 1.87 17.17 3.18
CA VAL A 1215 3.12 17.69 3.75
C VAL A 1215 4.29 17.04 3.01
N MET A 1216 5.24 17.86 2.55
CA MET A 1216 6.51 17.41 1.98
C MET A 1216 7.49 17.19 3.15
N SER A 1217 7.76 15.93 3.47
CA SER A 1217 8.70 15.52 4.53
C SER A 1217 10.04 15.20 3.88
N LEU A 1218 11.08 16.00 4.17
CA LEU A 1218 12.40 15.93 3.54
C LEU A 1218 13.47 15.38 4.47
N ASP A 1219 14.35 14.54 3.92
CA ASP A 1219 15.48 13.95 4.62
C ASP A 1219 16.64 13.61 3.67
N THR A 1220 17.80 13.28 4.23
CA THR A 1220 19.01 12.91 3.47
C THR A 1220 18.89 11.55 2.80
N VAL A 1221 19.65 11.34 1.71
CA VAL A 1221 19.81 10.03 1.08
C VAL A 1221 21.28 9.80 0.79
N THR A 1222 21.84 8.72 1.34
CA THR A 1222 23.27 8.44 1.30
C THR A 1222 23.57 7.11 0.59
N ILE A 1223 24.41 7.17 -0.44
CA ILE A 1223 24.96 6.02 -1.13
C ILE A 1223 26.46 6.02 -0.82
N GLU A 1224 26.95 5.09 -0.01
CA GLU A 1224 28.32 5.13 0.53
C GLU A 1224 29.41 4.77 -0.50
N ALA A 1225 30.68 4.75 -0.07
CA ALA A 1225 31.80 4.37 -0.93
C ALA A 1225 31.65 2.93 -1.44
N SER A 1226 32.01 2.69 -2.71
CA SER A 1226 31.86 1.41 -3.41
C SER A 1226 30.41 0.86 -3.56
N ALA A 1227 29.39 1.53 -3.01
CA ALA A 1227 28.01 1.07 -3.06
C ALA A 1227 27.39 1.21 -4.47
N THR A 1228 26.34 0.44 -4.75
CA THR A 1228 25.63 0.43 -6.04
C THR A 1228 24.12 0.54 -5.87
N LEU A 1229 23.50 1.49 -6.58
CA LEU A 1229 22.06 1.58 -6.80
C LEU A 1229 21.76 1.26 -8.28
N GLY A 1230 21.24 0.07 -8.54
CA GLY A 1230 20.97 -0.45 -9.89
C GLY A 1230 19.85 0.26 -10.63
N ALA A 1231 19.84 0.16 -11.96
CA ALA A 1231 18.92 0.88 -12.86
C ALA A 1231 17.43 0.77 -12.48
N HIS A 1232 16.66 1.83 -12.72
CA HIS A 1232 15.21 1.93 -12.44
C HIS A 1232 14.80 1.69 -10.97
N SER A 1233 15.74 1.88 -10.03
CA SER A 1233 15.48 1.75 -8.59
C SER A 1233 15.25 3.12 -7.94
N VAL A 1234 14.53 3.12 -6.82
CA VAL A 1234 14.27 4.33 -6.01
C VAL A 1234 14.82 4.16 -4.59
N SER A 1235 15.46 5.19 -4.07
CA SER A 1235 15.90 5.28 -2.67
C SER A 1235 15.13 6.41 -1.98
N LEU A 1236 14.43 6.11 -0.89
CA LEU A 1236 13.52 7.04 -0.20
C LEU A 1236 14.23 7.88 0.90
N PRO A 1237 13.58 8.91 1.46
CA PRO A 1237 14.23 9.82 2.42
C PRO A 1237 14.73 9.08 3.66
N GLY A 1238 15.89 9.49 4.18
CA GLY A 1238 16.54 8.86 5.33
C GLY A 1238 17.25 7.54 5.00
N SER A 1239 17.21 7.05 3.75
CA SER A 1239 17.87 5.78 3.40
C SER A 1239 19.38 5.89 3.26
N VAL A 1240 20.07 4.82 3.67
CA VAL A 1240 21.52 4.65 3.54
C VAL A 1240 21.81 3.35 2.78
N ILE A 1241 22.65 3.40 1.76
CA ILE A 1241 23.20 2.22 1.09
C ILE A 1241 24.67 2.09 1.48
N GLY A 1242 24.94 1.19 2.42
CA GLY A 1242 26.23 1.04 3.09
C GLY A 1242 27.38 0.62 2.18
N ALA A 1243 28.61 0.86 2.63
CA ALA A 1243 29.81 0.76 1.82
C ALA A 1243 29.96 -0.61 1.12
N GLY A 1244 30.20 -0.60 -0.19
CA GLY A 1244 30.36 -1.81 -1.01
C GLY A 1244 29.08 -2.62 -1.26
N ALA A 1245 27.92 -2.21 -0.73
CA ALA A 1245 26.67 -2.94 -0.92
C ALA A 1245 26.09 -2.79 -2.33
N THR A 1246 25.33 -3.78 -2.78
CA THR A 1246 24.62 -3.78 -4.07
C THR A 1246 23.11 -3.79 -3.85
N VAL A 1247 22.42 -2.75 -4.34
CA VAL A 1247 20.98 -2.79 -4.61
C VAL A 1247 20.77 -3.05 -6.10
N GLY A 1248 20.19 -4.20 -6.45
CA GLY A 1248 19.96 -4.64 -7.82
C GLY A 1248 18.89 -3.82 -8.56
N PRO A 1249 18.80 -3.90 -9.90
CA PRO A 1249 17.86 -3.11 -10.70
C PRO A 1249 16.38 -3.31 -10.32
N GLY A 1250 15.59 -2.25 -10.52
CA GLY A 1250 14.15 -2.21 -10.28
C GLY A 1250 13.75 -2.37 -8.81
N SER A 1251 14.55 -1.83 -7.88
CA SER A 1251 14.35 -1.98 -6.44
C SER A 1251 13.82 -0.73 -5.74
N LEU A 1252 13.26 -0.88 -4.54
CA LEU A 1252 12.83 0.21 -3.66
C LEU A 1252 13.49 0.07 -2.28
N VAL A 1253 14.40 0.99 -1.95
CA VAL A 1253 14.95 1.14 -0.59
C VAL A 1253 14.00 2.03 0.22
N MET A 1254 13.59 1.57 1.41
CA MET A 1254 12.50 2.18 2.18
C MET A 1254 12.90 3.48 2.89
N ARG A 1255 11.93 4.26 3.39
CA ARG A 1255 12.20 5.48 4.15
C ARG A 1255 12.96 5.10 5.45
N GLY A 1256 14.12 5.71 5.69
CA GLY A 1256 14.97 5.42 6.86
C GLY A 1256 15.73 4.08 6.82
N ASP A 1257 15.75 3.39 5.68
CA ASP A 1257 16.27 2.01 5.54
C ASP A 1257 17.79 1.99 5.31
N GLU A 1258 18.54 1.33 6.20
CA GLU A 1258 20.01 1.26 6.17
C GLU A 1258 20.50 -0.11 5.64
N VAL A 1259 20.75 -0.19 4.33
CA VAL A 1259 21.22 -1.42 3.66
C VAL A 1259 22.67 -1.72 4.08
N PRO A 1260 22.97 -2.87 4.72
CA PRO A 1260 24.29 -3.10 5.34
C PRO A 1260 25.46 -3.14 4.35
N ALA A 1261 26.61 -2.64 4.79
CA ALA A 1261 27.86 -2.67 4.01
C ALA A 1261 28.22 -4.09 3.53
N ASN A 1262 28.73 -4.18 2.29
CA ASN A 1262 29.21 -5.42 1.65
C ASN A 1262 28.16 -6.55 1.49
N THR A 1263 26.88 -6.20 1.37
CA THR A 1263 25.76 -7.15 1.14
C THR A 1263 25.12 -6.96 -0.25
N VAL A 1264 24.25 -7.90 -0.67
CA VAL A 1264 23.54 -7.85 -1.96
C VAL A 1264 22.04 -7.97 -1.74
N TRP A 1265 21.28 -7.04 -2.33
CA TRP A 1265 19.84 -6.86 -2.16
C TRP A 1265 19.17 -6.67 -3.51
N GLN A 1266 17.94 -7.15 -3.67
CA GLN A 1266 17.07 -6.81 -4.80
C GLN A 1266 15.60 -6.99 -4.42
N GLY A 1267 14.79 -5.96 -4.62
CA GLY A 1267 13.35 -6.08 -4.43
C GLY A 1267 12.60 -4.76 -4.35
N ASN A 1268 11.27 -4.82 -4.44
CA ASN A 1268 10.38 -3.69 -4.17
C ASN A 1268 9.32 -4.09 -3.12
N PRO A 1269 9.55 -3.87 -1.81
CA PRO A 1269 10.77 -3.32 -1.18
C PRO A 1269 11.98 -4.27 -1.25
N VAL A 1270 13.19 -3.77 -0.94
CA VAL A 1270 14.43 -4.57 -1.00
C VAL A 1270 14.44 -5.77 -0.04
N GLU A 1271 14.76 -6.94 -0.60
CA GLU A 1271 15.03 -8.21 0.10
C GLU A 1271 16.52 -8.59 -0.14
N PRO A 1272 17.22 -9.26 0.78
CA PRO A 1272 18.58 -9.76 0.53
C PRO A 1272 18.57 -10.95 -0.43
N ARG A 1273 19.70 -11.23 -1.09
CA ARG A 1273 19.77 -12.12 -2.27
C ARG A 1273 20.80 -13.25 -2.18
#